data_AF-A0A7S9KK07-F1
#
_entry.id   AF-A0A7S9KK07-F1
#
_cell.length_a   1.000
_cell.length_b   1.000
_cell.length_c   1.000
_cell.angle_alpha   90.00
_cell.angle_beta   90.00
_cell.angle_gamma   90.00
#
_symmetry.space_group_name_H-M   'P 1'
#
loop_
_entity.id
_entity.type
_entity.pdbx_description
1 polymer ?
#
loop_
_entity_poly.entity_id
_entity_poly.type
_entity_poly.pdbx_seq_one_letter_code
_entity_poly.pdbx_strand_id
1 'polypeptide(L)'
;MTSYYDPRSQDQVESPYATLPGTSPTGFVQHNMTAMKSNLAPGREVAGCSPSRWIHELLNNNFTVCDLFERARHARFDSTYTWHHPHKLVMNGNQSFSTSSSRVLSSICLDCHFHFVFKMTWDAAHSDSICHPNQSSWPLRDNQFPWHHLVWVGSGSDPEIAQDNNKYYPLLAREHFVCSAPPCTFQLTLEVSEPRVPQSWIELLLDRETICEQLRVAKEQDPSRYEGVTDDWAYQATLNLNTYLKNLLECSPEDARSISKRNKRFAVLFGPRCFGMFRQLEFTEKTDIIDGVDEGSFTPSPPPPAGGPSGATEIGTYRSYLEDVRSEVQCLIHKAAQAAERPNIITPVLHADLGCQEVPNVSSNALVDVERYKTLGVLPNQSREAVVNAYKRQWELLPNRRRALVDSIMGIANDTGDELLSDYAITQSSVFDNQTHRPGNSDDDGLVPQALDFLGLQPPNNYSAELLIQAFRRKLAQSPADATTARSMLLVIAQNSNDDMYQAQLLMEADAKMSLDTSRAVLEVSNADGPWQAVFEAAKKKLEASKSKDETQVYLDALEAIADHTYSPGLKQAALELRQENGMFGFKKTSGDDSKPVNFALPVGLHNIGNTCYLNSLLQYLFTVKPIRDIVFNYDHVKLPLTDESITSRLLGGNKMQMDRGEAVVAQAFAKELSELFENLMASRQAATKPSQRLANAVLLSTHTLLHNNPKPSSAEPSTGGSDPPPLPVRPSPAPPSKPIEDIEMTNVAVTSVHEAAETASISSSRTLVDQEDAQPDRPHERVDKAATTIQANGGAEAQDVDMVDAAAESETVDQKVLNALEHQKRSSGTDQQDVEEVMGSIINRLQAAIQPTIIDEKTGIQLEKIMETFFVTTVNYTKKFDEKKYQSEISFDRAITAFPAPDGPCSLYDALGRNFDQQILEESKLSRYTAIKTLPPVLHILVQRSQSMGSKNGNAVVIPETLYLDRYMDAPHDSPVFRRRVEAWALSDRISDVKAQIAKVDNNPNYISYLEKYSNGVVDEEATNGDANGTTIVNGEAAEMVSAPEENWDFDGPVDDDFLVINAATNTDSQPQMHIEPKPLRIRETDTTIRQMMENELQQRGQALKEHQESLTGTPYRLHAVICHRGQLMSGHYWVWIHDFEDNVWRWYNDADVKENKDTREVLETLSTSGEPYFLCYVRDEDKMDFVNVPKRQPATPSSEAQNTRASGMVTDRDGDVDAVAEAAAQEADGAMTSTTTTTTTMTTTATATTITPIAESGAEKSEVGG
;
A
#
# COMPACT_ATOMS: atom_id res chain seq x y z
N MET A 1 31.76 -33.35 -38.12
CA MET A 1 33.15 -33.30 -37.60
C MET A 1 33.09 -33.29 -36.08
N THR A 2 34.09 -33.85 -35.40
CA THR A 2 34.11 -33.95 -33.94
C THR A 2 34.59 -32.64 -33.29
N SER A 3 33.83 -32.12 -32.33
CA SER A 3 34.34 -31.24 -31.28
C SER A 3 33.73 -31.64 -29.94
N TYR A 4 34.49 -31.40 -28.88
CA TYR A 4 34.35 -31.93 -27.53
C TYR A 4 32.98 -31.67 -26.87
N TYR A 5 32.43 -32.72 -26.25
CA TYR A 5 31.60 -32.57 -25.06
C TYR A 5 32.51 -32.21 -23.87
N ASP A 6 32.19 -31.16 -23.12
CA ASP A 6 32.77 -30.91 -21.79
C ASP A 6 31.75 -31.35 -20.71
N PRO A 7 32.08 -32.33 -19.84
CA PRO A 7 31.19 -32.78 -18.78
C PRO A 7 30.98 -31.77 -17.62
N ARG A 8 31.58 -30.58 -17.64
CA ARG A 8 31.58 -29.63 -16.50
C ARG A 8 30.58 -28.48 -16.63
N SER A 9 29.31 -28.79 -16.89
CA SER A 9 28.20 -27.83 -16.83
C SER A 9 27.02 -28.30 -15.97
N GLN A 10 27.25 -29.34 -15.14
CA GLN A 10 26.19 -29.96 -14.31
C GLN A 10 26.09 -29.40 -12.88
N ASP A 11 26.86 -28.37 -12.55
CA ASP A 11 26.67 -27.54 -11.35
C ASP A 11 25.93 -26.24 -11.72
N GLN A 12 24.68 -26.35 -12.19
CA GLN A 12 23.77 -25.21 -12.18
C GLN A 12 23.34 -24.96 -10.73
N VAL A 13 23.97 -23.96 -10.11
CA VAL A 13 23.60 -23.46 -8.78
C VAL A 13 22.10 -23.14 -8.77
N GLU A 14 21.35 -23.77 -7.87
CA GLU A 14 19.92 -23.55 -7.72
C GLU A 14 19.65 -22.08 -7.40
N SER A 15 18.88 -21.39 -8.26
CA SER A 15 18.51 -20.00 -8.03
C SER A 15 17.55 -19.91 -6.83
N PRO A 16 17.90 -19.25 -5.72
CA PRO A 16 17.08 -19.25 -4.50
C PRO A 16 15.89 -18.27 -4.57
N TYR A 17 15.41 -17.94 -5.77
CA TYR A 17 14.40 -16.91 -6.05
C TYR A 17 13.06 -17.48 -6.56
N ALA A 18 12.59 -18.55 -5.93
CA ALA A 18 11.34 -19.24 -6.25
C ALA A 18 10.47 -19.52 -5.01
N THR A 19 10.21 -18.51 -4.19
CA THR A 19 9.27 -18.56 -3.06
C THR A 19 8.62 -17.17 -2.89
N LEU A 20 7.29 -16.95 -2.94
CA LEU A 20 6.13 -17.86 -2.98
C LEU A 20 4.93 -17.24 -3.71
N PRO A 21 3.96 -18.07 -4.11
CA PRO A 21 2.55 -17.71 -3.88
C PRO A 21 1.73 -18.58 -2.90
N GLY A 22 2.32 -19.51 -2.13
CA GLY A 22 1.58 -20.24 -1.08
C GLY A 22 2.44 -21.03 -0.08
N THR A 23 2.98 -20.34 0.94
CA THR A 23 4.01 -20.74 1.95
C THR A 23 4.17 -22.24 2.30
N SER A 24 4.61 -23.09 1.37
CA SER A 24 4.80 -24.54 1.62
C SER A 24 5.78 -25.18 0.63
N PRO A 25 6.49 -26.26 1.05
CA PRO A 25 7.35 -27.03 0.15
C PRO A 25 6.49 -27.82 -0.86
N THR A 26 6.40 -27.32 -2.09
CA THR A 26 5.67 -27.98 -3.18
C THR A 26 6.36 -29.27 -3.60
N GLY A 27 5.58 -30.35 -3.78
CA GLY A 27 6.06 -31.53 -4.51
C GLY A 27 6.43 -31.19 -5.95
N PHE A 28 7.38 -31.95 -6.53
CA PHE A 28 7.94 -31.72 -7.86
C PHE A 28 6.84 -31.56 -8.94
N VAL A 29 6.79 -30.39 -9.58
CA VAL A 29 5.90 -30.10 -10.72
C VAL A 29 6.68 -30.33 -12.00
N GLN A 30 6.27 -31.32 -12.80
CA GLN A 30 6.88 -31.61 -14.09
C GLN A 30 6.73 -30.42 -15.04
N HIS A 31 7.86 -29.95 -15.59
CA HIS A 31 7.90 -28.87 -16.57
C HIS A 31 7.87 -29.43 -17.99
N ASN A 32 6.80 -29.18 -18.73
CA ASN A 32 6.62 -29.62 -20.10
C ASN A 32 6.93 -28.48 -21.08
N MET A 33 8.16 -28.47 -21.60
CA MET A 33 8.65 -27.47 -22.54
C MET A 33 8.39 -27.90 -23.99
N THR A 34 7.35 -27.34 -24.62
CA THR A 34 7.11 -27.47 -26.06
C THR A 34 7.92 -26.44 -26.86
N ALA A 35 8.09 -26.65 -28.16
CA ALA A 35 8.92 -25.77 -29.01
C ALA A 35 8.47 -24.30 -29.03
N MET A 36 7.15 -24.02 -28.97
CA MET A 36 6.64 -22.65 -28.80
C MET A 36 6.84 -22.14 -27.37
N LYS A 37 6.73 -23.01 -26.35
CA LYS A 37 6.89 -22.62 -24.94
C LYS A 37 8.35 -22.31 -24.59
N SER A 38 9.33 -22.88 -25.30
CA SER A 38 10.75 -22.47 -25.21
C SER A 38 11.05 -21.06 -25.72
N ASN A 39 10.09 -20.39 -26.39
CA ASN A 39 10.22 -18.97 -26.74
C ASN A 39 9.90 -18.03 -25.56
N LEU A 40 9.43 -18.56 -24.41
CA LEU A 40 9.48 -17.89 -23.11
C LEU A 40 10.94 -17.80 -22.64
N ALA A 41 11.69 -16.89 -23.25
CA ALA A 41 13.13 -16.74 -23.05
C ALA A 41 13.45 -16.32 -21.59
N PRO A 42 14.40 -16.99 -20.91
CA PRO A 42 14.85 -16.57 -19.57
C PRO A 42 15.30 -15.10 -19.58
N GLY A 43 14.63 -14.26 -18.77
CA GLY A 43 14.91 -12.83 -18.67
C GLY A 43 14.08 -11.92 -19.60
N ARG A 44 13.18 -12.44 -20.43
CA ARG A 44 12.18 -11.63 -21.14
C ARG A 44 10.87 -11.61 -20.35
N GLU A 45 10.55 -10.49 -19.72
CA GLU A 45 9.22 -10.28 -19.11
C GLU A 45 8.15 -10.22 -20.21
N VAL A 46 7.15 -11.10 -20.13
CA VAL A 46 5.99 -11.08 -21.03
C VAL A 46 4.73 -11.35 -20.23
N ALA A 47 3.80 -10.40 -20.21
CA ALA A 47 2.52 -10.55 -19.54
C ALA A 47 1.65 -11.58 -20.26
N GLY A 48 0.91 -12.37 -19.48
CA GLY A 48 -0.21 -13.15 -19.99
C GLY A 48 -1.55 -12.65 -19.47
N CYS A 49 -2.60 -13.41 -19.76
CA CYS A 49 -3.95 -13.14 -19.30
C CYS A 49 -4.81 -14.42 -19.20
N SER A 50 -5.94 -14.31 -18.51
CA SER A 50 -6.97 -15.37 -18.49
C SER A 50 -7.66 -15.50 -19.87
N PRO A 51 -8.13 -16.69 -20.26
CA PRO A 51 -8.82 -16.89 -21.54
C PRO A 51 -10.04 -15.97 -21.76
N SER A 52 -10.88 -15.71 -20.74
CA SER A 52 -12.00 -14.78 -20.87
C SER A 52 -11.54 -13.34 -21.17
N ARG A 53 -10.41 -12.91 -20.56
CA ARG A 53 -9.75 -11.63 -20.86
C ARG A 53 -9.24 -11.60 -22.29
N TRP A 54 -8.55 -12.65 -22.73
CA TRP A 54 -8.03 -12.80 -24.10
C TRP A 54 -9.15 -12.74 -25.15
N ILE A 55 -10.27 -13.43 -24.93
CA ILE A 55 -11.45 -13.39 -25.80
C ILE A 55 -12.05 -11.97 -25.83
N HIS A 56 -12.17 -11.30 -24.69
CA HIS A 56 -12.67 -9.92 -24.64
C HIS A 56 -11.79 -8.95 -25.43
N GLU A 57 -10.46 -9.03 -25.28
CA GLU A 57 -9.50 -8.15 -25.94
C GLU A 57 -9.44 -8.39 -27.46
N LEU A 58 -9.49 -9.65 -27.89
CA LEU A 58 -9.67 -10.05 -29.29
C LEU A 58 -10.93 -9.43 -29.90
N LEU A 59 -12.07 -9.58 -29.23
CA LEU A 59 -13.36 -9.10 -29.76
C LEU A 59 -13.49 -7.58 -29.70
N ASN A 60 -12.72 -6.88 -28.87
CA ASN A 60 -12.74 -5.41 -28.76
C ASN A 60 -11.51 -4.71 -29.36
N ASN A 61 -10.70 -5.40 -30.17
CA ASN A 61 -9.62 -4.78 -30.97
C ASN A 61 -8.51 -4.11 -30.11
N ASN A 62 -8.32 -4.62 -28.89
CA ASN A 62 -7.59 -3.98 -27.79
C ASN A 62 -6.81 -5.02 -26.94
N PHE A 63 -5.79 -5.65 -27.52
CA PHE A 63 -4.89 -6.57 -26.81
C PHE A 63 -3.90 -5.81 -25.92
N THR A 64 -3.74 -6.26 -24.68
CA THR A 64 -2.70 -5.78 -23.75
C THR A 64 -1.40 -6.60 -23.83
N VAL A 65 -1.43 -7.75 -24.51
CA VAL A 65 -0.31 -8.72 -24.56
C VAL A 65 0.42 -8.77 -25.91
N CYS A 66 -0.13 -8.19 -26.98
CA CYS A 66 0.55 -8.02 -28.27
C CYS A 66 -0.05 -6.88 -29.12
N ASP A 67 0.77 -6.34 -30.02
CA ASP A 67 0.52 -5.18 -30.87
C ASP A 67 -0.15 -5.53 -32.23
N LEU A 68 -0.71 -6.74 -32.37
CA LEU A 68 -1.39 -7.22 -33.59
C LEU A 68 -2.34 -6.18 -34.20
N PHE A 69 -3.18 -5.58 -33.35
CA PHE A 69 -4.18 -4.62 -33.77
C PHE A 69 -3.62 -3.22 -34.03
N GLU A 70 -2.47 -2.88 -33.46
CA GLU A 70 -1.76 -1.62 -33.76
C GLU A 70 -1.06 -1.73 -35.12
N ARG A 71 -0.38 -2.85 -35.38
CA ARG A 71 0.13 -3.17 -36.72
C ARG A 71 -0.98 -3.11 -37.78
N ALA A 72 -2.17 -3.66 -37.49
CA ALA A 72 -3.31 -3.58 -38.39
C ALA A 72 -3.84 -2.14 -38.58
N ARG A 73 -3.84 -1.29 -37.53
CA ARG A 73 -4.22 0.13 -37.63
C ARG A 73 -3.22 0.96 -38.46
N HIS A 74 -1.94 0.61 -38.47
CA HIS A 74 -0.91 1.30 -39.26
C HIS A 74 -0.67 0.71 -40.67
N ALA A 75 -1.16 -0.50 -40.93
CA ALA A 75 -1.05 -1.15 -42.23
C ALA A 75 -1.99 -0.50 -43.27
N ARG A 76 -1.46 -0.26 -44.48
CA ARG A 76 -2.27 0.12 -45.64
C ARG A 76 -2.76 -1.13 -46.35
N PHE A 77 -3.95 -1.60 -45.99
CA PHE A 77 -4.68 -2.60 -46.78
C PHE A 77 -5.30 -1.93 -48.02
N ASP A 78 -5.40 -2.67 -49.13
CA ASP A 78 -6.23 -2.27 -50.30
C ASP A 78 -7.75 -2.51 -50.04
N SER A 79 -8.09 -2.82 -48.78
CA SER A 79 -9.44 -3.10 -48.28
C SER A 79 -10.10 -1.84 -47.72
N THR A 80 -11.31 -1.51 -48.18
CA THR A 80 -12.10 -0.37 -47.67
C THR A 80 -12.93 -0.71 -46.43
N TYR A 81 -12.87 -1.95 -45.93
CA TYR A 81 -13.55 -2.33 -44.70
C TYR A 81 -12.82 -1.72 -43.50
N THR A 82 -13.53 -0.91 -42.70
CA THR A 82 -12.99 -0.33 -41.47
C THR A 82 -12.58 -1.42 -40.48
N TRP A 83 -11.30 -1.54 -40.15
CA TRP A 83 -10.83 -2.46 -39.11
C TRP A 83 -11.24 -2.03 -37.70
N HIS A 84 -11.39 -0.71 -37.46
CA HIS A 84 -11.54 -0.11 -36.13
C HIS A 84 -12.96 -0.24 -35.54
N HIS A 85 -13.41 -1.45 -35.19
CA HIS A 85 -14.61 -1.68 -34.40
C HIS A 85 -14.51 -2.99 -33.58
N PRO A 86 -15.44 -3.25 -32.62
CA PRO A 86 -15.54 -4.54 -31.94
C PRO A 86 -16.03 -5.66 -32.90
N HIS A 87 -15.29 -6.75 -33.01
CA HIS A 87 -15.53 -7.83 -33.96
C HIS A 87 -16.63 -8.79 -33.49
N LYS A 88 -17.66 -9.01 -34.32
CA LYS A 88 -18.68 -10.05 -34.12
C LYS A 88 -18.33 -11.29 -34.96
N LEU A 89 -17.61 -12.24 -34.38
CA LEU A 89 -17.07 -13.40 -35.09
C LEU A 89 -18.09 -14.55 -35.22
N VAL A 90 -18.23 -15.08 -36.45
CA VAL A 90 -19.16 -16.15 -36.84
C VAL A 90 -18.37 -17.35 -37.36
N MET A 91 -18.70 -18.54 -36.87
CA MET A 91 -17.99 -19.78 -37.20
C MET A 91 -18.25 -20.24 -38.65
N ASN A 92 -17.17 -20.47 -39.41
CA ASN A 92 -17.21 -21.25 -40.65
C ASN A 92 -17.07 -22.75 -40.29
N GLY A 93 -18.22 -23.43 -40.23
CA GLY A 93 -18.30 -24.83 -39.76
C GLY A 93 -17.56 -25.84 -40.64
N ASN A 94 -17.48 -25.62 -41.95
CA ASN A 94 -16.86 -26.59 -42.88
C ASN A 94 -15.33 -26.69 -42.73
N GLN A 95 -14.69 -25.61 -42.28
CA GLN A 95 -13.24 -25.55 -42.04
C GLN A 95 -12.87 -25.81 -40.57
N SER A 96 -13.87 -25.90 -39.67
CA SER A 96 -13.68 -26.04 -38.24
C SER A 96 -13.75 -27.51 -37.83
N PHE A 97 -12.70 -28.04 -37.20
CA PHE A 97 -12.62 -29.46 -36.81
C PHE A 97 -12.02 -29.65 -35.41
N SER A 98 -12.10 -30.88 -34.91
CA SER A 98 -11.37 -31.33 -33.71
C SER A 98 -10.78 -32.71 -33.95
N THR A 99 -9.65 -32.96 -33.30
CA THR A 99 -8.99 -34.26 -33.16
C THR A 99 -8.75 -34.53 -31.67
N SER A 100 -7.96 -35.56 -31.32
CA SER A 100 -7.53 -35.84 -29.94
C SER A 100 -6.44 -34.91 -29.40
N SER A 101 -5.77 -34.15 -30.27
CA SER A 101 -4.60 -33.31 -29.94
C SER A 101 -4.60 -31.92 -30.60
N SER A 102 -5.66 -31.59 -31.36
CA SER A 102 -5.81 -30.30 -32.01
C SER A 102 -7.27 -29.91 -32.22
N ARG A 103 -7.51 -28.61 -32.18
CA ARG A 103 -8.81 -27.97 -32.46
C ARG A 103 -8.56 -26.82 -33.42
N VAL A 104 -9.28 -26.79 -34.54
CA VAL A 104 -9.23 -25.67 -35.48
C VAL A 104 -10.62 -25.06 -35.58
N LEU A 105 -10.65 -23.74 -35.46
CA LEU A 105 -11.84 -22.92 -35.60
C LEU A 105 -11.57 -21.88 -36.69
N SER A 106 -12.34 -21.91 -37.78
CA SER A 106 -12.35 -20.82 -38.77
C SER A 106 -13.54 -19.91 -38.51
N SER A 107 -13.35 -18.60 -38.65
CA SER A 107 -14.41 -17.62 -38.42
C SER A 107 -14.23 -16.35 -39.24
N ILE A 108 -15.35 -15.65 -39.46
CA ILE A 108 -15.42 -14.37 -40.15
C ILE A 108 -16.04 -13.31 -39.23
N CYS A 109 -15.54 -12.08 -39.27
CA CYS A 109 -16.23 -10.96 -38.65
C CYS A 109 -17.42 -10.48 -39.49
N LEU A 110 -18.63 -10.46 -38.91
CA LEU A 110 -19.85 -9.94 -39.57
C LEU A 110 -19.67 -8.52 -40.12
N ASP A 111 -18.87 -7.69 -39.46
CA ASP A 111 -18.81 -6.25 -39.70
C ASP A 111 -17.67 -5.86 -40.67
N CYS A 112 -16.41 -6.22 -40.41
CA CYS A 112 -15.27 -5.95 -41.32
C CYS A 112 -14.91 -7.10 -42.29
N HIS A 113 -15.55 -8.27 -42.21
CA HIS A 113 -15.36 -9.43 -43.09
C HIS A 113 -13.95 -10.07 -43.11
N PHE A 114 -12.99 -9.58 -42.31
CA PHE A 114 -11.71 -10.27 -42.10
C PHE A 114 -11.93 -11.63 -41.43
N HIS A 115 -11.10 -12.60 -41.78
CA HIS A 115 -11.18 -13.99 -41.33
C HIS A 115 -10.15 -14.27 -40.24
N PHE A 116 -10.63 -14.81 -39.12
CA PHE A 116 -9.86 -15.15 -37.92
C PHE A 116 -9.88 -16.67 -37.74
N VAL A 117 -8.69 -17.29 -37.78
CA VAL A 117 -8.50 -18.74 -37.65
C VAL A 117 -7.74 -19.03 -36.36
N PHE A 118 -8.34 -19.83 -35.49
CA PHE A 118 -7.75 -20.28 -34.23
C PHE A 118 -7.28 -21.72 -34.38
N LYS A 119 -5.97 -21.96 -34.28
CA LYS A 119 -5.34 -23.29 -34.33
C LYS A 119 -4.81 -23.61 -32.93
N MET A 120 -5.58 -24.39 -32.18
CA MET A 120 -5.21 -24.84 -30.83
C MET A 120 -4.60 -26.24 -30.92
N THR A 121 -3.52 -26.50 -30.18
CA THR A 121 -2.82 -27.79 -30.13
C THR A 121 -2.34 -28.12 -28.72
N TRP A 122 -2.31 -29.41 -28.39
CA TRP A 122 -1.80 -29.94 -27.14
C TRP A 122 -1.28 -31.37 -27.36
N ASP A 123 -0.47 -31.86 -26.42
CA ASP A 123 -0.05 -33.26 -26.44
C ASP A 123 -1.12 -34.14 -25.79
N ALA A 124 -1.63 -35.13 -26.53
CA ALA A 124 -2.63 -36.07 -26.05
C ALA A 124 -2.11 -36.92 -24.86
N ALA A 125 -0.81 -37.18 -24.77
CA ALA A 125 -0.19 -37.89 -23.64
C ALA A 125 -0.19 -37.06 -22.34
N HIS A 126 -0.49 -35.76 -22.43
CA HIS A 126 -0.55 -34.82 -21.31
C HIS A 126 -1.98 -34.28 -21.09
N SER A 127 -3.00 -34.99 -21.58
CA SER A 127 -4.41 -34.60 -21.45
C SER A 127 -4.90 -34.56 -20.00
N ASP A 128 -4.47 -35.50 -19.15
CA ASP A 128 -4.73 -35.49 -17.70
C ASP A 128 -4.04 -34.31 -16.96
N SER A 129 -3.10 -33.63 -17.61
CA SER A 129 -2.35 -32.47 -17.08
C SER A 129 -2.85 -31.13 -17.64
N ILE A 130 -4.01 -31.09 -18.28
CA ILE A 130 -4.65 -29.87 -18.79
C ILE A 130 -5.11 -28.98 -17.63
N CYS A 131 -5.06 -27.66 -17.83
CA CYS A 131 -5.55 -26.69 -16.86
C CYS A 131 -7.08 -26.71 -16.83
N HIS A 132 -7.67 -27.29 -15.78
CA HIS A 132 -9.08 -27.70 -15.80
C HIS A 132 -9.84 -27.21 -14.56
N PRO A 133 -11.07 -26.67 -14.69
CA PRO A 133 -11.80 -26.02 -13.57
C PRO A 133 -11.99 -26.90 -12.32
N ASN A 134 -12.03 -28.23 -12.47
CA ASN A 134 -12.08 -29.17 -11.34
C ASN A 134 -10.86 -29.11 -10.40
N GLN A 135 -9.76 -28.46 -10.79
CA GLN A 135 -8.61 -28.19 -9.90
C GLN A 135 -8.82 -26.96 -9.02
N SER A 136 -9.93 -26.23 -9.18
CA SER A 136 -10.28 -25.05 -8.38
C SER A 136 -10.55 -25.46 -6.93
N SER A 137 -9.84 -24.83 -6.00
CA SER A 137 -10.09 -24.96 -4.56
C SER A 137 -9.54 -23.73 -3.84
N TRP A 138 -10.15 -23.35 -2.71
CA TRP A 138 -9.70 -22.22 -1.91
C TRP A 138 -9.03 -22.66 -0.59
N PRO A 139 -7.86 -22.10 -0.21
CA PRO A 139 -6.97 -21.28 -1.03
C PRO A 139 -6.29 -22.10 -2.14
N LEU A 140 -6.04 -21.47 -3.28
CA LEU A 140 -5.46 -22.13 -4.45
C LEU A 140 -3.98 -22.49 -4.21
N ARG A 141 -3.60 -23.76 -4.43
CA ARG A 141 -2.23 -24.26 -4.22
C ARG A 141 -1.35 -23.97 -5.43
N ASP A 142 -0.04 -23.83 -5.21
CA ASP A 142 0.93 -23.46 -6.26
C ASP A 142 1.04 -24.51 -7.39
N ASN A 143 0.70 -25.77 -7.09
CA ASN A 143 0.66 -26.88 -8.05
C ASN A 143 -0.74 -27.17 -8.64
N GLN A 144 -1.72 -26.28 -8.45
CA GLN A 144 -3.05 -26.35 -9.08
C GLN A 144 -3.14 -25.33 -10.22
N PHE A 145 -3.76 -25.76 -11.32
CA PHE A 145 -3.89 -24.97 -12.55
C PHE A 145 -5.35 -25.02 -13.03
N PRO A 146 -6.29 -24.29 -12.37
CA PRO A 146 -7.73 -24.42 -12.63
C PRO A 146 -8.17 -23.85 -13.99
N TRP A 147 -7.41 -22.91 -14.57
CA TRP A 147 -7.63 -22.42 -15.92
C TRP A 147 -6.30 -22.22 -16.64
N HIS A 148 -6.33 -22.25 -17.97
CA HIS A 148 -5.22 -21.79 -18.79
C HIS A 148 -4.88 -20.32 -18.47
N HIS A 149 -3.63 -19.94 -18.75
CA HIS A 149 -3.17 -18.55 -18.69
C HIS A 149 -2.30 -18.31 -19.92
N LEU A 150 -2.81 -17.50 -20.85
CA LEU A 150 -2.30 -17.36 -22.20
C LEU A 150 -1.24 -16.25 -22.24
N VAL A 151 -0.02 -16.60 -22.68
CA VAL A 151 1.11 -15.68 -22.87
C VAL A 151 1.48 -15.65 -24.34
N TRP A 152 1.64 -14.45 -24.91
CA TRP A 152 2.15 -14.28 -26.27
C TRP A 152 3.64 -14.65 -26.33
N VAL A 153 4.05 -15.44 -27.32
CA VAL A 153 5.44 -15.90 -27.48
C VAL A 153 6.10 -15.41 -28.78
N GLY A 154 5.41 -14.54 -29.52
CA GLY A 154 5.89 -13.93 -30.76
C GLY A 154 4.91 -14.08 -31.93
N SER A 155 5.18 -13.32 -32.98
CA SER A 155 4.49 -13.42 -34.26
C SER A 155 5.26 -14.37 -35.20
N GLY A 156 4.57 -14.97 -36.16
CA GLY A 156 5.20 -15.67 -37.28
C GLY A 156 6.02 -14.69 -38.12
N SER A 157 7.13 -15.16 -38.71
CA SER A 157 8.05 -14.26 -39.43
C SER A 157 7.53 -13.90 -40.82
N ASP A 158 7.91 -12.71 -41.31
CA ASP A 158 7.59 -12.23 -42.66
C ASP A 158 7.74 -13.28 -43.78
N PRO A 159 8.85 -14.07 -43.88
CA PRO A 159 8.96 -15.12 -44.89
C PRO A 159 8.01 -16.30 -44.71
N GLU A 160 7.60 -16.63 -43.48
CA GLU A 160 6.59 -17.68 -43.23
C GLU A 160 5.19 -17.19 -43.58
N ILE A 161 4.88 -15.93 -43.25
CA ILE A 161 3.62 -15.28 -43.64
C ILE A 161 3.55 -15.15 -45.17
N ALA A 162 4.62 -14.70 -45.82
CA ALA A 162 4.71 -14.56 -47.27
C ALA A 162 4.77 -15.91 -48.03
N GLN A 163 5.17 -17.00 -47.38
CA GLN A 163 5.10 -18.34 -47.96
C GLN A 163 3.66 -18.86 -48.01
N ASP A 164 2.87 -18.60 -46.96
CA ASP A 164 1.47 -19.04 -46.89
C ASP A 164 0.50 -18.05 -47.58
N ASN A 165 0.86 -16.76 -47.68
CA ASN A 165 0.04 -15.74 -48.30
C ASN A 165 -0.11 -15.99 -49.81
N ASN A 166 -1.34 -16.29 -50.22
CA ASN A 166 -1.72 -16.54 -51.61
C ASN A 166 -3.19 -16.17 -51.86
N LYS A 167 -3.65 -16.24 -53.12
CA LYS A 167 -5.03 -15.91 -53.52
C LYS A 167 -6.11 -16.56 -52.62
N TYR A 168 -5.92 -17.81 -52.21
CA TYR A 168 -6.90 -18.55 -51.40
C TYR A 168 -6.74 -18.30 -49.89
N TYR A 169 -5.60 -17.77 -49.46
CA TYR A 169 -5.33 -17.43 -48.08
C TYR A 169 -4.46 -16.15 -48.01
N PRO A 170 -5.07 -14.95 -48.11
CA PRO A 170 -4.35 -13.68 -48.01
C PRO A 170 -4.00 -13.40 -46.54
N LEU A 171 -3.03 -14.16 -46.02
CA LEU A 171 -2.58 -14.11 -44.63
C LEU A 171 -1.86 -12.80 -44.32
N LEU A 172 -2.36 -12.06 -43.34
CA LEU A 172 -1.79 -10.79 -42.88
C LEU A 172 -0.90 -10.96 -41.65
N ALA A 173 -1.37 -11.76 -40.69
CA ALA A 173 -0.73 -11.89 -39.38
C ALA A 173 -0.92 -13.30 -38.82
N ARG A 174 0.06 -13.72 -38.02
CA ARG A 174 0.11 -15.01 -37.32
C ARG A 174 0.70 -14.74 -35.94
N GLU A 175 -0.09 -14.90 -34.88
CA GLU A 175 0.33 -14.69 -33.49
C GLU A 175 0.32 -16.01 -32.71
N HIS A 176 1.37 -16.25 -31.93
CA HIS A 176 1.52 -17.48 -31.15
C HIS A 176 1.33 -17.20 -29.66
N PHE A 177 0.49 -17.99 -29.01
CA PHE A 177 0.20 -17.97 -27.58
C PHE A 177 0.42 -19.37 -26.97
N VAL A 178 0.89 -19.42 -25.72
CA VAL A 178 1.07 -20.67 -24.97
C VAL A 178 0.45 -20.56 -23.58
N CYS A 179 0.10 -21.70 -22.98
CA CYS A 179 -0.25 -21.73 -21.56
C CYS A 179 1.02 -21.68 -20.69
N SER A 180 1.13 -20.72 -19.76
CA SER A 180 2.30 -20.59 -18.88
C SER A 180 2.44 -21.73 -17.86
N ALA A 181 1.33 -22.31 -17.40
CA ALA A 181 1.30 -23.39 -16.40
C ALA A 181 2.34 -24.49 -16.72
N PRO A 182 3.33 -24.79 -15.85
CA PRO A 182 4.46 -25.66 -16.18
C PRO A 182 4.12 -27.02 -16.81
N PRO A 183 3.14 -27.82 -16.32
CA PRO A 183 2.83 -29.13 -16.91
C PRO A 183 1.99 -29.05 -18.20
N CYS A 184 1.41 -27.89 -18.51
CA CYS A 184 0.49 -27.74 -19.65
C CYS A 184 1.24 -27.60 -20.98
N THR A 185 0.82 -28.36 -21.99
CA THR A 185 1.39 -28.36 -23.36
C THR A 185 0.58 -27.50 -24.35
N PHE A 186 -0.52 -26.89 -23.90
CA PHE A 186 -1.47 -26.15 -24.73
C PHE A 186 -0.85 -24.92 -25.41
N GLN A 187 -1.10 -24.82 -26.71
CA GLN A 187 -0.69 -23.75 -27.62
C GLN A 187 -1.92 -23.27 -28.41
N LEU A 188 -1.94 -21.99 -28.74
CA LEU A 188 -2.93 -21.34 -29.60
C LEU A 188 -2.21 -20.46 -30.61
N THR A 189 -2.37 -20.74 -31.90
CA THR A 189 -1.97 -19.83 -32.97
C THR A 189 -3.21 -19.13 -33.52
N LEU A 190 -3.20 -17.80 -33.52
CA LEU A 190 -4.20 -16.95 -34.14
C LEU A 190 -3.68 -16.48 -35.50
N GLU A 191 -4.39 -16.78 -36.57
CA GLU A 191 -4.10 -16.27 -37.91
C GLU A 191 -5.24 -15.35 -38.38
N VAL A 192 -4.88 -14.23 -39.02
CA VAL A 192 -5.86 -13.27 -39.55
C VAL A 192 -5.56 -12.95 -41.00
N SER A 193 -6.60 -12.90 -41.84
CA SER A 193 -6.49 -12.81 -43.30
C SER A 193 -7.58 -11.94 -43.93
N GLU A 194 -7.27 -11.31 -45.08
CA GLU A 194 -8.14 -10.33 -45.76
C GLU A 194 -9.48 -10.90 -46.26
N PRO A 195 -10.52 -10.07 -46.43
CA PRO A 195 -11.74 -10.47 -47.14
C PRO A 195 -11.44 -10.94 -48.58
N ARG A 196 -12.06 -12.06 -49.00
CA ARG A 196 -11.94 -12.63 -50.35
C ARG A 196 -12.88 -11.95 -51.36
N VAL A 197 -13.89 -11.22 -50.88
CA VAL A 197 -14.82 -10.37 -51.66
C VAL A 197 -14.35 -8.91 -51.59
N PRO A 198 -13.64 -8.40 -52.62
CA PRO A 198 -13.20 -7.01 -52.65
C PRO A 198 -14.38 -6.04 -52.80
N GLN A 199 -14.21 -4.82 -52.31
CA GLN A 199 -15.21 -3.74 -52.30
C GLN A 199 -15.96 -3.57 -53.64
N SER A 200 -15.24 -3.61 -54.76
CA SER A 200 -15.80 -3.45 -56.10
C SER A 200 -16.84 -4.52 -56.48
N TRP A 201 -16.77 -5.72 -55.89
CA TRP A 201 -17.83 -6.72 -56.03
C TRP A 201 -19.05 -6.38 -55.16
N ILE A 202 -18.83 -5.86 -53.95
CA ILE A 202 -19.90 -5.48 -53.01
C ILE A 202 -20.75 -4.36 -53.61
N GLU A 203 -20.10 -3.35 -54.19
CA GLU A 203 -20.75 -2.25 -54.91
C GLU A 203 -21.61 -2.78 -56.05
N LEU A 204 -21.07 -3.65 -56.91
CA LEU A 204 -21.83 -4.31 -57.97
C LEU A 204 -23.00 -5.16 -57.46
N LEU A 205 -22.86 -5.81 -56.30
CA LEU A 205 -23.88 -6.68 -55.69
C LEU A 205 -24.98 -5.91 -54.95
N LEU A 206 -24.70 -4.69 -54.46
CA LEU A 206 -25.63 -3.87 -53.67
C LEU A 206 -26.17 -2.63 -54.41
N ASP A 207 -25.62 -2.31 -55.58
CA ASP A 207 -26.12 -1.30 -56.52
C ASP A 207 -27.49 -1.73 -57.09
N ARG A 208 -28.54 -1.38 -56.34
CA ARG A 208 -29.95 -1.63 -56.68
C ARG A 208 -30.42 -0.81 -57.87
N GLU A 209 -29.90 0.42 -58.02
CA GLU A 209 -30.35 1.35 -59.05
C GLU A 209 -29.97 0.84 -60.44
N THR A 210 -28.73 0.39 -60.64
CA THR A 210 -28.33 -0.24 -61.91
C THR A 210 -29.06 -1.56 -62.13
N ILE A 211 -29.36 -2.37 -61.09
CA ILE A 211 -30.13 -3.62 -61.30
C ILE A 211 -31.56 -3.31 -61.77
N CYS A 212 -32.22 -2.30 -61.18
CA CYS A 212 -33.53 -1.83 -61.63
C CYS A 212 -33.49 -1.27 -63.06
N GLU A 213 -32.45 -0.49 -63.40
CA GLU A 213 -32.28 0.06 -64.74
C GLU A 213 -31.98 -1.04 -65.79
N GLN A 214 -31.12 -2.00 -65.48
CA GLN A 214 -30.89 -3.18 -66.33
C GLN A 214 -32.17 -4.01 -66.51
N LEU A 215 -33.00 -4.13 -65.46
CA LEU A 215 -34.32 -4.76 -65.56
C LEU A 215 -35.28 -3.95 -66.44
N ARG A 216 -35.30 -2.62 -66.36
CA ARG A 216 -36.10 -1.74 -67.22
C ARG A 216 -35.68 -1.87 -68.69
N VAL A 217 -34.39 -1.76 -68.99
CA VAL A 217 -33.84 -1.92 -70.34
C VAL A 217 -34.12 -3.33 -70.89
N ALA A 218 -34.02 -4.36 -70.06
CA ALA A 218 -34.36 -5.73 -70.46
C ALA A 218 -35.87 -5.92 -70.74
N LYS A 219 -36.75 -5.31 -69.93
CA LYS A 219 -38.21 -5.26 -70.14
C LYS A 219 -38.56 -4.50 -71.43
N GLU A 220 -37.81 -3.48 -71.81
CA GLU A 220 -38.02 -2.70 -73.05
C GLU A 220 -37.51 -3.41 -74.31
N GLN A 221 -36.38 -4.13 -74.22
CA GLN A 221 -35.79 -4.86 -75.35
C GLN A 221 -36.51 -6.19 -75.67
N ASP A 222 -37.00 -6.91 -74.66
CA ASP A 222 -37.80 -8.13 -74.85
C ASP A 222 -38.95 -8.22 -73.82
N PRO A 223 -40.06 -7.48 -74.05
CA PRO A 223 -41.20 -7.46 -73.14
C PRO A 223 -41.79 -8.86 -72.90
N SER A 224 -41.80 -9.71 -73.94
CA SER A 224 -42.33 -11.08 -73.87
C SER A 224 -41.55 -11.98 -72.91
N ARG A 225 -40.27 -11.66 -72.71
CA ARG A 225 -39.34 -12.46 -71.92
C ARG A 225 -39.30 -12.04 -70.46
N TYR A 226 -39.61 -10.79 -70.12
CA TYR A 226 -39.58 -10.29 -68.74
C TYR A 226 -40.97 -9.99 -68.15
N GLU A 227 -42.03 -10.45 -68.83
CA GLU A 227 -43.40 -10.49 -68.30
C GLU A 227 -43.43 -11.17 -66.90
N GLY A 228 -44.12 -10.52 -65.95
CA GLY A 228 -44.24 -10.98 -64.56
C GLY A 228 -43.02 -10.73 -63.66
N VAL A 229 -41.93 -10.11 -64.14
CA VAL A 229 -40.75 -9.82 -63.30
C VAL A 229 -40.92 -8.49 -62.55
N THR A 230 -40.92 -8.56 -61.23
CA THR A 230 -40.93 -7.40 -60.32
C THR A 230 -39.52 -6.90 -60.00
N ASP A 231 -39.44 -5.67 -59.50
CA ASP A 231 -38.17 -4.99 -59.23
C ASP A 231 -37.51 -5.47 -57.91
N ASP A 232 -38.19 -6.35 -57.17
CA ASP A 232 -37.67 -7.12 -56.01
C ASP A 232 -36.36 -7.85 -56.34
N TRP A 233 -36.09 -8.13 -57.61
CA TRP A 233 -34.82 -8.70 -58.08
C TRP A 233 -33.59 -7.87 -57.66
N ALA A 234 -33.71 -6.55 -57.53
CA ALA A 234 -32.63 -5.68 -57.05
C ALA A 234 -32.10 -6.04 -55.66
N TYR A 235 -32.90 -6.73 -54.84
CA TYR A 235 -32.54 -7.19 -53.50
C TYR A 235 -31.92 -8.60 -53.49
N GLN A 236 -31.78 -9.26 -54.64
CA GLN A 236 -31.56 -10.71 -54.72
C GLN A 236 -30.20 -11.12 -55.31
N ALA A 237 -29.32 -10.17 -55.67
CA ALA A 237 -28.01 -10.47 -56.25
C ALA A 237 -27.12 -11.31 -55.30
N THR A 238 -26.99 -10.90 -54.04
CA THR A 238 -26.28 -11.63 -52.98
C THR A 238 -26.86 -13.03 -52.75
N LEU A 239 -28.19 -13.16 -52.65
CA LEU A 239 -28.89 -14.43 -52.49
C LEU A 239 -28.65 -15.40 -53.68
N ASN A 240 -28.60 -14.88 -54.91
CA ASN A 240 -28.30 -15.68 -56.10
C ASN A 240 -26.82 -16.07 -56.15
N LEU A 241 -25.89 -15.20 -55.74
CA LEU A 241 -24.46 -15.53 -55.66
C LEU A 241 -24.19 -16.60 -54.59
N ASN A 242 -24.77 -16.48 -53.38
CA ASN A 242 -24.74 -17.55 -52.36
C ASN A 242 -25.30 -18.86 -52.89
N THR A 243 -26.38 -18.82 -53.69
CA THR A 243 -26.93 -20.03 -54.33
C THR A 243 -25.96 -20.64 -55.34
N TYR A 244 -25.29 -19.84 -56.18
CA TYR A 244 -24.27 -20.35 -57.11
C TYR A 244 -23.05 -20.92 -56.37
N LEU A 245 -22.56 -20.26 -55.32
CA LEU A 245 -21.45 -20.73 -54.49
C LEU A 245 -21.79 -22.01 -53.72
N LYS A 246 -23.02 -22.10 -53.16
CA LYS A 246 -23.51 -23.33 -52.53
C LYS A 246 -23.52 -24.49 -53.53
N ASN A 247 -24.14 -24.29 -54.70
CA ASN A 247 -24.18 -25.31 -55.74
C ASN A 247 -22.77 -25.72 -56.18
N LEU A 248 -21.85 -24.76 -56.35
CA LEU A 248 -20.45 -25.01 -56.70
C LEU A 248 -19.72 -25.88 -55.67
N LEU A 249 -20.02 -25.73 -54.38
CA LEU A 249 -19.43 -26.49 -53.28
C LEU A 249 -20.02 -27.90 -53.06
N GLU A 250 -21.23 -28.14 -53.58
CA GLU A 250 -21.99 -29.40 -53.47
C GLU A 250 -21.97 -30.24 -54.77
N CYS A 251 -21.56 -29.66 -55.90
CA CYS A 251 -21.60 -30.28 -57.23
C CYS A 251 -20.38 -31.17 -57.51
N SER A 252 -20.60 -32.33 -58.15
CA SER A 252 -19.49 -33.13 -58.70
C SER A 252 -18.97 -32.52 -60.02
N PRO A 253 -17.76 -32.89 -60.48
CA PRO A 253 -17.27 -32.52 -61.81
C PRO A 253 -18.15 -33.01 -62.97
N GLU A 254 -18.95 -34.08 -62.76
CA GLU A 254 -19.84 -34.65 -63.78
C GLU A 254 -21.21 -33.96 -63.82
N ASP A 255 -21.64 -33.35 -62.70
CA ASP A 255 -22.91 -32.64 -62.56
C ASP A 255 -22.83 -31.14 -62.97
N ALA A 256 -21.64 -30.64 -63.30
CA ALA A 256 -21.33 -29.22 -63.46
C ALA A 256 -22.09 -28.53 -64.63
N ARG A 257 -23.20 -27.86 -64.32
CA ARG A 257 -24.03 -27.14 -65.31
C ARG A 257 -23.54 -25.71 -65.55
N SER A 258 -23.34 -25.34 -66.81
CA SER A 258 -22.96 -23.98 -67.18
C SER A 258 -24.12 -22.98 -67.07
N ILE A 259 -23.80 -21.75 -66.68
CA ILE A 259 -24.72 -20.63 -66.55
C ILE A 259 -24.65 -19.82 -67.86
N SER A 260 -25.66 -19.91 -68.72
CA SER A 260 -25.73 -19.08 -69.92
C SER A 260 -25.85 -17.60 -69.54
N LYS A 261 -25.03 -16.76 -70.17
CA LYS A 261 -25.05 -15.29 -70.07
C LYS A 261 -26.43 -14.72 -70.44
N ARG A 262 -27.16 -15.40 -71.33
CA ARG A 262 -28.52 -15.03 -71.75
C ARG A 262 -29.59 -15.31 -70.67
N ASN A 263 -29.31 -16.07 -69.59
CA ASN A 263 -30.30 -16.41 -68.57
C ASN A 263 -30.94 -15.13 -67.97
N LYS A 264 -32.28 -15.04 -67.96
CA LYS A 264 -33.05 -13.85 -67.54
C LYS A 264 -32.53 -13.21 -66.25
N ARG A 265 -32.27 -14.05 -65.22
CA ARG A 265 -31.90 -13.60 -63.87
C ARG A 265 -30.41 -13.33 -63.75
N PHE A 266 -29.57 -14.11 -64.43
CA PHE A 266 -28.12 -13.85 -64.47
C PHE A 266 -27.78 -12.54 -65.21
N ALA A 267 -28.43 -12.31 -66.35
CA ALA A 267 -28.24 -11.12 -67.18
C ALA A 267 -28.59 -9.82 -66.44
N VAL A 268 -29.70 -9.81 -65.69
CA VAL A 268 -30.19 -8.62 -64.96
C VAL A 268 -29.41 -8.37 -63.67
N LEU A 269 -29.18 -9.41 -62.84
CA LEU A 269 -28.52 -9.22 -61.54
C LEU A 269 -27.02 -8.94 -61.69
N PHE A 270 -26.36 -9.71 -62.54
CA PHE A 270 -24.91 -9.69 -62.69
C PHE A 270 -24.49 -8.95 -63.95
N GLY A 271 -24.89 -9.47 -65.12
CA GLY A 271 -24.58 -8.89 -66.43
C GLY A 271 -23.08 -8.68 -66.69
N PRO A 272 -22.71 -7.98 -67.78
CA PRO A 272 -21.31 -7.76 -68.17
C PRO A 272 -20.47 -7.08 -67.08
N ARG A 273 -21.07 -6.18 -66.28
CA ARG A 273 -20.40 -5.50 -65.16
C ARG A 273 -19.82 -6.48 -64.12
N CYS A 274 -20.43 -7.65 -63.94
CA CYS A 274 -19.97 -8.68 -63.01
C CYS A 274 -19.11 -9.79 -63.64
N PHE A 275 -18.83 -9.77 -64.95
CA PHE A 275 -18.03 -10.84 -65.60
C PHE A 275 -16.57 -10.88 -65.10
N GLY A 276 -16.06 -9.81 -64.47
CA GLY A 276 -14.80 -9.82 -63.73
C GLY A 276 -14.83 -10.75 -62.51
N MET A 277 -15.87 -10.63 -61.67
CA MET A 277 -16.08 -11.45 -60.47
C MET A 277 -16.14 -12.95 -60.80
N PHE A 278 -16.94 -13.37 -61.78
CA PHE A 278 -17.05 -14.79 -62.12
C PHE A 278 -15.73 -15.41 -62.63
N ARG A 279 -14.91 -14.65 -63.36
CA ARG A 279 -13.55 -15.09 -63.75
C ARG A 279 -12.59 -15.17 -62.56
N GLN A 280 -12.68 -14.24 -61.61
CA GLN A 280 -11.88 -14.26 -60.38
C GLN A 280 -12.32 -15.42 -59.45
N LEU A 281 -13.60 -15.80 -59.48
CA LEU A 281 -14.15 -17.04 -58.91
C LEU A 281 -13.89 -18.31 -59.75
N GLU A 282 -13.01 -18.24 -60.74
CA GLU A 282 -12.53 -19.37 -61.56
C GLU A 282 -13.61 -20.12 -62.36
N PHE A 283 -14.75 -19.46 -62.64
CA PHE A 283 -15.69 -19.95 -63.64
C PHE A 283 -15.05 -19.81 -65.03
N THR A 284 -15.02 -20.92 -65.78
CA THR A 284 -14.52 -20.93 -67.16
C THR A 284 -15.51 -20.19 -68.07
N GLU A 285 -15.09 -19.03 -68.58
CA GLU A 285 -15.89 -18.21 -69.49
C GLU A 285 -15.80 -18.75 -70.93
N LYS A 286 -16.96 -19.01 -71.53
CA LYS A 286 -17.16 -19.21 -72.97
C LYS A 286 -17.86 -17.99 -73.55
N THR A 287 -17.41 -17.55 -74.71
CA THR A 287 -17.94 -16.38 -75.43
C THR A 287 -18.48 -16.85 -76.78
N ASP A 288 -19.76 -16.65 -77.02
CA ASP A 288 -20.47 -17.10 -78.22
C ASP A 288 -21.26 -15.92 -78.79
N ILE A 289 -20.66 -15.18 -79.72
CA ILE A 289 -21.28 -13.97 -80.29
C ILE A 289 -22.27 -14.36 -81.38
N ILE A 290 -23.55 -14.07 -81.16
CA ILE A 290 -24.66 -14.29 -82.09
C ILE A 290 -25.38 -12.94 -82.26
N ASP A 291 -25.57 -12.50 -83.51
CA ASP A 291 -26.21 -11.22 -83.87
C ASP A 291 -25.65 -9.97 -83.13
N GLY A 292 -24.37 -10.05 -82.72
CA GLY A 292 -23.67 -8.98 -81.98
C GLY A 292 -23.79 -9.06 -80.46
N VAL A 293 -24.55 -10.02 -79.91
CA VAL A 293 -24.73 -10.26 -78.49
C VAL A 293 -23.94 -11.51 -78.07
N ASP A 294 -23.29 -11.48 -76.90
CA ASP A 294 -22.61 -12.66 -76.35
C ASP A 294 -23.61 -13.57 -75.60
N GLU A 295 -24.02 -14.65 -76.27
CA GLU A 295 -24.91 -15.67 -75.72
C GLU A 295 -24.18 -16.81 -75.02
N GLY A 296 -22.87 -16.65 -74.76
CA GLY A 296 -22.00 -17.66 -74.15
C GLY A 296 -22.37 -18.04 -72.72
N SER A 297 -21.43 -18.64 -71.98
CA SER A 297 -21.71 -19.19 -70.65
C SER A 297 -20.52 -19.15 -69.70
N PHE A 298 -20.81 -19.07 -68.40
CA PHE A 298 -19.85 -19.32 -67.33
C PHE A 298 -20.03 -20.76 -66.85
N THR A 299 -19.01 -21.60 -67.06
CA THR A 299 -19.02 -22.98 -66.57
C THR A 299 -18.37 -23.02 -65.19
N PRO A 300 -19.07 -23.51 -64.14
CA PRO A 300 -18.46 -23.67 -62.82
C PRO A 300 -17.28 -24.64 -62.87
N SER A 301 -16.27 -24.38 -62.05
CA SER A 301 -15.11 -25.26 -61.86
C SER A 301 -15.19 -25.83 -60.43
N PRO A 302 -15.81 -27.00 -60.19
CA PRO A 302 -16.03 -27.50 -58.84
C PRO A 302 -14.71 -27.77 -58.11
N PRO A 303 -14.58 -27.40 -56.82
CA PRO A 303 -13.39 -27.69 -56.04
C PRO A 303 -13.30 -29.20 -55.72
N PRO A 304 -12.11 -29.71 -55.40
CA PRO A 304 -11.96 -31.05 -54.83
C PRO A 304 -12.80 -31.25 -53.56
N PRO A 305 -13.15 -32.50 -53.21
CA PRO A 305 -13.72 -32.83 -51.90
C PRO A 305 -12.82 -32.36 -50.74
N ALA A 306 -13.42 -32.15 -49.57
CA ALA A 306 -12.70 -31.79 -48.35
C ALA A 306 -11.71 -32.90 -47.95
N GLY A 307 -10.41 -32.58 -47.96
CA GLY A 307 -9.32 -33.53 -47.66
C GLY A 307 -8.75 -33.45 -46.23
N GLY A 308 -9.23 -32.51 -45.41
CA GLY A 308 -8.72 -32.28 -44.07
C GLY A 308 -9.23 -33.27 -43.00
N PRO A 309 -8.73 -33.17 -41.76
CA PRO A 309 -9.12 -34.04 -40.66
C PRO A 309 -10.64 -34.03 -40.44
N SER A 310 -11.19 -35.21 -40.12
CA SER A 310 -12.63 -35.41 -39.87
C SER A 310 -13.55 -34.99 -41.04
N GLY A 311 -13.02 -34.84 -42.26
CA GLY A 311 -13.79 -34.40 -43.44
C GLY A 311 -13.95 -32.88 -43.56
N ALA A 312 -13.19 -32.09 -42.80
CA ALA A 312 -13.20 -30.63 -42.89
C ALA A 312 -12.38 -30.12 -44.09
N THR A 313 -12.72 -28.94 -44.58
CA THR A 313 -12.00 -28.26 -45.65
C THR A 313 -10.64 -27.75 -45.15
N GLU A 314 -9.57 -28.10 -45.86
CA GLU A 314 -8.22 -27.62 -45.59
C GLU A 314 -8.06 -26.15 -46.02
N ILE A 315 -7.49 -25.33 -45.14
CA ILE A 315 -7.35 -23.87 -45.30
C ILE A 315 -6.26 -23.55 -46.35
N GLY A 316 -6.51 -22.55 -47.19
CA GLY A 316 -5.64 -22.20 -48.33
C GLY A 316 -5.85 -23.08 -49.58
N THR A 317 -6.80 -24.00 -49.55
CA THR A 317 -7.30 -24.65 -50.77
C THR A 317 -8.31 -23.76 -51.50
N TYR A 318 -8.46 -23.94 -52.82
CA TYR A 318 -9.54 -23.33 -53.59
C TYR A 318 -10.94 -23.65 -53.01
N ARG A 319 -11.13 -24.80 -52.35
CA ARG A 319 -12.37 -25.09 -51.61
C ARG A 319 -12.56 -24.12 -50.44
N SER A 320 -11.54 -23.89 -49.62
CA SER A 320 -11.64 -22.93 -48.50
C SER A 320 -11.97 -21.53 -48.97
N TYR A 321 -11.30 -21.05 -50.03
CA TYR A 321 -11.59 -19.76 -50.67
C TYR A 321 -13.06 -19.60 -51.07
N LEU A 322 -13.67 -20.63 -51.68
CA LEU A 322 -15.10 -20.59 -52.04
C LEU A 322 -16.03 -20.62 -50.82
N GLU A 323 -15.65 -21.29 -49.73
CA GLU A 323 -16.39 -21.29 -48.47
C GLU A 323 -16.26 -19.95 -47.73
N ASP A 324 -15.12 -19.28 -47.84
CA ASP A 324 -14.85 -17.95 -47.30
C ASP A 324 -15.64 -16.87 -48.03
N VAL A 325 -15.54 -16.82 -49.37
CA VAL A 325 -16.34 -15.93 -50.23
C VAL A 325 -17.83 -16.13 -49.95
N ARG A 326 -18.28 -17.39 -49.79
CA ARG A 326 -19.69 -17.67 -49.47
C ARG A 326 -20.06 -17.16 -48.08
N SER A 327 -19.19 -17.29 -47.09
CA SER A 327 -19.39 -16.76 -45.74
C SER A 327 -19.48 -15.23 -45.74
N GLU A 328 -18.65 -14.52 -46.52
CA GLU A 328 -18.73 -13.06 -46.70
C GLU A 328 -20.05 -12.63 -47.35
N VAL A 329 -20.50 -13.33 -48.40
CA VAL A 329 -21.81 -13.08 -49.02
C VAL A 329 -22.95 -13.38 -48.03
N GLN A 330 -22.80 -14.37 -47.15
CA GLN A 330 -23.76 -14.60 -46.05
C GLN A 330 -23.75 -13.46 -45.02
N CYS A 331 -22.59 -12.88 -44.66
CA CYS A 331 -22.51 -11.69 -43.81
C CYS A 331 -23.28 -10.49 -44.43
N LEU A 332 -23.18 -10.27 -45.75
CA LEU A 332 -24.00 -9.27 -46.46
C LEU A 332 -25.51 -9.56 -46.36
N ILE A 333 -25.92 -10.82 -46.50
CA ILE A 333 -27.34 -11.24 -46.40
C ILE A 333 -27.87 -11.07 -44.96
N HIS A 334 -27.06 -11.36 -43.94
CA HIS A 334 -27.41 -11.10 -42.54
C HIS A 334 -27.53 -9.59 -42.24
N LYS A 335 -26.55 -8.77 -42.67
CA LYS A 335 -26.61 -7.30 -42.55
C LYS A 335 -27.84 -6.69 -43.24
N ALA A 336 -28.25 -7.24 -44.38
CA ALA A 336 -29.44 -6.82 -45.11
C ALA A 336 -30.78 -7.28 -44.47
N ALA A 337 -30.75 -7.97 -43.32
CA ALA A 337 -31.90 -8.62 -42.68
C ALA A 337 -32.67 -9.61 -43.58
N GLN A 338 -31.98 -10.20 -44.56
CA GLN A 338 -32.56 -11.13 -45.55
C GLN A 338 -32.43 -12.61 -45.16
N ALA A 339 -31.66 -12.91 -44.10
CA ALA A 339 -31.50 -14.27 -43.58
C ALA A 339 -32.62 -14.61 -42.58
N ALA A 340 -33.24 -15.79 -42.74
CA ALA A 340 -34.21 -16.32 -41.78
C ALA A 340 -33.55 -16.95 -40.53
N GLU A 341 -32.28 -17.35 -40.65
CA GLU A 341 -31.50 -18.00 -39.58
C GLU A 341 -30.52 -17.01 -38.94
N ARG A 342 -30.28 -17.14 -37.63
CA ARG A 342 -29.27 -16.35 -36.92
C ARG A 342 -27.87 -16.92 -37.18
N PRO A 343 -26.84 -16.08 -37.36
CA PRO A 343 -25.48 -16.57 -37.57
C PRO A 343 -24.92 -17.25 -36.30
N ASN A 344 -24.09 -18.28 -36.50
CA ASN A 344 -23.49 -19.04 -35.40
C ASN A 344 -22.29 -18.30 -34.79
N ILE A 345 -22.53 -17.52 -33.73
CA ILE A 345 -21.52 -16.73 -33.02
C ILE A 345 -20.49 -17.66 -32.35
N ILE A 346 -19.20 -17.39 -32.56
CA ILE A 346 -18.13 -18.26 -32.06
C ILE A 346 -17.81 -18.06 -30.57
N THR A 347 -18.19 -16.94 -29.96
CA THR A 347 -17.81 -16.57 -28.58
C THR A 347 -18.09 -17.65 -27.53
N PRO A 348 -19.25 -18.34 -27.49
CA PRO A 348 -19.47 -19.43 -26.54
C PRO A 348 -18.60 -20.67 -26.83
N VAL A 349 -18.26 -20.90 -28.10
CA VAL A 349 -17.38 -22.00 -28.53
C VAL A 349 -15.94 -21.74 -28.11
N LEU A 350 -15.43 -20.50 -28.26
CA LEU A 350 -14.11 -20.12 -27.75
C LEU A 350 -14.00 -20.27 -26.24
N HIS A 351 -15.03 -19.87 -25.48
CA HIS A 351 -15.03 -20.06 -24.03
C HIS A 351 -14.97 -21.55 -23.65
N ALA A 352 -15.77 -22.40 -24.29
CA ALA A 352 -15.78 -23.85 -24.06
C ALA A 352 -14.46 -24.53 -24.48
N ASP A 353 -13.95 -24.27 -25.68
CA ASP A 353 -12.71 -24.86 -26.20
C ASP A 353 -11.45 -24.37 -25.43
N LEU A 354 -11.53 -23.23 -24.73
CA LEU A 354 -10.49 -22.73 -23.80
C LEU A 354 -10.77 -23.02 -22.31
N GLY A 355 -11.79 -23.85 -22.00
CA GLY A 355 -12.08 -24.32 -20.64
C GLY A 355 -12.52 -23.22 -19.64
N CYS A 356 -13.05 -22.11 -20.13
CA CYS A 356 -13.39 -20.92 -19.34
C CYS A 356 -14.88 -20.54 -19.46
N GLN A 357 -15.32 -19.56 -18.68
CA GLN A 357 -16.70 -19.06 -18.71
C GLN A 357 -16.76 -17.64 -19.27
N GLU A 358 -17.86 -17.33 -19.95
CA GLU A 358 -18.20 -15.99 -20.41
C GLU A 358 -18.63 -15.14 -19.22
N VAL A 359 -18.01 -13.97 -19.07
CA VAL A 359 -18.22 -13.08 -17.92
C VAL A 359 -19.38 -12.12 -18.24
N PRO A 360 -20.37 -11.96 -17.34
CA PRO A 360 -21.54 -11.12 -17.61
C PRO A 360 -21.21 -9.62 -17.51
N ASN A 361 -21.89 -8.81 -18.31
CA ASN A 361 -21.90 -7.35 -18.26
C ASN A 361 -20.54 -6.65 -18.42
N VAL A 362 -19.56 -7.31 -19.05
CA VAL A 362 -18.19 -6.79 -19.22
C VAL A 362 -18.17 -5.48 -20.02
N SER A 363 -18.86 -5.42 -21.16
CA SER A 363 -18.88 -4.24 -22.04
C SER A 363 -19.57 -3.00 -21.45
N SER A 364 -20.24 -3.14 -20.29
CA SER A 364 -20.85 -2.04 -19.53
C SER A 364 -20.15 -1.77 -18.19
N ASN A 365 -19.05 -2.47 -17.88
CA ASN A 365 -18.34 -2.36 -16.61
C ASN A 365 -17.08 -1.49 -16.75
N ALA A 366 -17.10 -0.30 -16.15
CA ALA A 366 -16.00 0.66 -16.18
C ALA A 366 -14.66 0.12 -15.64
N LEU A 367 -14.67 -0.93 -14.81
CA LEU A 367 -13.46 -1.51 -14.22
C LEU A 367 -12.61 -2.31 -15.24
N VAL A 368 -13.14 -2.71 -16.40
CA VAL A 368 -12.46 -3.57 -17.37
C VAL A 368 -11.14 -2.99 -17.89
N ASP A 369 -11.13 -1.67 -18.12
CA ASP A 369 -9.97 -0.96 -18.66
C ASP A 369 -9.04 -0.35 -17.59
N VAL A 370 -9.35 -0.57 -16.30
CA VAL A 370 -8.55 -0.07 -15.18
C VAL A 370 -7.26 -0.88 -15.03
N GLU A 371 -6.17 -0.19 -14.70
CA GLU A 371 -4.80 -0.71 -14.81
C GLU A 371 -4.54 -1.99 -13.99
N ARG A 372 -5.19 -2.18 -12.84
CA ARG A 372 -5.08 -3.42 -12.04
C ARG A 372 -5.64 -4.66 -12.74
N TYR A 373 -6.78 -4.54 -13.42
CA TYR A 373 -7.36 -5.63 -14.21
C TYR A 373 -6.52 -5.95 -15.45
N LYS A 374 -5.94 -4.92 -16.09
CA LYS A 374 -4.97 -5.07 -17.19
C LYS A 374 -3.69 -5.77 -16.72
N THR A 375 -3.07 -5.27 -15.65
CA THR A 375 -1.80 -5.78 -15.09
C THR A 375 -1.91 -7.24 -14.64
N LEU A 376 -3.03 -7.60 -14.01
CA LEU A 376 -3.28 -8.96 -13.56
C LEU A 376 -3.87 -9.87 -14.66
N GLY A 377 -4.23 -9.33 -15.84
CA GLY A 377 -4.72 -10.12 -16.98
C GLY A 377 -6.12 -10.70 -16.80
N VAL A 378 -7.00 -10.04 -16.05
CA VAL A 378 -8.34 -10.52 -15.69
C VAL A 378 -9.45 -9.50 -15.99
N LEU A 379 -10.69 -9.96 -15.96
CA LEU A 379 -11.90 -9.15 -16.05
C LEU A 379 -12.54 -9.01 -14.66
N PRO A 380 -13.28 -7.91 -14.41
CA PRO A 380 -14.20 -7.81 -13.27
C PRO A 380 -15.19 -8.99 -13.24
N ASN A 381 -15.74 -9.29 -12.06
CA ASN A 381 -16.71 -10.38 -11.85
C ASN A 381 -16.18 -11.82 -12.11
N GLN A 382 -14.89 -12.03 -12.40
CA GLN A 382 -14.27 -13.37 -12.36
C GLN A 382 -14.07 -13.84 -10.91
N SER A 383 -14.03 -15.16 -10.69
CA SER A 383 -13.93 -15.72 -9.33
C SER A 383 -12.55 -15.49 -8.69
N ARG A 384 -12.53 -15.50 -7.35
CA ARG A 384 -11.31 -15.38 -6.53
C ARG A 384 -10.19 -16.34 -6.97
N GLU A 385 -10.51 -17.56 -7.39
CA GLU A 385 -9.53 -18.55 -7.84
C GLU A 385 -8.98 -18.22 -9.23
N ALA A 386 -9.78 -17.59 -10.11
CA ALA A 386 -9.32 -17.13 -11.42
C ALA A 386 -8.38 -15.92 -11.28
N VAL A 387 -8.74 -14.97 -10.39
CA VAL A 387 -7.89 -13.83 -10.01
C VAL A 387 -6.57 -14.31 -9.41
N VAL A 388 -6.61 -15.25 -8.45
CA VAL A 388 -5.39 -15.81 -7.85
C VAL A 388 -4.59 -16.64 -8.85
N ASN A 389 -5.21 -17.47 -9.71
CA ASN A 389 -4.47 -18.21 -10.74
C ASN A 389 -3.72 -17.27 -11.69
N ALA A 390 -4.34 -16.16 -12.11
CA ALA A 390 -3.67 -15.15 -12.91
C ALA A 390 -2.51 -14.47 -12.15
N TYR A 391 -2.73 -14.05 -10.89
CA TYR A 391 -1.67 -13.54 -10.01
C TYR A 391 -0.46 -14.49 -9.94
N LYS A 392 -0.69 -15.78 -9.67
CA LYS A 392 0.39 -16.80 -9.54
C LYS A 392 1.18 -16.96 -10.83
N ARG A 393 0.53 -16.90 -11.99
CA ARG A 393 1.19 -17.03 -13.30
C ARG A 393 1.91 -15.73 -13.72
N GLN A 394 1.34 -14.56 -13.45
CA GLN A 394 2.02 -13.27 -13.70
C GLN A 394 3.26 -13.11 -12.79
N TRP A 395 3.23 -13.61 -11.55
CA TRP A 395 4.35 -13.57 -10.60
C TRP A 395 5.61 -14.32 -11.08
N GLU A 396 5.41 -15.39 -11.84
CA GLU A 396 6.45 -16.19 -12.48
C GLU A 396 7.02 -15.48 -13.73
N LEU A 397 6.19 -14.71 -14.44
CA LEU A 397 6.51 -14.09 -15.74
C LEU A 397 7.02 -12.64 -15.65
N LEU A 398 6.67 -11.90 -14.58
CA LEU A 398 6.90 -10.47 -14.43
C LEU A 398 7.65 -10.13 -13.12
N PRO A 399 8.89 -10.63 -12.91
CA PRO A 399 9.66 -10.43 -11.69
C PRO A 399 9.83 -8.96 -11.27
N ASN A 400 9.98 -8.02 -12.22
CA ASN A 400 10.17 -6.60 -11.94
C ASN A 400 8.85 -5.91 -11.56
N ARG A 401 7.70 -6.47 -11.95
CA ARG A 401 6.36 -5.91 -11.67
C ARG A 401 5.67 -6.53 -10.46
N ARG A 402 6.37 -7.34 -9.66
CA ARG A 402 5.80 -8.03 -8.49
C ARG A 402 5.10 -7.10 -7.49
N ARG A 403 5.63 -5.89 -7.24
CA ARG A 403 4.94 -4.88 -6.42
C ARG A 403 3.59 -4.49 -7.03
N ALA A 404 3.58 -4.08 -8.30
CA ALA A 404 2.35 -3.76 -9.02
C ALA A 404 1.35 -4.93 -9.12
N LEU A 405 1.82 -6.19 -9.07
CA LEU A 405 0.94 -7.37 -8.99
C LEU A 405 0.29 -7.52 -7.60
N VAL A 406 1.01 -7.23 -6.52
CA VAL A 406 0.47 -7.15 -5.15
C VAL A 406 -0.55 -6.00 -5.05
N ASP A 407 -0.19 -4.81 -5.52
CA ASP A 407 -1.08 -3.64 -5.55
C ASP A 407 -2.35 -3.93 -6.38
N SER A 408 -2.20 -4.66 -7.50
CA SER A 408 -3.31 -5.04 -8.38
C SER A 408 -4.26 -6.05 -7.73
N ILE A 409 -3.75 -7.11 -7.09
CA ILE A 409 -4.63 -8.08 -6.41
C ILE A 409 -5.31 -7.46 -5.18
N MET A 410 -4.63 -6.56 -4.46
CA MET A 410 -5.22 -5.77 -3.38
C MET A 410 -6.36 -4.87 -3.90
N GLY A 411 -6.13 -4.14 -4.99
CA GLY A 411 -7.16 -3.29 -5.60
C GLY A 411 -8.37 -4.09 -6.10
N ILE A 412 -8.15 -5.28 -6.68
CA ILE A 412 -9.24 -6.15 -7.15
C ILE A 412 -10.00 -6.80 -5.98
N ALA A 413 -9.33 -7.10 -4.87
CA ALA A 413 -10.00 -7.55 -3.64
C ALA A 413 -10.93 -6.46 -3.08
N ASN A 414 -10.45 -5.20 -3.03
CA ASN A 414 -11.24 -4.05 -2.61
C ASN A 414 -12.44 -3.77 -3.54
N ASP A 415 -12.26 -3.88 -4.87
CA ASP A 415 -13.34 -3.72 -5.86
C ASP A 415 -14.45 -4.78 -5.72
N THR A 416 -14.07 -6.01 -5.38
CA THR A 416 -15.00 -7.15 -5.30
C THR A 416 -15.66 -7.29 -3.94
N GLY A 417 -15.12 -6.67 -2.90
CA GLY A 417 -15.59 -6.82 -1.51
C GLY A 417 -15.42 -8.25 -0.98
N ASP A 418 -14.55 -9.04 -1.58
CA ASP A 418 -14.38 -10.46 -1.26
C ASP A 418 -13.39 -10.62 -0.10
N GLU A 419 -13.91 -10.85 1.10
CA GLU A 419 -13.14 -10.93 2.35
C GLU A 419 -11.96 -11.92 2.26
N LEU A 420 -12.17 -13.13 1.72
CA LEU A 420 -11.08 -14.11 1.64
C LEU A 420 -10.04 -13.74 0.57
N LEU A 421 -10.46 -13.11 -0.54
CA LEU A 421 -9.51 -12.58 -1.52
C LEU A 421 -8.70 -11.42 -0.94
N SER A 422 -9.31 -10.64 -0.04
CA SER A 422 -8.66 -9.55 0.72
C SER A 422 -7.66 -10.11 1.72
N ASP A 423 -8.03 -11.11 2.52
CA ASP A 423 -7.12 -11.84 3.42
C ASP A 423 -5.92 -12.41 2.65
N TYR A 424 -6.16 -13.00 1.47
CA TYR A 424 -5.10 -13.50 0.60
C TYR A 424 -4.20 -12.38 0.09
N ALA A 425 -4.75 -11.27 -0.40
CA ALA A 425 -3.99 -10.11 -0.88
C ALA A 425 -3.15 -9.45 0.24
N ILE A 426 -3.71 -9.29 1.43
CA ILE A 426 -3.02 -8.80 2.64
C ILE A 426 -1.88 -9.76 3.03
N THR A 427 -2.12 -11.07 2.97
CA THR A 427 -1.09 -12.08 3.19
C THR A 427 0.02 -12.00 2.13
N GLN A 428 -0.33 -11.81 0.84
CA GLN A 428 0.67 -11.65 -0.22
C GLN A 428 1.49 -10.37 -0.07
N SER A 429 0.88 -9.24 0.29
CA SER A 429 1.62 -7.98 0.55
C SER A 429 2.57 -8.17 1.71
N SER A 430 2.07 -8.58 2.89
CA SER A 430 2.91 -8.83 4.08
C SER A 430 4.07 -9.77 3.77
N VAL A 431 3.85 -10.85 3.02
CA VAL A 431 4.94 -11.76 2.62
C VAL A 431 5.91 -11.10 1.63
N PHE A 432 5.44 -10.37 0.62
CA PHE A 432 6.31 -9.68 -0.34
C PHE A 432 7.12 -8.54 0.30
N ASP A 433 6.51 -7.79 1.21
CA ASP A 433 7.18 -6.74 1.97
C ASP A 433 8.27 -7.36 2.87
N ASN A 434 7.94 -8.40 3.65
CA ASN A 434 8.93 -9.15 4.44
C ASN A 434 10.01 -9.85 3.59
N GLN A 435 9.74 -10.19 2.32
CA GLN A 435 10.72 -10.77 1.40
C GLN A 435 11.61 -9.72 0.71
N THR A 436 11.08 -8.55 0.35
CA THR A 436 11.85 -7.44 -0.22
C THR A 436 12.74 -6.74 0.79
N HIS A 437 12.52 -6.98 2.09
CA HIS A 437 13.49 -6.69 3.16
C HIS A 437 14.70 -7.66 3.19
N ARG A 438 14.90 -8.52 2.18
CA ARG A 438 16.19 -9.16 1.89
C ARG A 438 16.92 -8.40 0.79
N PRO A 439 18.17 -7.93 0.99
CA PRO A 439 18.89 -7.14 0.00
C PRO A 439 19.25 -7.98 -1.23
N GLY A 440 18.74 -7.58 -2.40
CA GLY A 440 18.86 -8.36 -3.63
C GLY A 440 18.52 -7.58 -4.91
N ASN A 441 19.41 -6.66 -5.30
CA ASN A 441 19.48 -6.04 -6.64
C ASN A 441 18.22 -5.35 -7.19
N SER A 442 17.90 -4.17 -6.66
CA SER A 442 17.65 -2.97 -7.49
C SER A 442 18.09 -1.76 -6.68
N ASP A 443 18.63 -0.74 -7.33
CA ASP A 443 19.08 0.54 -6.75
C ASP A 443 20.01 0.41 -5.52
N ASP A 444 21.30 0.19 -5.83
CA ASP A 444 22.44 0.31 -4.92
C ASP A 444 22.54 1.76 -4.38
N ASP A 445 21.84 2.02 -3.26
CA ASP A 445 21.96 3.26 -2.50
C ASP A 445 23.44 3.44 -2.12
N GLY A 446 24.10 4.42 -2.77
CA GLY A 446 25.50 4.32 -3.18
C GLY A 446 26.58 4.35 -2.09
N LEU A 447 26.19 4.09 -0.84
CA LEU A 447 27.00 4.01 0.37
C LEU A 447 28.01 2.87 0.33
N VAL A 448 27.69 1.70 -0.25
CA VAL A 448 28.66 0.59 -0.37
C VAL A 448 29.77 0.92 -1.39
N PRO A 449 29.47 1.42 -2.61
CA PRO A 449 30.49 1.97 -3.49
C PRO A 449 31.36 3.06 -2.85
N GLN A 450 30.75 4.02 -2.13
CA GLN A 450 31.46 5.08 -1.43
C GLN A 450 32.35 4.55 -0.29
N ALA A 451 31.89 3.55 0.46
CA ALA A 451 32.67 2.92 1.52
C ALA A 451 33.88 2.15 0.97
N LEU A 452 33.74 1.48 -0.17
CA LEU A 452 34.85 0.84 -0.88
C LEU A 452 35.88 1.88 -1.36
N ASP A 453 35.43 2.92 -2.06
CA ASP A 453 36.31 3.98 -2.57
C ASP A 453 37.04 4.72 -1.44
N PHE A 454 36.35 5.01 -0.33
CA PHE A 454 36.94 5.62 0.87
C PHE A 454 38.07 4.78 1.50
N LEU A 455 37.99 3.45 1.37
CA LEU A 455 39.02 2.50 1.80
C LEU A 455 40.07 2.20 0.71
N GLY A 456 39.94 2.78 -0.49
CA GLY A 456 40.85 2.58 -1.62
C GLY A 456 40.63 1.27 -2.39
N LEU A 457 39.38 0.81 -2.45
CA LEU A 457 38.93 -0.41 -3.13
C LEU A 457 37.96 -0.05 -4.28
N GLN A 458 37.56 -1.03 -5.10
CA GLN A 458 36.73 -0.81 -6.30
C GLN A 458 35.42 -1.62 -6.24
N PRO A 459 34.27 -1.03 -6.61
CA PRO A 459 32.99 -1.76 -6.67
C PRO A 459 32.94 -2.78 -7.81
N PRO A 460 32.08 -3.82 -7.72
CA PRO A 460 31.29 -4.22 -6.55
C PRO A 460 32.16 -4.91 -5.47
N ASN A 461 31.60 -5.16 -4.29
CA ASN A 461 32.35 -5.74 -3.16
C ASN A 461 32.70 -7.23 -3.37
N ASN A 462 33.78 -7.49 -4.10
CA ASN A 462 34.33 -8.82 -4.36
C ASN A 462 35.50 -9.18 -3.42
N TYR A 463 35.66 -8.46 -2.30
CA TYR A 463 36.80 -8.62 -1.40
C TYR A 463 36.47 -9.51 -0.20
N SER A 464 37.41 -10.37 0.20
CA SER A 464 37.32 -11.09 1.47
C SER A 464 37.46 -10.15 2.66
N ALA A 465 36.90 -10.53 3.81
CA ALA A 465 36.96 -9.73 5.03
C ALA A 465 38.39 -9.33 5.43
N GLU A 466 39.38 -10.23 5.31
CA GLU A 466 40.80 -9.91 5.59
C GLU A 466 41.37 -8.83 4.65
N LEU A 467 40.97 -8.78 3.37
CA LEU A 467 41.43 -7.74 2.44
C LEU A 467 40.81 -6.37 2.76
N LEU A 468 39.55 -6.35 3.18
CA LEU A 468 38.87 -5.14 3.68
C LEU A 468 39.47 -4.65 5.01
N ILE A 469 39.73 -5.57 5.93
CA ILE A 469 40.43 -5.32 7.20
C ILE A 469 41.84 -4.78 6.92
N GLN A 470 42.57 -5.32 5.93
CA GLN A 470 43.89 -4.79 5.54
C GLN A 470 43.80 -3.40 4.90
N ALA A 471 42.77 -3.11 4.11
CA ALA A 471 42.52 -1.78 3.56
C ALA A 471 42.16 -0.75 4.66
N PHE A 472 41.30 -1.14 5.60
CA PHE A 472 40.97 -0.37 6.80
C PHE A 472 42.19 -0.08 7.68
N ARG A 473 43.00 -1.10 8.01
CA ARG A 473 44.29 -0.96 8.72
C ARG A 473 45.22 0.03 8.02
N ARG A 474 45.30 -0.02 6.68
CA ARG A 474 46.10 0.89 5.85
C ARG A 474 45.56 2.33 5.91
N LYS A 475 44.24 2.52 5.80
CA LYS A 475 43.57 3.83 5.93
C LYS A 475 43.84 4.46 7.31
N LEU A 476 43.71 3.69 8.39
CA LEU A 476 43.99 4.17 9.75
C LEU A 476 45.45 4.59 9.95
N ALA A 477 46.41 3.84 9.38
CA ALA A 477 47.84 4.20 9.47
C ALA A 477 48.20 5.44 8.62
N GLN A 478 47.54 5.63 7.47
CA GLN A 478 47.79 6.76 6.56
C GLN A 478 47.03 8.03 6.91
N SER A 479 45.86 7.92 7.56
CA SER A 479 44.97 9.05 7.86
C SER A 479 44.24 8.80 9.20
N PRO A 480 44.92 8.92 10.35
CA PRO A 480 44.33 8.53 11.64
C PRO A 480 43.16 9.41 12.08
N ALA A 481 43.10 10.67 11.63
CA ALA A 481 41.95 11.56 11.89
C ALA A 481 40.63 10.99 11.35
N ASP A 482 40.67 10.22 10.26
CA ASP A 482 39.50 9.61 9.63
C ASP A 482 38.96 8.39 10.40
N ALA A 483 39.55 8.00 11.53
CA ALA A 483 39.29 6.69 12.16
C ALA A 483 37.84 6.46 12.63
N THR A 484 37.05 7.51 12.82
CA THR A 484 35.60 7.40 13.09
C THR A 484 34.83 7.11 11.80
N THR A 485 35.16 7.81 10.71
CA THR A 485 34.59 7.61 9.38
C THR A 485 34.98 6.24 8.82
N ALA A 486 36.25 5.83 8.95
CA ALA A 486 36.74 4.54 8.49
C ALA A 486 36.02 3.35 9.15
N ARG A 487 35.75 3.44 10.47
CA ARG A 487 34.93 2.44 11.17
C ARG A 487 33.49 2.43 10.64
N SER A 488 32.90 3.61 10.45
CA SER A 488 31.55 3.75 9.91
C SER A 488 31.41 3.14 8.51
N MET A 489 32.40 3.33 7.63
CA MET A 489 32.44 2.71 6.30
C MET A 489 32.62 1.18 6.37
N LEU A 490 33.42 0.68 7.32
CA LEU A 490 33.56 -0.76 7.54
C LEU A 490 32.26 -1.40 8.09
N LEU A 491 31.53 -0.68 8.95
CA LEU A 491 30.20 -1.07 9.43
C LEU A 491 29.18 -1.13 8.28
N VAL A 492 29.14 -0.13 7.39
CA VAL A 492 28.27 -0.13 6.20
C VAL A 492 28.53 -1.35 5.32
N ILE A 493 29.80 -1.71 5.08
CA ILE A 493 30.15 -2.89 4.29
C ILE A 493 29.78 -4.20 5.02
N ALA A 494 29.91 -4.25 6.35
CA ALA A 494 29.52 -5.40 7.16
C ALA A 494 27.99 -5.61 7.19
N GLN A 495 27.22 -4.52 7.26
CA GLN A 495 25.75 -4.52 7.30
C GLN A 495 25.12 -4.89 5.95
N ASN A 496 25.84 -4.69 4.84
CA ASN A 496 25.40 -5.06 3.49
C ASN A 496 25.90 -6.46 3.04
N SER A 497 26.25 -7.34 3.98
CA SER A 497 26.63 -8.73 3.70
C SER A 497 25.71 -9.72 4.40
N ASN A 498 25.29 -10.77 3.67
CA ASN A 498 24.45 -11.86 4.14
C ASN A 498 25.28 -13.08 4.66
N ASP A 499 26.60 -12.94 4.81
CA ASP A 499 27.49 -13.96 5.38
C ASP A 499 27.83 -13.60 6.83
N ASP A 500 27.30 -14.38 7.78
CA ASP A 500 27.49 -14.18 9.22
C ASP A 500 28.97 -14.18 9.63
N MET A 501 29.81 -15.02 9.01
CA MET A 501 31.23 -15.11 9.32
C MET A 501 31.99 -13.90 8.77
N TYR A 502 31.62 -13.42 7.59
CA TYR A 502 32.14 -12.21 6.97
C TYR A 502 31.78 -10.97 7.79
N GLN A 503 30.49 -10.82 8.13
CA GLN A 503 29.98 -9.74 8.94
C GLN A 503 30.66 -9.73 10.32
N ALA A 504 30.74 -10.87 11.02
CA ALA A 504 31.39 -10.94 12.32
C ALA A 504 32.86 -10.50 12.30
N GLN A 505 33.63 -10.86 11.27
CA GLN A 505 35.01 -10.42 11.10
C GLN A 505 35.13 -8.89 10.94
N LEU A 506 34.28 -8.29 10.09
CA LEU A 506 34.29 -6.85 9.86
C LEU A 506 33.78 -6.06 11.08
N LEU A 507 32.72 -6.53 11.75
CA LEU A 507 32.19 -5.91 12.98
C LEU A 507 33.21 -5.96 14.12
N MET A 508 33.95 -7.06 14.28
CA MET A 508 34.97 -7.20 15.32
C MET A 508 36.13 -6.21 15.16
N GLU A 509 36.54 -5.91 13.92
CA GLU A 509 37.62 -4.95 13.64
C GLU A 509 37.12 -3.49 13.61
N ALA A 510 35.81 -3.26 13.42
CA ALA A 510 35.17 -1.95 13.47
C ALA A 510 34.94 -1.41 14.90
N ASP A 511 35.20 -2.20 15.95
CA ASP A 511 34.97 -1.80 17.35
C ASP A 511 35.81 -0.56 17.77
N ALA A 512 35.40 0.09 18.86
CA ALA A 512 36.17 1.16 19.46
C ALA A 512 37.52 0.66 20.02
N LYS A 513 37.57 -0.56 20.56
CA LYS A 513 38.80 -1.23 21.00
C LYS A 513 39.51 -1.83 19.80
N MET A 514 40.63 -1.22 19.44
CA MET A 514 41.45 -1.68 18.32
C MET A 514 42.05 -3.06 18.62
N SER A 515 42.00 -3.98 17.65
CA SER A 515 42.69 -5.27 17.77
C SER A 515 44.21 -5.08 17.86
N LEU A 516 44.92 -6.09 18.36
CA LEU A 516 46.39 -6.04 18.46
C LEU A 516 47.05 -5.74 17.10
N ASP A 517 46.54 -6.31 16.01
CA ASP A 517 47.12 -6.14 14.67
C ASP A 517 46.73 -4.83 13.98
N THR A 518 45.51 -4.31 14.22
CA THR A 518 45.19 -2.91 13.85
C THR A 518 46.05 -1.92 14.63
N SER A 519 46.28 -2.16 15.92
CA SER A 519 47.12 -1.28 16.76
C SER A 519 48.60 -1.29 16.33
N ARG A 520 49.14 -2.47 16.00
CA ARG A 520 50.46 -2.64 15.37
C ARG A 520 50.57 -1.89 14.04
N ALA A 521 49.55 -1.96 13.19
CA ALA A 521 49.53 -1.27 11.89
C ALA A 521 49.53 0.26 12.04
N VAL A 522 48.70 0.80 12.94
CA VAL A 522 48.59 2.26 13.18
C VAL A 522 49.86 2.87 13.76
N LEU A 523 50.59 2.14 14.61
CA LEU A 523 51.88 2.58 15.17
C LEU A 523 53.11 2.15 14.34
N GLU A 524 52.89 1.44 13.22
CA GLU A 524 53.95 0.90 12.33
C GLU A 524 54.97 -0.04 13.03
N VAL A 525 54.54 -0.76 14.07
CA VAL A 525 55.41 -1.64 14.88
C VAL A 525 55.34 -3.10 14.40
N SER A 526 56.42 -3.59 13.80
CA SER A 526 56.46 -4.94 13.19
C SER A 526 56.44 -6.11 14.19
N ASN A 527 56.87 -5.92 15.44
CA ASN A 527 56.90 -6.95 16.49
C ASN A 527 56.53 -6.33 17.84
N ALA A 528 55.42 -6.78 18.45
CA ALA A 528 55.03 -6.30 19.79
C ALA A 528 55.78 -7.01 20.94
N ASP A 529 56.43 -8.15 20.67
CA ASP A 529 57.25 -8.90 21.64
C ASP A 529 58.66 -8.31 21.82
N GLY A 530 58.92 -7.13 21.23
CA GLY A 530 60.12 -6.34 21.49
C GLY A 530 60.10 -5.69 22.88
N PRO A 531 61.20 -5.06 23.31
CA PRO A 531 61.21 -4.26 24.53
C PRO A 531 60.12 -3.18 24.48
N TRP A 532 59.34 -3.03 25.56
CA TRP A 532 58.21 -2.09 25.60
C TRP A 532 58.63 -0.64 25.29
N GLN A 533 59.89 -0.30 25.55
CA GLN A 533 60.49 0.98 25.17
C GLN A 533 60.42 1.25 23.67
N ALA A 534 60.57 0.24 22.81
CA ALA A 534 60.52 0.41 21.35
C ALA A 534 59.09 0.75 20.85
N VAL A 535 58.06 0.16 21.48
CA VAL A 535 56.65 0.48 21.21
C VAL A 535 56.32 1.89 21.70
N PHE A 536 56.82 2.25 22.89
CA PHE A 536 56.67 3.58 23.47
C PHE A 536 57.38 4.67 22.63
N GLU A 537 58.62 4.43 22.17
CA GLU A 537 59.36 5.34 21.29
C GLU A 537 58.66 5.52 19.94
N ALA A 538 58.11 4.45 19.35
CA ALA A 538 57.33 4.54 18.12
C ALA A 538 56.06 5.37 18.30
N ALA A 539 55.29 5.12 19.38
CA ALA A 539 54.10 5.89 19.71
C ALA A 539 54.42 7.36 20.01
N LYS A 540 55.45 7.63 20.82
CA LYS A 540 55.90 9.00 21.13
C LYS A 540 56.30 9.76 19.87
N LYS A 541 57.04 9.12 18.95
CA LYS A 541 57.40 9.71 17.65
C LYS A 541 56.19 10.00 16.75
N LYS A 542 55.14 9.18 16.81
CA LYS A 542 53.86 9.42 16.10
C LYS A 542 53.07 10.58 16.73
N LEU A 543 53.05 10.67 18.06
CA LEU A 543 52.42 11.78 18.81
C LEU A 543 53.14 13.12 18.56
N GLU A 544 54.47 13.15 18.64
CA GLU A 544 55.30 14.33 18.33
C GLU A 544 55.16 14.81 16.87
N ALA A 545 54.68 13.96 15.97
CA ALA A 545 54.42 14.27 14.56
C ALA A 545 52.93 14.55 14.25
N SER A 546 52.03 14.44 15.23
CA SER A 546 50.59 14.61 15.06
C SER A 546 50.19 16.08 14.88
N LYS A 547 49.11 16.32 14.14
CA LYS A 547 48.59 17.64 13.78
C LYS A 547 47.16 17.89 14.26
N SER A 548 46.43 16.84 14.63
CA SER A 548 45.04 16.91 15.11
C SER A 548 44.86 16.15 16.42
N LYS A 549 43.84 16.55 17.19
CA LYS A 549 43.49 15.86 18.45
C LYS A 549 42.97 14.45 18.18
N ASP A 550 42.34 14.24 17.04
CA ASP A 550 41.75 12.95 16.64
C ASP A 550 42.84 11.94 16.26
N GLU A 551 43.90 12.36 15.56
CA GLU A 551 45.12 11.55 15.40
C GLU A 551 45.77 11.23 16.75
N THR A 552 45.93 12.23 17.61
CA THR A 552 46.55 12.07 18.95
C THR A 552 45.79 11.03 19.77
N GLN A 553 44.45 11.10 19.76
CA GLN A 553 43.56 10.13 20.39
C GLN A 553 43.77 8.72 19.82
N VAL A 554 43.79 8.56 18.50
CA VAL A 554 43.94 7.25 17.84
C VAL A 554 45.31 6.60 18.11
N TYR A 555 46.39 7.39 18.19
CA TYR A 555 47.71 6.88 18.58
C TYR A 555 47.77 6.47 20.06
N LEU A 556 47.09 7.21 20.96
CA LEU A 556 46.99 6.84 22.38
C LEU A 556 46.13 5.59 22.58
N ASP A 557 45.01 5.46 21.86
CA ASP A 557 44.11 4.31 21.96
C ASP A 557 44.76 3.03 21.39
N ALA A 558 45.55 3.14 20.32
CA ALA A 558 46.39 2.04 19.83
C ALA A 558 47.47 1.62 20.86
N LEU A 559 48.05 2.58 21.59
CA LEU A 559 49.04 2.29 22.64
C LEU A 559 48.40 1.63 23.87
N GLU A 560 47.22 2.10 24.33
CA GLU A 560 46.43 1.43 25.39
C GLU A 560 46.04 0.02 24.96
N ALA A 561 45.61 -0.18 23.70
CA ALA A 561 45.25 -1.48 23.17
C ALA A 561 46.45 -2.46 23.15
N ILE A 562 47.64 -2.05 22.72
CA ILE A 562 48.83 -2.92 22.81
C ILE A 562 49.18 -3.21 24.27
N ALA A 563 49.08 -2.24 25.17
CA ALA A 563 49.39 -2.43 26.59
C ALA A 563 48.46 -3.44 27.27
N ASP A 564 47.16 -3.42 26.95
CA ASP A 564 46.17 -4.39 27.43
C ASP A 564 46.39 -5.79 26.84
N HIS A 565 46.65 -5.92 25.53
CA HIS A 565 46.89 -7.23 24.89
C HIS A 565 48.23 -7.86 25.27
N THR A 566 49.28 -7.07 25.53
CA THR A 566 50.61 -7.57 25.95
C THR A 566 50.76 -7.70 27.47
N TYR A 567 49.74 -7.33 28.25
CA TYR A 567 49.78 -7.27 29.71
C TYR A 567 50.99 -6.49 30.26
N SER A 568 51.43 -5.44 29.56
CA SER A 568 52.64 -4.67 29.88
C SER A 568 52.32 -3.49 30.81
N PRO A 569 52.57 -3.58 32.14
CA PRO A 569 52.27 -2.48 33.06
C PRO A 569 53.11 -1.24 32.79
N GLY A 570 54.33 -1.40 32.28
CA GLY A 570 55.19 -0.29 31.87
C GLY A 570 54.61 0.48 30.68
N LEU A 571 54.12 -0.23 29.65
CA LEU A 571 53.47 0.41 28.51
C LEU A 571 52.15 1.07 28.91
N LYS A 572 51.39 0.45 29.82
CA LYS A 572 50.11 0.99 30.32
C LYS A 572 50.27 2.25 31.15
N GLN A 573 51.28 2.29 32.02
CA GLN A 573 51.65 3.49 32.78
C GLN A 573 52.11 4.61 31.83
N ALA A 574 52.98 4.29 30.88
CA ALA A 574 53.51 5.26 29.92
C ALA A 574 52.44 5.81 28.95
N ALA A 575 51.41 5.02 28.60
CA ALA A 575 50.24 5.49 27.86
C ALA A 575 49.38 6.47 28.68
N LEU A 576 49.21 6.23 29.98
CA LEU A 576 48.51 7.11 30.90
C LEU A 576 49.24 8.46 31.03
N GLU A 577 50.56 8.42 31.16
CA GLU A 577 51.44 9.60 31.25
C GLU A 577 51.38 10.43 29.95
N LEU A 578 51.54 9.81 28.77
CA LEU A 578 51.40 10.50 27.48
C LEU A 578 50.00 11.13 27.27
N ARG A 579 48.93 10.48 27.75
CA ARG A 579 47.56 11.03 27.69
C ARG A 579 47.38 12.23 28.63
N GLN A 580 48.10 12.28 29.76
CA GLN A 580 48.16 13.45 30.64
C GLN A 580 49.00 14.59 30.03
N GLU A 581 50.19 14.30 29.51
CA GLU A 581 51.08 15.29 28.85
C GLU A 581 50.39 16.01 27.69
N ASN A 582 49.60 15.28 26.88
CA ASN A 582 48.85 15.85 25.75
C ASN A 582 47.47 16.43 26.15
N GLY A 583 47.15 16.49 27.46
CA GLY A 583 45.91 17.10 27.97
C GLY A 583 44.62 16.37 27.57
N MET A 584 44.69 15.10 27.18
CA MET A 584 43.55 14.32 26.67
C MET A 584 42.85 13.52 27.79
N PHE A 585 42.68 14.12 28.95
CA PHE A 585 42.04 13.51 30.12
C PHE A 585 40.51 13.71 30.07
N GLY A 586 39.85 13.01 29.15
CA GLY A 586 38.38 12.97 29.01
C GLY A 586 37.90 11.52 28.89
N PHE A 587 37.10 11.04 29.84
CA PHE A 587 36.84 9.60 30.00
C PHE A 587 35.88 8.99 28.97
N LYS A 588 36.26 7.80 28.49
CA LYS A 588 35.33 6.80 27.92
C LYS A 588 35.58 5.41 28.53
N LYS A 589 35.28 5.23 29.82
CA LYS A 589 35.07 3.89 30.42
C LYS A 589 34.14 3.96 31.64
N THR A 590 33.24 2.99 31.68
CA THR A 590 32.18 2.79 32.67
C THR A 590 32.69 2.46 34.07
N SER A 591 32.62 3.41 34.99
CA SER A 591 32.34 3.24 36.43
C SER A 591 32.09 4.62 37.03
N GLY A 592 31.18 4.75 37.99
CA GLY A 592 30.70 6.07 38.42
C GLY A 592 31.60 6.77 39.44
N ASP A 593 31.81 8.08 39.24
CA ASP A 593 31.77 9.07 40.32
C ASP A 593 31.30 10.43 39.76
N ASP A 594 30.63 11.24 40.59
CA ASP A 594 30.04 12.54 40.22
C ASP A 594 31.07 13.68 40.39
N SER A 595 31.37 14.44 39.32
CA SER A 595 32.25 15.63 39.41
C SER A 595 31.96 16.79 38.46
N LYS A 596 30.89 16.73 37.65
CA LYS A 596 30.19 17.97 37.27
C LYS A 596 29.21 18.30 38.39
N PRO A 597 29.16 19.54 38.92
CA PRO A 597 28.18 19.89 39.94
C PRO A 597 26.77 19.73 39.36
N VAL A 598 26.01 18.76 39.89
CA VAL A 598 24.64 18.50 39.45
C VAL A 598 23.80 19.74 39.74
N ASN A 599 23.19 20.30 38.70
CA ASN A 599 22.30 21.46 38.86
C ASN A 599 20.95 20.98 39.40
N PHE A 600 20.80 20.96 40.72
CA PHE A 600 19.59 20.53 41.41
C PHE A 600 18.33 21.36 41.08
N ALA A 601 18.47 22.52 40.43
CA ALA A 601 17.34 23.28 39.90
C ALA A 601 16.76 22.69 38.60
N LEU A 602 17.50 21.82 37.90
CA LEU A 602 17.00 21.09 36.73
C LEU A 602 16.44 19.72 37.15
N PRO A 603 15.36 19.24 36.52
CA PRO A 603 14.86 17.87 36.66
C PRO A 603 15.90 16.78 36.33
N VAL A 604 15.56 15.52 36.58
CA VAL A 604 16.42 14.35 36.33
C VAL A 604 16.19 13.84 34.89
N GLY A 605 17.26 13.64 34.12
CA GLY A 605 17.21 13.00 32.79
C GLY A 605 17.05 11.48 32.83
N LEU A 606 16.85 10.83 31.68
CA LEU A 606 16.80 9.36 31.54
C LEU A 606 17.90 8.84 30.61
N HIS A 607 18.80 8.00 31.12
CA HIS A 607 19.75 7.25 30.33
C HIS A 607 19.03 6.26 29.40
N ASN A 608 19.22 6.43 28.10
CA ASN A 608 18.71 5.54 27.05
C ASN A 608 19.27 4.12 27.22
N ILE A 609 18.41 3.10 27.09
CA ILE A 609 18.76 1.69 27.38
C ILE A 609 18.93 0.83 26.12
N GLY A 610 19.24 1.49 25.00
CA GLY A 610 19.31 0.94 23.65
C GLY A 610 18.74 1.97 22.68
N ASN A 611 17.93 1.52 21.72
CA ASN A 611 17.05 2.41 20.95
C ASN A 611 15.71 2.58 21.69
N THR A 612 15.68 3.43 22.72
CA THR A 612 14.50 3.66 23.60
C THR A 612 14.18 5.15 23.89
N CYS A 613 14.67 6.09 23.07
CA CYS A 613 14.44 7.54 23.26
C CYS A 613 12.96 7.95 23.14
N TYR A 614 12.15 7.23 22.35
CA TYR A 614 10.69 7.42 22.29
C TYR A 614 10.04 7.15 23.66
N LEU A 615 10.43 6.04 24.32
CA LEU A 615 9.95 5.65 25.64
C LEU A 615 10.43 6.64 26.72
N ASN A 616 11.70 7.07 26.67
CA ASN A 616 12.21 8.11 27.58
C ASN A 616 11.43 9.44 27.45
N SER A 617 11.12 9.85 26.23
CA SER A 617 10.34 11.08 25.96
C SER A 617 8.91 10.98 26.54
N LEU A 618 8.27 9.81 26.37
CA LEU A 618 6.95 9.53 26.95
C LEU A 618 6.97 9.46 28.48
N LEU A 619 7.96 8.78 29.08
CA LEU A 619 8.08 8.66 30.54
C LEU A 619 8.32 10.02 31.20
N GLN A 620 9.16 10.88 30.61
CA GLN A 620 9.36 12.26 31.09
C GLN A 620 8.08 13.09 30.97
N TYR A 621 7.36 13.00 29.85
CA TYR A 621 6.07 13.68 29.68
C TYR A 621 5.04 13.21 30.72
N LEU A 622 4.81 11.90 30.85
CA LEU A 622 3.85 11.30 31.77
C LEU A 622 4.16 11.63 33.23
N PHE A 623 5.44 11.72 33.60
CA PHE A 623 5.86 12.17 34.93
C PHE A 623 5.43 13.62 35.25
N THR A 624 5.06 14.43 34.26
CA THR A 624 4.51 15.78 34.50
C THR A 624 2.98 15.83 34.63
N VAL A 625 2.27 14.73 34.33
CA VAL A 625 0.81 14.64 34.43
C VAL A 625 0.41 14.20 35.85
N LYS A 626 -0.29 15.09 36.58
CA LYS A 626 -0.69 14.88 37.97
C LYS A 626 -1.55 13.61 38.16
N PRO A 627 -2.69 13.41 37.45
CA PRO A 627 -3.47 12.19 37.56
C PRO A 627 -2.70 10.87 37.38
N ILE A 628 -1.68 10.86 36.51
CA ILE A 628 -0.86 9.66 36.28
C ILE A 628 0.10 9.42 37.46
N ARG A 629 0.77 10.45 37.98
CA ARG A 629 1.53 10.32 39.22
C ARG A 629 0.66 9.92 40.41
N ASP A 630 -0.54 10.47 40.51
CA ASP A 630 -1.46 10.20 41.62
C ASP A 630 -1.94 8.74 41.59
N ILE A 631 -2.23 8.19 40.41
CA ILE A 631 -2.53 6.76 40.23
C ILE A 631 -1.33 5.88 40.57
N VAL A 632 -0.12 6.27 40.16
CA VAL A 632 1.11 5.49 40.35
C VAL A 632 1.56 5.48 41.82
N PHE A 633 1.62 6.63 42.48
CA PHE A 633 2.03 6.72 43.89
C PHE A 633 0.98 6.18 44.87
N ASN A 634 -0.30 6.18 44.50
CA ASN A 634 -1.38 5.57 45.30
C ASN A 634 -1.81 4.20 44.75
N TYR A 635 -0.97 3.54 43.94
CA TYR A 635 -1.34 2.34 43.18
C TYR A 635 -1.92 1.21 44.05
N ASP A 636 -1.40 1.01 45.26
CA ASP A 636 -1.90 0.02 46.21
C ASP A 636 -3.37 0.21 46.63
N HIS A 637 -3.93 1.41 46.46
CA HIS A 637 -5.34 1.72 46.74
C HIS A 637 -6.26 1.58 45.52
N VAL A 638 -5.72 1.64 44.29
CA VAL A 638 -6.50 1.61 43.04
C VAL A 638 -6.31 0.32 42.22
N LYS A 639 -5.34 -0.52 42.57
CA LYS A 639 -5.00 -1.77 41.87
C LYS A 639 -6.18 -2.75 41.76
N LEU A 640 -6.32 -3.38 40.60
CA LEU A 640 -7.30 -4.44 40.33
C LEU A 640 -6.84 -5.78 40.96
N PRO A 641 -7.67 -6.52 41.71
CA PRO A 641 -7.26 -7.80 42.29
C PRO A 641 -7.07 -8.90 41.22
N LEU A 642 -6.02 -9.72 41.34
CA LEU A 642 -5.73 -10.86 40.44
C LEU A 642 -6.60 -12.11 40.73
N THR A 643 -7.86 -11.89 41.08
CA THR A 643 -8.90 -12.92 41.19
C THR A 643 -9.56 -13.12 39.82
N ASP A 644 -9.87 -14.36 39.44
CA ASP A 644 -10.45 -14.65 38.12
C ASP A 644 -11.82 -13.96 37.90
N GLU A 645 -12.59 -13.72 38.97
CA GLU A 645 -13.83 -12.93 38.95
C GLU A 645 -13.56 -11.47 38.52
N SER A 646 -12.65 -10.77 39.21
CA SER A 646 -12.25 -9.40 38.86
C SER A 646 -11.71 -9.30 37.44
N ILE A 647 -10.87 -10.26 37.02
CA ILE A 647 -10.29 -10.32 35.67
C ILE A 647 -11.40 -10.47 34.62
N THR A 648 -12.29 -11.44 34.78
CA THR A 648 -13.42 -11.70 33.86
C THR A 648 -14.41 -10.53 33.80
N SER A 649 -14.56 -9.78 34.89
CA SER A 649 -15.43 -8.60 34.96
C SER A 649 -14.84 -7.33 34.32
N ARG A 650 -13.55 -7.31 33.99
CA ARG A 650 -12.85 -6.11 33.51
C ARG A 650 -13.01 -5.96 32.00
N LEU A 651 -13.45 -4.76 31.59
CA LEU A 651 -13.60 -4.37 30.19
C LEU A 651 -12.77 -3.11 29.95
N LEU A 652 -11.85 -3.15 28.99
CA LEU A 652 -10.87 -2.09 28.76
C LEU A 652 -11.29 -1.15 27.61
N GLY A 653 -11.29 0.15 27.90
CA GLY A 653 -11.57 1.22 26.94
C GLY A 653 -13.01 1.27 26.41
N GLY A 654 -13.29 2.23 25.52
CA GLY A 654 -14.62 2.40 24.91
C GLY A 654 -15.10 1.18 24.11
N ASN A 655 -14.17 0.38 23.58
CA ASN A 655 -14.44 -0.83 22.81
C ASN A 655 -14.68 -2.08 23.68
N LYS A 656 -14.56 -1.97 25.01
CA LYS A 656 -14.82 -3.05 25.99
C LYS A 656 -14.01 -4.33 25.75
N MET A 657 -12.72 -4.21 25.51
CA MET A 657 -11.86 -5.39 25.32
C MET A 657 -11.82 -6.23 26.60
N GLN A 658 -11.99 -7.55 26.48
CA GLN A 658 -11.87 -8.49 27.60
C GLN A 658 -10.40 -8.62 28.03
N MET A 659 -10.15 -8.68 29.34
CA MET A 659 -8.79 -8.74 29.89
C MET A 659 -8.30 -10.17 30.15
N ASP A 660 -7.07 -10.46 29.72
CA ASP A 660 -6.35 -11.70 30.01
C ASP A 660 -5.70 -11.69 31.41
N ARG A 661 -5.51 -12.87 32.02
CA ARG A 661 -4.78 -13.05 33.28
C ARG A 661 -3.28 -12.72 33.11
N GLY A 662 -2.67 -13.09 31.98
CA GLY A 662 -1.30 -12.69 31.66
C GLY A 662 -1.16 -11.18 31.53
N GLU A 663 -2.09 -10.53 30.83
CA GLU A 663 -2.19 -9.07 30.71
C GLU A 663 -2.34 -8.38 32.07
N ALA A 664 -3.20 -8.87 32.94
CA ALA A 664 -3.34 -8.36 34.30
C ALA A 664 -2.02 -8.43 35.09
N VAL A 665 -1.26 -9.52 34.97
CA VAL A 665 0.05 -9.69 35.62
C VAL A 665 1.10 -8.72 35.05
N VAL A 666 1.18 -8.56 33.72
CA VAL A 666 2.10 -7.57 33.09
C VAL A 666 1.70 -6.15 33.49
N ALA A 667 0.40 -5.83 33.54
CA ALA A 667 -0.11 -4.53 33.93
C ALA A 667 0.25 -4.17 35.38
N GLN A 668 0.10 -5.11 36.33
CA GLN A 668 0.53 -4.88 37.71
C GLN A 668 2.04 -4.70 37.83
N ALA A 669 2.84 -5.48 37.10
CA ALA A 669 4.29 -5.33 37.08
C ALA A 669 4.70 -3.96 36.51
N PHE A 670 4.08 -3.53 35.41
CA PHE A 670 4.33 -2.22 34.79
C PHE A 670 4.04 -1.07 35.76
N ALA A 671 2.89 -1.06 36.42
CA ALA A 671 2.50 0.02 37.34
C ALA A 671 3.48 0.16 38.52
N LYS A 672 3.97 -0.97 39.07
CA LYS A 672 4.98 -0.98 40.15
C LYS A 672 6.33 -0.42 39.69
N GLU A 673 6.85 -0.91 38.56
CA GLU A 673 8.13 -0.45 38.00
C GLU A 673 8.08 1.04 37.61
N LEU A 674 6.91 1.56 37.22
CA LEU A 674 6.70 2.97 36.94
C LEU A 674 6.74 3.83 38.21
N SER A 675 6.22 3.33 39.35
CA SER A 675 6.35 4.02 40.66
C SER A 675 7.81 4.09 41.09
N GLU A 676 8.54 2.97 40.99
CA GLU A 676 9.96 2.93 41.32
C GLU A 676 10.77 3.91 40.45
N LEU A 677 10.44 4.05 39.15
CA LEU A 677 11.06 5.08 38.31
C LEU A 677 10.71 6.50 38.75
N PHE A 678 9.44 6.78 39.05
CA PHE A 678 8.97 8.11 39.45
C PHE A 678 9.54 8.54 40.81
N GLU A 679 9.69 7.63 41.77
CA GLU A 679 10.39 7.87 43.04
C GLU A 679 11.87 8.19 42.80
N ASN A 680 12.55 7.42 41.95
CA ASN A 680 13.95 7.67 41.58
C ASN A 680 14.12 9.04 40.88
N LEU A 681 13.17 9.48 40.04
CA LEU A 681 13.19 10.81 39.42
C LEU A 681 13.01 11.96 40.44
N MET A 682 12.31 11.74 41.56
CA MET A 682 12.20 12.74 42.64
C MET A 682 13.41 12.76 43.58
N ALA A 683 14.00 11.60 43.88
CA ALA A 683 15.01 11.42 44.92
C ALA A 683 16.47 11.42 44.41
N SER A 684 16.70 11.26 43.10
CA SER A 684 18.06 11.11 42.56
C SER A 684 18.92 12.37 42.71
N ARG A 685 20.15 12.14 43.18
CA ARG A 685 21.21 13.15 43.27
C ARG A 685 22.03 13.29 41.99
N GLN A 686 21.85 12.39 41.03
CA GLN A 686 22.58 12.37 39.75
C GLN A 686 21.89 13.26 38.70
N ALA A 687 22.61 13.64 37.64
CA ALA A 687 22.03 14.41 36.54
C ALA A 687 20.88 13.65 35.84
N ALA A 688 21.04 12.34 35.66
CA ALA A 688 20.06 11.44 35.07
C ALA A 688 19.94 10.13 35.88
N THR A 689 18.88 9.36 35.64
CA THR A 689 18.67 7.98 36.14
C THR A 689 18.47 7.03 34.96
N LYS A 690 18.28 5.73 35.20
CA LYS A 690 18.08 4.74 34.13
C LYS A 690 16.76 3.98 34.35
N PRO A 691 15.85 3.89 33.36
CA PRO A 691 14.71 2.98 33.42
C PRO A 691 15.14 1.52 33.61
N SER A 692 14.32 0.71 34.29
CA SER A 692 14.58 -0.72 34.38
C SER A 692 14.33 -1.41 33.03
N GLN A 693 15.06 -2.50 32.76
CA GLN A 693 14.79 -3.31 31.56
C GLN A 693 13.38 -3.94 31.62
N ARG A 694 12.90 -4.24 32.83
CA ARG A 694 11.60 -4.83 33.09
C ARG A 694 10.43 -3.88 32.78
N LEU A 695 10.57 -2.59 33.10
CA LEU A 695 9.63 -1.54 32.71
C LEU A 695 9.49 -1.47 31.18
N ALA A 696 10.62 -1.44 30.46
CA ALA A 696 10.62 -1.45 29.01
C ALA A 696 10.02 -2.76 28.45
N ASN A 697 10.43 -3.92 28.95
CA ASN A 697 9.88 -5.21 28.53
C ASN A 697 8.34 -5.28 28.71
N ALA A 698 7.79 -4.70 29.78
CA ALA A 698 6.34 -4.71 30.06
C ALA A 698 5.51 -3.80 29.13
N VAL A 699 6.12 -2.76 28.54
CA VAL A 699 5.48 -1.88 27.55
C VAL A 699 5.65 -2.41 26.13
N LEU A 700 6.88 -2.84 25.79
CA LEU A 700 7.30 -3.06 24.40
C LEU A 700 7.07 -4.50 23.90
N LEU A 701 6.63 -5.42 24.77
CA LEU A 701 6.34 -6.82 24.42
C LEU A 701 4.86 -7.16 24.65
N SER A 702 4.30 -7.93 23.73
CA SER A 702 2.97 -8.53 23.89
C SER A 702 3.01 -9.68 24.90
N THR A 703 1.88 -9.94 25.58
CA THR A 703 1.70 -11.07 26.50
C THR A 703 1.90 -12.42 25.80
N HIS A 704 1.45 -12.54 24.55
CA HIS A 704 1.70 -13.72 23.72
C HIS A 704 3.20 -13.95 23.48
N THR A 705 3.96 -12.89 23.17
CA THR A 705 5.43 -12.95 23.00
C THR A 705 6.14 -13.38 24.28
N LEU A 706 5.72 -12.86 25.44
CA LEU A 706 6.25 -13.21 26.76
C LEU A 706 5.98 -14.68 27.13
N LEU A 707 4.83 -15.24 26.72
CA LEU A 707 4.44 -16.62 27.03
C LEU A 707 5.10 -17.68 26.13
N HIS A 708 5.42 -17.34 24.88
CA HIS A 708 5.92 -18.32 23.90
C HIS A 708 7.45 -18.36 23.71
N ASN A 709 8.16 -17.26 23.95
CA ASN A 709 9.61 -17.16 23.67
C ASN A 709 10.50 -17.39 24.91
N ASN A 710 10.35 -18.54 25.58
CA ASN A 710 11.18 -18.89 26.74
C ASN A 710 12.38 -19.79 26.37
N PRO A 711 13.62 -19.27 26.29
CA PRO A 711 14.79 -20.08 25.94
C PRO A 711 15.19 -21.01 27.09
N LYS A 712 15.39 -22.30 26.80
CA LYS A 712 15.90 -23.26 27.81
C LYS A 712 17.25 -22.77 28.36
N PRO A 713 17.43 -22.68 29.69
CA PRO A 713 18.69 -22.24 30.28
C PRO A 713 19.80 -23.25 29.98
N SER A 714 20.86 -22.78 29.31
CA SER A 714 22.05 -23.59 29.04
C SER A 714 22.86 -23.79 30.32
N SER A 715 22.88 -25.02 30.84
CA SER A 715 23.76 -25.42 31.94
C SER A 715 25.22 -25.31 31.51
N ALA A 716 25.97 -24.40 32.13
CA ALA A 716 27.41 -24.27 31.90
C ALA A 716 28.18 -25.25 32.80
N GLU A 717 29.00 -26.12 32.18
CA GLU A 717 30.06 -26.85 32.88
C GLU A 717 31.46 -26.36 32.43
N PRO A 718 32.50 -26.45 33.29
CA PRO A 718 33.81 -25.88 32.99
C PRO A 718 34.67 -26.81 32.11
N SER A 719 35.40 -26.22 31.16
CA SER A 719 36.31 -26.95 30.27
C SER A 719 37.66 -27.31 30.93
N THR A 720 38.07 -28.58 30.87
CA THR A 720 39.48 -29.00 31.06
C THR A 720 39.90 -29.99 29.97
N GLY A 721 40.78 -29.56 29.06
CA GLY A 721 41.03 -30.16 27.75
C GLY A 721 41.79 -31.48 27.67
N GLY A 722 42.03 -31.96 26.43
CA GLY A 722 42.83 -33.17 26.17
C GLY A 722 42.66 -33.85 24.81
N SER A 723 43.19 -33.25 23.74
CA SER A 723 43.70 -33.87 22.48
C SER A 723 43.27 -35.29 22.02
N ASP A 724 42.68 -35.33 20.81
CA ASP A 724 42.90 -36.30 19.71
C ASP A 724 42.36 -37.77 19.75
N PRO A 725 42.19 -38.44 18.57
CA PRO A 725 41.22 -39.55 18.34
C PRO A 725 41.90 -40.91 17.98
N PRO A 726 41.22 -41.98 17.45
CA PRO A 726 39.79 -42.26 17.18
C PRO A 726 39.29 -43.47 18.04
N PRO A 727 38.72 -44.65 17.61
CA PRO A 727 38.48 -45.31 16.30
C PRO A 727 36.98 -45.58 15.96
N LEU A 728 36.71 -46.44 14.96
CA LEU A 728 35.37 -46.95 14.56
C LEU A 728 35.23 -48.47 14.77
N PRO A 729 34.05 -48.93 15.23
CA PRO A 729 33.31 -50.06 14.59
C PRO A 729 31.76 -49.90 14.69
N VAL A 730 30.86 -50.60 13.97
CA VAL A 730 30.85 -51.45 12.76
C VAL A 730 29.40 -51.50 12.20
N ARG A 731 29.17 -51.92 10.95
CA ARG A 731 27.85 -51.92 10.25
C ARG A 731 27.37 -53.34 9.85
N PRO A 732 26.06 -53.67 9.94
CA PRO A 732 25.43 -54.77 9.19
C PRO A 732 24.79 -54.29 7.84
N SER A 733 24.54 -55.22 6.91
CA SER A 733 24.02 -54.94 5.56
C SER A 733 22.80 -55.82 5.18
N PRO A 734 21.98 -55.46 4.16
CA PRO A 734 20.61 -55.98 3.99
C PRO A 734 20.45 -57.16 2.99
N ALA A 735 19.20 -57.61 2.84
CA ALA A 735 18.71 -58.70 1.97
C ALA A 735 17.37 -58.31 1.25
N PRO A 736 16.93 -58.99 0.17
CA PRO A 736 16.31 -58.30 -0.99
C PRO A 736 14.78 -58.45 -1.16
N PRO A 737 14.17 -57.73 -2.15
CA PRO A 737 12.70 -57.62 -2.32
C PRO A 737 12.07 -58.66 -3.26
N SER A 738 10.73 -58.78 -3.20
CA SER A 738 9.90 -59.53 -4.14
C SER A 738 8.68 -58.73 -4.65
N LYS A 739 8.20 -59.13 -5.83
CA LYS A 739 7.15 -58.55 -6.70
C LYS A 739 5.98 -59.57 -6.83
N PRO A 740 4.87 -59.32 -7.57
CA PRO A 740 4.08 -58.08 -7.81
C PRO A 740 2.53 -58.32 -7.91
N ILE A 741 1.79 -57.28 -8.36
CA ILE A 741 0.67 -57.33 -9.34
C ILE A 741 -0.80 -57.66 -8.93
N GLU A 742 -1.71 -57.16 -9.79
CA GLU A 742 -3.13 -57.49 -10.06
C GLU A 742 -4.29 -56.88 -9.22
N ASP A 743 -5.10 -56.08 -9.95
CA ASP A 743 -6.57 -56.17 -10.11
C ASP A 743 -7.60 -55.67 -9.07
N ILE A 744 -8.84 -55.30 -9.46
CA ILE A 744 -9.37 -54.56 -10.64
C ILE A 744 -10.88 -54.24 -10.37
N GLU A 745 -11.45 -53.23 -11.03
CA GLU A 745 -12.93 -52.97 -11.14
C GLU A 745 -13.73 -52.73 -9.81
N MET A 746 -14.97 -52.24 -9.81
CA MET A 746 -15.62 -51.11 -10.50
C MET A 746 -17.07 -50.91 -9.95
N THR A 747 -17.72 -49.77 -10.23
CA THR A 747 -19.20 -49.55 -10.20
C THR A 747 -19.97 -49.71 -8.86
N ASN A 748 -21.18 -49.15 -8.61
CA ASN A 748 -21.92 -48.05 -9.25
C ASN A 748 -23.05 -47.45 -8.35
N VAL A 749 -23.39 -46.18 -8.60
CA VAL A 749 -24.75 -45.56 -8.70
C VAL A 749 -25.86 -45.91 -7.66
N ALA A 750 -26.27 -44.88 -6.89
CA ALA A 750 -27.63 -44.28 -6.84
C ALA A 750 -27.62 -43.13 -5.79
N VAL A 751 -27.97 -41.84 -6.01
CA VAL A 751 -29.28 -41.21 -6.35
C VAL A 751 -30.39 -41.67 -5.38
N THR A 752 -31.10 -40.85 -4.57
CA THR A 752 -31.70 -39.52 -4.84
C THR A 752 -31.87 -38.66 -3.56
N SER A 753 -32.39 -37.43 -3.72
CA SER A 753 -32.72 -36.34 -2.76
C SER A 753 -33.88 -36.63 -1.76
N VAL A 754 -34.36 -35.74 -0.86
CA VAL A 754 -34.46 -34.25 -0.78
C VAL A 754 -34.72 -33.70 0.67
N HIS A 755 -34.53 -32.38 0.88
CA HIS A 755 -35.11 -31.46 1.91
C HIS A 755 -34.84 -31.73 3.43
N GLU A 756 -34.86 -30.75 4.37
CA GLU A 756 -34.67 -29.27 4.41
C GLU A 756 -34.62 -28.77 5.90
N ALA A 757 -34.36 -27.45 6.14
CA ALA A 757 -34.26 -26.71 7.43
C ALA A 757 -32.99 -27.04 8.28
N ALA A 758 -32.21 -26.08 8.82
CA ALA A 758 -32.48 -24.83 9.59
C ALA A 758 -32.94 -25.13 11.05
N GLU A 759 -32.48 -24.45 12.11
CA GLU A 759 -31.92 -23.09 12.32
C GLU A 759 -30.56 -23.14 13.07
N THR A 760 -29.59 -22.20 12.97
CA THR A 760 -29.49 -20.81 13.52
C THR A 760 -29.85 -20.66 15.02
N ALA A 761 -29.23 -19.81 15.84
CA ALA A 761 -28.38 -18.62 15.64
C ALA A 761 -27.21 -18.57 16.68
N SER A 762 -26.38 -17.53 16.86
CA SER A 762 -26.43 -16.13 16.39
C SER A 762 -25.04 -15.47 16.31
N ILE A 763 -24.96 -14.35 15.61
CA ILE A 763 -23.78 -13.47 15.51
C ILE A 763 -24.20 -12.02 15.83
N SER A 764 -23.30 -11.27 16.47
CA SER A 764 -23.09 -9.82 16.29
C SER A 764 -24.08 -8.78 16.86
N SER A 765 -23.45 -7.69 17.31
CA SER A 765 -23.88 -6.29 17.12
C SER A 765 -25.05 -5.68 17.92
N SER A 766 -25.06 -4.34 17.91
CA SER A 766 -26.14 -3.50 18.44
C SER A 766 -26.22 -2.20 17.64
N ARG A 767 -27.03 -2.21 16.57
CA ARG A 767 -27.51 -1.01 15.87
C ARG A 767 -29.04 -1.08 15.83
N THR A 768 -29.71 -0.06 16.36
CA THR A 768 -31.11 -0.14 16.83
C THR A 768 -32.10 0.59 15.93
N LEU A 769 -33.28 0.01 15.66
CA LEU A 769 -34.48 0.74 15.16
C LEU A 769 -35.80 -0.06 15.31
N VAL A 770 -36.57 0.26 16.37
CA VAL A 770 -38.05 0.43 16.49
C VAL A 770 -39.05 -0.51 15.76
N ASP A 771 -39.79 -1.26 16.60
CA ASP A 771 -41.22 -1.69 16.61
C ASP A 771 -41.98 -2.28 15.38
N GLN A 772 -42.53 -3.51 15.54
CA GLN A 772 -43.97 -3.74 15.86
C GLN A 772 -44.29 -5.21 16.30
N GLU A 773 -45.52 -5.47 16.74
CA GLU A 773 -46.01 -6.62 17.56
C GLU A 773 -46.44 -7.87 16.70
N ASP A 774 -46.85 -9.07 17.18
CA ASP A 774 -47.45 -9.50 18.46
C ASP A 774 -47.42 -11.07 18.70
N ALA A 775 -47.80 -11.53 19.90
CA ALA A 775 -48.29 -12.87 20.34
C ALA A 775 -47.36 -14.08 20.71
N GLN A 776 -47.91 -15.02 21.52
CA GLN A 776 -47.29 -16.06 22.40
C GLN A 776 -48.11 -17.40 22.36
N PRO A 777 -47.86 -18.51 23.14
CA PRO A 777 -46.70 -19.05 23.92
C PRO A 777 -46.31 -20.51 23.46
N ASP A 778 -45.54 -21.43 24.10
CA ASP A 778 -45.52 -21.97 25.50
C ASP A 778 -44.31 -22.93 25.83
N ARG A 779 -44.24 -23.53 27.05
CA ARG A 779 -43.10 -24.33 27.67
C ARG A 779 -43.52 -25.76 28.16
N PRO A 780 -42.70 -26.73 28.73
CA PRO A 780 -41.59 -26.60 29.72
C PRO A 780 -40.45 -27.72 29.76
N HIS A 781 -39.85 -27.96 30.96
CA HIS A 781 -38.64 -28.75 31.39
C HIS A 781 -38.80 -30.33 31.41
N GLU A 782 -37.88 -31.22 31.88
CA GLU A 782 -36.70 -31.18 32.81
C GLU A 782 -35.64 -32.34 32.62
N ARG A 783 -34.82 -32.69 33.64
CA ARG A 783 -33.54 -33.49 33.62
C ARG A 783 -33.66 -34.98 34.07
N VAL A 784 -32.61 -35.82 33.87
CA VAL A 784 -31.86 -36.65 34.90
C VAL A 784 -31.06 -37.89 34.35
N ASP A 785 -29.79 -38.03 34.79
CA ASP A 785 -28.84 -39.18 35.00
C ASP A 785 -28.85 -40.60 34.32
N LYS A 786 -27.61 -41.02 33.95
CA LYS A 786 -26.87 -42.32 34.22
C LYS A 786 -27.11 -43.67 33.47
N ALA A 787 -26.04 -44.07 32.74
CA ALA A 787 -25.23 -45.32 32.86
C ALA A 787 -25.65 -46.70 32.26
N ALA A 788 -24.64 -47.46 31.75
CA ALA A 788 -24.27 -48.87 32.08
C ALA A 788 -23.92 -49.87 30.92
N THR A 789 -22.67 -50.38 30.94
CA THR A 789 -22.16 -51.75 30.57
C THR A 789 -22.16 -52.28 29.11
N THR A 790 -21.47 -53.36 28.66
CA THR A 790 -20.15 -54.07 28.92
C THR A 790 -20.01 -55.25 27.89
N ILE A 791 -18.89 -56.03 27.87
CA ILE A 791 -18.60 -57.31 27.14
C ILE A 791 -17.96 -57.09 25.73
N GLN A 792 -16.99 -57.89 25.19
CA GLN A 792 -16.39 -59.18 25.60
C GLN A 792 -14.87 -59.16 25.92
N ALA A 793 -14.00 -60.02 25.33
CA ALA A 793 -12.75 -60.50 25.98
C ALA A 793 -11.67 -61.18 25.08
N ASN A 794 -10.54 -61.55 25.73
CA ASN A 794 -9.27 -62.20 25.31
C ASN A 794 -8.20 -61.26 24.70
N GLY A 795 -6.93 -61.20 25.13
CA GLY A 795 -6.17 -61.87 26.23
C GLY A 795 -4.96 -62.68 25.73
N GLY A 796 -3.78 -62.74 26.39
CA GLY A 796 -3.29 -62.11 27.63
C GLY A 796 -1.86 -62.61 28.04
N ALA A 797 -1.36 -62.25 29.24
CA ALA A 797 -0.02 -62.52 29.81
C ALA A 797 1.17 -61.70 29.17
N GLU A 798 2.30 -61.40 29.84
CA GLU A 798 2.78 -61.73 31.21
C GLU A 798 3.76 -60.66 31.79
N ALA A 799 3.91 -60.64 33.12
CA ALA A 799 4.99 -60.10 33.99
C ALA A 799 5.75 -58.76 33.72
N GLN A 800 5.55 -57.82 34.66
CA GLN A 800 6.54 -57.02 35.43
C GLN A 800 7.77 -56.34 34.77
N ASP A 801 7.93 -55.04 35.06
CA ASP A 801 9.19 -54.52 35.64
C ASP A 801 8.93 -53.35 36.62
N VAL A 802 9.97 -52.81 37.27
CA VAL A 802 9.91 -52.10 38.58
C VAL A 802 9.80 -50.57 38.52
N ASP A 803 9.13 -49.97 39.52
CA ASP A 803 9.11 -48.52 39.80
C ASP A 803 10.52 -47.92 40.00
N MET A 804 10.78 -46.77 39.36
CA MET A 804 11.83 -45.84 39.79
C MET A 804 11.21 -44.46 40.03
N VAL A 805 11.29 -44.02 41.28
CA VAL A 805 10.82 -42.70 41.71
C VAL A 805 11.91 -41.67 41.40
N ASP A 806 11.56 -40.60 40.69
CA ASP A 806 12.41 -39.42 40.58
C ASP A 806 11.59 -38.11 40.61
N ALA A 807 12.29 -37.00 40.85
CA ALA A 807 11.72 -35.79 41.42
C ALA A 807 10.52 -35.15 40.68
N ALA A 808 9.56 -34.63 41.45
CA ALA A 808 8.47 -33.80 40.94
C ALA A 808 8.99 -32.44 40.47
N ALA A 809 8.80 -32.14 39.18
CA ALA A 809 8.86 -30.79 38.66
C ALA A 809 7.47 -30.15 38.77
N GLU A 810 7.34 -29.12 39.60
CA GLU A 810 6.09 -28.36 39.73
C GLU A 810 5.80 -27.61 38.41
N SER A 811 4.56 -27.68 37.94
CA SER A 811 4.15 -26.99 36.72
C SER A 811 3.98 -25.50 37.01
N GLU A 812 4.97 -24.68 36.62
CA GLU A 812 4.93 -23.22 36.72
C GLU A 812 3.57 -22.63 36.28
N THR A 813 3.00 -21.74 37.11
CA THR A 813 1.77 -21.02 36.80
C THR A 813 1.98 -20.01 35.66
N VAL A 814 0.88 -19.51 35.07
CA VAL A 814 0.92 -18.45 34.05
C VAL A 814 1.62 -17.21 34.61
N ASP A 815 1.22 -16.80 35.80
CA ASP A 815 1.77 -15.70 36.58
C ASP A 815 3.30 -15.81 36.72
N GLN A 816 3.80 -16.99 37.11
CA GLN A 816 5.24 -17.25 37.28
C GLN A 816 6.00 -17.12 35.95
N LYS A 817 5.46 -17.67 34.86
CA LYS A 817 6.07 -17.62 33.51
C LYS A 817 6.19 -16.20 32.98
N VAL A 818 5.13 -15.40 33.14
CA VAL A 818 5.10 -13.99 32.70
C VAL A 818 6.17 -13.17 33.45
N LEU A 819 6.30 -13.36 34.77
CA LEU A 819 7.29 -12.65 35.57
C LEU A 819 8.72 -13.08 35.22
N ASN A 820 8.97 -14.39 35.08
CA ASN A 820 10.26 -14.93 34.66
C ASN A 820 10.66 -14.42 33.25
N ALA A 821 9.71 -14.33 32.31
CA ALA A 821 9.95 -13.79 30.97
C ALA A 821 10.34 -12.29 31.01
N LEU A 822 9.59 -11.47 31.77
CA LEU A 822 9.89 -10.04 31.93
C LEU A 822 11.31 -9.77 32.49
N GLU A 823 11.81 -10.64 33.38
CA GLU A 823 13.12 -10.52 34.02
C GLU A 823 14.29 -11.10 33.21
N HIS A 824 14.06 -12.08 32.32
CA HIS A 824 15.13 -12.80 31.62
C HIS A 824 15.15 -12.61 30.10
N GLN A 825 14.06 -12.13 29.48
CA GLN A 825 14.01 -11.87 28.05
C GLN A 825 14.84 -10.63 27.70
N LYS A 826 16.06 -10.87 27.22
CA LYS A 826 16.89 -9.84 26.57
C LYS A 826 16.35 -9.59 25.17
N ARG A 827 16.22 -8.31 24.78
CA ARG A 827 15.83 -7.91 23.42
C ARG A 827 16.86 -8.45 22.43
N SER A 828 16.41 -9.29 21.49
CA SER A 828 17.20 -9.71 20.33
C SER A 828 17.21 -8.59 19.30
N SER A 829 18.40 -8.20 18.84
CA SER A 829 18.65 -6.90 18.19
C SER A 829 18.54 -5.70 19.15
N GLY A 830 19.36 -4.69 18.90
CA GLY A 830 19.31 -3.38 19.58
C GLY A 830 18.73 -2.26 18.70
N THR A 831 18.27 -2.60 17.49
CA THR A 831 18.00 -1.66 16.40
C THR A 831 16.60 -1.07 16.42
N ASP A 832 15.62 -1.84 16.89
CA ASP A 832 14.24 -1.61 16.47
C ASP A 832 13.60 -0.42 17.22
N GLN A 833 13.21 0.61 16.49
CA GLN A 833 12.47 1.75 17.03
C GLN A 833 10.96 1.49 16.93
N GLN A 834 10.16 2.17 17.75
CA GLN A 834 8.69 2.04 17.77
C GLN A 834 8.03 3.42 17.71
N ASP A 835 6.75 3.45 17.33
CA ASP A 835 5.98 4.69 17.26
C ASP A 835 5.63 5.22 18.65
N VAL A 836 5.70 6.53 18.82
CA VAL A 836 5.32 7.20 20.08
C VAL A 836 3.81 7.06 20.36
N GLU A 837 2.95 7.00 19.33
CA GLU A 837 1.51 6.74 19.56
C GLU A 837 1.29 5.32 20.05
N GLU A 838 1.85 4.30 19.38
CA GLU A 838 1.71 2.88 19.76
C GLU A 838 2.23 2.62 21.18
N VAL A 839 3.39 3.17 21.53
CA VAL A 839 4.01 3.00 22.86
C VAL A 839 3.21 3.73 23.94
N MET A 840 2.69 4.93 23.66
CA MET A 840 1.70 5.61 24.51
C MET A 840 0.40 4.81 24.61
N GLY A 841 0.03 4.12 23.52
CA GLY A 841 -0.99 3.09 23.38
C GLY A 841 -0.89 2.08 24.50
N SER A 842 0.18 1.28 24.43
CA SER A 842 0.55 0.26 25.40
C SER A 842 0.57 0.80 26.84
N ILE A 843 1.23 1.93 27.10
CA ILE A 843 1.35 2.49 28.46
C ILE A 843 -0.03 2.76 29.09
N ILE A 844 -0.92 3.48 28.40
CA ILE A 844 -2.26 3.78 28.94
C ILE A 844 -3.08 2.50 29.09
N ASN A 845 -3.03 1.58 28.12
CA ASN A 845 -3.78 0.31 28.18
C ASN A 845 -3.30 -0.55 29.37
N ARG A 846 -1.99 -0.63 29.61
CA ARG A 846 -1.38 -1.29 30.78
C ARG A 846 -1.84 -0.64 32.09
N LEU A 847 -1.90 0.69 32.16
CA LEU A 847 -2.42 1.37 33.36
C LEU A 847 -3.92 1.12 33.57
N GLN A 848 -4.74 1.11 32.52
CA GLN A 848 -6.16 0.77 32.62
C GLN A 848 -6.36 -0.68 33.12
N ALA A 849 -5.60 -1.64 32.59
CA ALA A 849 -5.63 -3.03 33.05
C ALA A 849 -5.15 -3.20 34.51
N ALA A 850 -4.24 -2.34 34.98
CA ALA A 850 -3.72 -2.39 36.34
C ALA A 850 -4.73 -1.90 37.41
N ILE A 851 -5.69 -1.03 37.05
CA ILE A 851 -6.57 -0.34 38.00
C ILE A 851 -8.05 -0.76 37.92
N GLN A 852 -8.75 -0.55 39.03
CA GLN A 852 -10.20 -0.71 39.13
C GLN A 852 -10.94 0.43 38.41
N PRO A 853 -12.11 0.16 37.80
CA PRO A 853 -12.95 1.21 37.23
C PRO A 853 -13.60 2.08 38.33
N THR A 854 -13.70 3.38 38.07
CA THR A 854 -14.27 4.36 39.01
C THR A 854 -15.79 4.43 38.87
N ILE A 855 -16.30 4.37 37.64
CA ILE A 855 -17.73 4.43 37.28
C ILE A 855 -17.99 3.42 36.16
N ILE A 856 -19.21 2.89 36.07
CA ILE A 856 -19.70 2.17 34.89
C ILE A 856 -20.91 2.94 34.35
N ASP A 857 -20.91 3.28 33.06
CA ASP A 857 -22.06 3.91 32.42
C ASP A 857 -23.14 2.84 32.18
N GLU A 858 -24.28 2.97 32.87
CA GLU A 858 -25.43 2.04 32.77
C GLU A 858 -26.03 1.95 31.34
N LYS A 859 -25.83 2.97 30.49
CA LYS A 859 -26.39 3.01 29.13
C LYS A 859 -25.47 2.41 28.08
N THR A 860 -24.18 2.75 28.13
CA THR A 860 -23.21 2.23 27.16
C THR A 860 -22.55 0.94 27.63
N GLY A 861 -22.52 0.66 28.94
CA GLY A 861 -21.76 -0.45 29.53
C GLY A 861 -20.24 -0.24 29.48
N ILE A 862 -19.78 1.00 29.31
CA ILE A 862 -18.35 1.36 29.33
C ILE A 862 -17.90 1.53 30.78
N GLN A 863 -16.74 0.94 31.10
CA GLN A 863 -16.04 1.15 32.37
C GLN A 863 -15.18 2.41 32.23
N LEU A 864 -15.29 3.33 33.18
CA LEU A 864 -14.59 4.62 33.17
C LEU A 864 -13.57 4.67 34.31
N GLU A 865 -12.31 4.88 33.96
CA GLU A 865 -11.23 5.17 34.92
C GLU A 865 -10.82 6.64 34.87
N LYS A 866 -10.10 7.08 35.90
CA LYS A 866 -9.52 8.43 35.97
C LYS A 866 -8.55 8.74 34.81
N ILE A 867 -8.00 7.71 34.14
CA ILE A 867 -7.16 7.85 32.93
C ILE A 867 -8.00 8.22 31.71
N MET A 868 -9.18 7.60 31.53
CA MET A 868 -10.11 7.99 30.47
C MET A 868 -10.59 9.43 30.66
N GLU A 869 -10.96 9.80 31.89
CA GLU A 869 -11.31 11.18 32.24
C GLU A 869 -10.16 12.20 31.99
N THR A 870 -8.90 11.75 31.99
CA THR A 870 -7.73 12.65 31.85
C THR A 870 -7.34 12.90 30.40
N PHE A 871 -7.49 11.90 29.51
CA PHE A 871 -6.91 11.92 28.16
C PHE A 871 -7.87 11.67 26.99
N PHE A 872 -9.00 10.97 27.19
CA PHE A 872 -9.81 10.54 26.06
C PHE A 872 -10.75 11.66 25.60
N VAL A 873 -10.74 11.96 24.30
CA VAL A 873 -11.72 12.81 23.63
C VAL A 873 -12.86 11.95 23.11
N THR A 874 -14.09 12.43 23.21
CA THR A 874 -15.24 11.78 22.55
C THR A 874 -15.58 12.58 21.32
N THR A 875 -15.54 11.94 20.15
CA THR A 875 -15.92 12.56 18.88
C THR A 875 -17.21 11.93 18.33
N VAL A 876 -17.87 12.64 17.41
CA VAL A 876 -19.08 12.19 16.74
C VAL A 876 -18.85 12.29 15.23
N ASN A 877 -18.95 11.16 14.56
CA ASN A 877 -18.86 11.04 13.12
C ASN A 877 -20.28 11.15 12.54
N TYR A 878 -20.58 12.26 11.89
CA TYR A 878 -21.85 12.52 11.23
C TYR A 878 -21.74 12.15 9.74
N THR A 879 -22.68 11.32 9.28
CA THR A 879 -22.72 10.81 7.90
C THR A 879 -24.13 10.96 7.32
N LYS A 880 -24.25 11.41 6.07
CA LYS A 880 -25.53 11.68 5.40
C LYS A 880 -25.43 11.42 3.90
N LYS A 881 -26.35 10.63 3.35
CA LYS A 881 -26.52 10.52 1.88
C LYS A 881 -27.27 11.74 1.34
N PHE A 882 -27.03 12.13 0.10
CA PHE A 882 -27.74 13.27 -0.51
C PHE A 882 -29.28 13.12 -0.49
N ASP A 883 -29.79 11.89 -0.61
CA ASP A 883 -31.22 11.60 -0.60
C ASP A 883 -31.84 11.61 0.83
N GLU A 884 -31.01 11.55 1.88
CA GLU A 884 -31.44 11.53 3.27
C GLU A 884 -31.52 12.96 3.85
N LYS A 885 -32.61 13.29 4.57
CA LYS A 885 -32.78 14.64 5.15
C LYS A 885 -32.08 14.85 6.49
N LYS A 886 -31.66 13.78 7.18
CA LYS A 886 -31.00 13.81 8.49
C LYS A 886 -29.60 13.20 8.40
N TYR A 887 -28.70 13.56 9.32
CA TYR A 887 -27.45 12.83 9.51
C TYR A 887 -27.68 11.60 10.39
N GLN A 888 -27.00 10.50 10.05
CA GLN A 888 -26.70 9.39 10.95
C GLN A 888 -25.45 9.77 11.77
N SER A 889 -25.34 9.31 13.01
CA SER A 889 -24.27 9.73 13.94
C SER A 889 -23.69 8.54 14.70
N GLU A 890 -22.38 8.38 14.65
CA GLU A 890 -21.61 7.37 15.41
C GLU A 890 -20.68 8.07 16.43
N ILE A 891 -20.41 7.44 17.56
CA ILE A 891 -19.62 8.02 18.66
C ILE A 891 -18.35 7.19 18.86
N SER A 892 -17.17 7.81 18.80
CA SER A 892 -15.89 7.18 19.12
C SER A 892 -15.23 7.80 20.36
N PHE A 893 -14.34 7.02 20.99
CA PHE A 893 -13.57 7.38 22.18
C PHE A 893 -12.09 7.33 21.84
N ASP A 894 -11.56 8.48 21.45
CA ASP A 894 -10.26 8.61 20.80
C ASP A 894 -9.22 9.12 21.82
N ARG A 895 -7.98 8.66 21.70
CA ARG A 895 -6.89 8.99 22.65
C ARG A 895 -6.14 10.27 22.28
N ALA A 896 -6.16 10.62 20.99
CA ALA A 896 -5.56 11.81 20.43
C ALA A 896 -6.39 12.25 19.22
N ILE A 897 -6.36 13.55 18.91
CA ILE A 897 -6.93 14.08 17.66
C ILE A 897 -5.85 14.05 16.58
N THR A 898 -6.14 13.48 15.42
CA THR A 898 -5.21 13.54 14.27
C THR A 898 -5.27 14.90 13.58
N ALA A 899 -4.11 15.47 13.29
CA ALA A 899 -3.94 16.67 12.47
C ALA A 899 -3.05 16.32 11.25
N PHE A 900 -3.50 16.68 10.05
CA PHE A 900 -2.85 16.34 8.79
C PHE A 900 -2.12 17.56 8.20
N PRO A 901 -0.78 17.59 8.14
CA PRO A 901 -0.02 18.68 7.52
C PRO A 901 -0.41 18.88 6.04
N ALA A 902 -0.16 20.07 5.50
CA ALA A 902 -0.36 20.33 4.09
C ALA A 902 0.56 19.44 3.21
N PRO A 903 0.14 19.08 1.99
CA PRO A 903 0.97 18.32 1.05
C PRO A 903 2.18 19.13 0.55
N ASP A 904 2.02 20.45 0.45
CA ASP A 904 3.07 21.42 0.13
C ASP A 904 2.92 22.68 1.00
N GLY A 905 4.04 23.36 1.27
CA GLY A 905 4.13 24.57 2.07
C GLY A 905 3.90 24.41 3.58
N PRO A 906 4.21 25.46 4.37
CA PRO A 906 3.83 25.52 5.78
C PRO A 906 2.32 25.74 5.94
N CYS A 907 1.73 25.20 7.01
CA CYS A 907 0.31 25.41 7.34
C CYS A 907 0.12 25.62 8.86
N SER A 908 -1.02 26.16 9.28
CA SER A 908 -1.35 26.26 10.71
C SER A 908 -1.89 24.94 11.25
N LEU A 909 -1.79 24.75 12.57
CA LEU A 909 -2.42 23.62 13.24
C LEU A 909 -3.96 23.60 13.02
N TYR A 910 -4.61 24.76 12.83
CA TYR A 910 -6.03 24.83 12.51
C TYR A 910 -6.35 24.29 11.10
N ASP A 911 -5.49 24.55 10.11
CA ASP A 911 -5.65 23.96 8.76
C ASP A 911 -5.46 22.44 8.80
N ALA A 912 -4.51 21.98 9.63
CA ALA A 912 -4.22 20.57 9.80
C ALA A 912 -5.31 19.80 10.55
N LEU A 913 -5.95 20.42 11.55
CA LEU A 913 -7.14 19.89 12.22
C LEU A 913 -8.40 19.98 11.36
N GLY A 914 -8.53 21.02 10.53
CA GLY A 914 -9.64 21.20 9.59
C GLY A 914 -9.81 20.01 8.65
N ARG A 915 -8.71 19.48 8.10
CA ARG A 915 -8.72 18.26 7.25
C ARG A 915 -9.37 17.02 7.91
N ASN A 916 -9.47 16.99 9.23
CA ASN A 916 -10.12 15.93 10.01
C ASN A 916 -11.59 16.27 10.35
N PHE A 917 -11.88 17.52 10.72
CA PHE A 917 -13.21 17.94 11.22
C PHE A 917 -14.13 18.63 10.20
N ASP A 918 -13.61 19.08 9.07
CA ASP A 918 -14.40 19.79 8.05
C ASP A 918 -15.20 18.86 7.15
N GLN A 919 -16.20 19.41 6.47
CA GLN A 919 -17.14 18.63 5.68
C GLN A 919 -16.47 18.04 4.43
N GLN A 920 -16.44 16.71 4.36
CA GLN A 920 -16.01 15.98 3.17
C GLN A 920 -17.23 15.56 2.36
N ILE A 921 -17.12 15.68 1.04
CA ILE A 921 -18.14 15.27 0.07
C ILE A 921 -17.51 14.18 -0.80
N LEU A 922 -18.13 13.00 -0.81
CA LEU A 922 -17.72 11.83 -1.55
C LEU A 922 -18.69 11.62 -2.71
N GLU A 923 -18.38 12.26 -3.84
CA GLU A 923 -19.29 12.33 -5.01
C GLU A 923 -19.70 10.95 -5.53
N GLU A 924 -18.73 10.04 -5.67
CA GLU A 924 -18.92 8.64 -6.13
C GLU A 924 -19.94 7.86 -5.30
N SER A 925 -19.96 8.06 -3.97
CA SER A 925 -20.85 7.36 -3.04
C SER A 925 -22.07 8.18 -2.62
N LYS A 926 -22.25 9.37 -3.19
CA LYS A 926 -23.33 10.33 -2.87
C LYS A 926 -23.45 10.64 -1.38
N LEU A 927 -22.31 10.70 -0.69
CA LEU A 927 -22.21 10.77 0.75
C LEU A 927 -21.51 12.06 1.20
N SER A 928 -21.99 12.68 2.26
CA SER A 928 -21.27 13.73 2.98
C SER A 928 -21.02 13.30 4.43
N ARG A 929 -19.80 13.53 4.90
CA ARG A 929 -19.36 13.21 6.26
C ARG A 929 -18.61 14.37 6.90
N TYR A 930 -18.70 14.51 8.22
CA TYR A 930 -17.83 15.38 9.02
C TYR A 930 -17.73 14.85 10.45
N THR A 931 -16.67 15.22 11.16
CA THR A 931 -16.46 14.85 12.56
C THR A 931 -16.59 16.07 13.46
N ALA A 932 -17.14 15.90 14.67
CA ALA A 932 -17.22 16.96 15.67
C ALA A 932 -16.81 16.46 17.06
N ILE A 933 -16.31 17.36 17.90
CA ILE A 933 -15.87 17.03 19.26
C ILE A 933 -17.04 17.19 20.24
N LYS A 934 -17.43 16.12 20.92
CA LYS A 934 -18.56 16.11 21.86
C LYS A 934 -18.15 16.45 23.28
N THR A 935 -17.04 15.87 23.76
CA THR A 935 -16.46 16.16 25.08
C THR A 935 -14.93 16.12 25.00
N LEU A 936 -14.29 17.14 25.58
CA LEU A 936 -12.84 17.31 25.60
C LEU A 936 -12.22 16.84 26.93
N PRO A 937 -11.05 16.17 26.90
CA PRO A 937 -10.30 15.81 28.10
C PRO A 937 -9.59 17.05 28.68
N PRO A 938 -9.25 17.06 29.99
CA PRO A 938 -8.42 18.10 30.59
C PRO A 938 -7.01 18.17 29.98
N VAL A 939 -6.43 17.02 29.60
CA VAL A 939 -5.15 16.93 28.88
C VAL A 939 -5.43 16.33 27.50
N LEU A 940 -5.24 17.13 26.45
CA LEU A 940 -5.55 16.77 25.07
C LEU A 940 -4.27 16.41 24.30
N HIS A 941 -4.27 15.25 23.66
CA HIS A 941 -3.23 14.87 22.70
C HIS A 941 -3.63 15.18 21.26
N ILE A 942 -2.66 15.65 20.47
CA ILE A 942 -2.82 15.89 19.04
C ILE A 942 -1.66 15.22 18.31
N LEU A 943 -1.98 14.26 17.44
CA LEU A 943 -1.03 13.54 16.60
C LEU A 943 -0.86 14.28 15.26
N VAL A 944 0.36 14.71 14.95
CA VAL A 944 0.70 15.31 13.64
C VAL A 944 1.05 14.18 12.68
N GLN A 945 0.07 13.71 11.90
CA GLN A 945 0.26 12.52 11.06
C GLN A 945 1.16 12.86 9.85
N ARG A 946 2.39 12.33 9.85
CA ARG A 946 3.42 12.65 8.86
C ARG A 946 3.70 11.51 7.87
N SER A 947 3.16 10.32 8.06
CA SER A 947 3.26 9.26 7.05
C SER A 947 2.40 9.58 5.81
N GLN A 948 2.93 9.30 4.63
CA GLN A 948 2.20 9.35 3.36
C GLN A 948 2.08 7.93 2.79
N SER A 949 1.09 7.70 1.91
CA SER A 949 0.83 6.40 1.27
C SER A 949 2.02 5.83 0.47
N MET A 950 2.96 6.69 0.04
CA MET A 950 4.18 6.31 -0.66
C MET A 950 5.34 5.90 0.27
N GLY A 951 5.12 5.75 1.58
CA GLY A 951 6.17 5.43 2.57
C GLY A 951 7.10 6.62 2.90
N SER A 952 6.80 7.82 2.40
CA SER A 952 7.53 9.06 2.67
C SER A 952 7.07 9.76 3.95
N LYS A 953 7.97 10.51 4.60
CA LYS A 953 7.67 11.37 5.75
C LYS A 953 7.44 12.81 5.29
N ASN A 954 6.25 13.35 5.59
CA ASN A 954 5.91 14.74 5.35
C ASN A 954 6.71 15.66 6.30
N GLY A 955 7.75 16.28 5.76
CA GLY A 955 8.62 17.23 6.47
C GLY A 955 8.07 18.65 6.58
N ASN A 956 6.88 18.95 6.06
CA ASN A 956 6.34 20.30 6.03
C ASN A 956 6.09 20.85 7.44
N ALA A 957 6.35 22.13 7.62
CA ALA A 957 6.20 22.81 8.90
C ALA A 957 4.72 23.03 9.26
N VAL A 958 4.40 22.81 10.54
CA VAL A 958 3.05 23.10 11.08
C VAL A 958 3.22 24.17 12.16
N VAL A 959 2.55 25.31 11.99
CA VAL A 959 2.62 26.41 12.95
C VAL A 959 1.77 26.06 14.17
N ILE A 960 2.44 25.89 15.30
CA ILE A 960 1.84 25.43 16.57
C ILE A 960 1.55 26.65 17.45
N PRO A 961 0.27 26.94 17.77
CA PRO A 961 -0.08 28.05 18.64
C PRO A 961 0.22 27.74 20.11
N GLU A 962 0.61 28.76 20.88
CA GLU A 962 0.78 28.65 22.34
C GLU A 962 -0.55 28.36 23.06
N THR A 963 -1.66 28.80 22.46
CA THR A 963 -3.03 28.58 22.96
C THR A 963 -3.95 28.22 21.79
N LEU A 964 -4.57 27.06 21.89
CA LEU A 964 -5.47 26.46 20.90
C LEU A 964 -6.92 26.67 21.35
N TYR A 965 -7.81 27.04 20.43
CA TYR A 965 -9.24 27.23 20.69
C TYR A 965 -10.06 26.23 19.88
N LEU A 966 -10.75 25.32 20.56
CA LEU A 966 -11.39 24.15 19.94
C LEU A 966 -12.87 24.36 19.60
N ASP A 967 -13.43 25.51 19.96
CA ASP A 967 -14.83 25.91 19.79
C ASP A 967 -15.39 25.65 18.38
N ARG A 968 -14.56 25.85 17.35
CA ARG A 968 -14.91 25.67 15.93
C ARG A 968 -15.15 24.21 15.52
N TYR A 969 -14.61 23.25 16.27
CA TYR A 969 -14.72 21.81 15.99
C TYR A 969 -15.74 21.10 16.89
N MET A 970 -16.24 21.77 17.94
CA MET A 970 -17.23 21.23 18.86
C MET A 970 -18.54 20.83 18.16
N ASP A 971 -19.21 19.85 18.74
CA ASP A 971 -20.53 19.36 18.32
C ASP A 971 -21.63 20.40 18.63
N ALA A 972 -22.58 20.54 17.72
CA ALA A 972 -23.65 21.53 17.80
C ALA A 972 -24.92 21.01 17.10
N PRO A 973 -26.12 21.17 17.70
CA PRO A 973 -27.38 20.76 17.07
C PRO A 973 -27.56 21.37 15.67
N HIS A 974 -28.02 20.58 14.70
CA HIS A 974 -28.06 20.99 13.28
C HIS A 974 -29.03 22.14 12.97
N ASP A 975 -29.95 22.45 13.87
CA ASP A 975 -30.86 23.59 13.83
C ASP A 975 -30.28 24.88 14.48
N SER A 976 -29.19 24.73 15.26
CA SER A 976 -28.58 25.82 16.01
C SER A 976 -27.95 26.91 15.12
N PRO A 977 -27.86 28.16 15.60
CA PRO A 977 -27.08 29.19 14.91
C PRO A 977 -25.58 28.90 14.88
N VAL A 978 -25.07 28.03 15.76
CA VAL A 978 -23.65 27.62 15.79
C VAL A 978 -23.35 26.69 14.61
N PHE A 979 -24.19 25.67 14.39
CA PHE A 979 -24.03 24.78 13.24
C PHE A 979 -24.19 25.51 11.90
N ARG A 980 -25.15 26.45 11.79
CA ARG A 980 -25.28 27.29 10.58
C ARG A 980 -24.02 28.09 10.26
N ARG A 981 -23.39 28.70 11.27
CA ARG A 981 -22.09 29.37 11.11
C ARG A 981 -20.96 28.43 10.68
N ARG A 982 -20.94 27.19 11.18
CA ARG A 982 -19.97 26.16 10.74
C ARG A 982 -20.16 25.81 9.25
N VAL A 983 -21.40 25.69 8.78
CA VAL A 983 -21.72 25.51 7.35
C VAL A 983 -21.36 26.74 6.51
N GLU A 984 -21.59 27.96 7.01
CA GLU A 984 -21.14 29.21 6.38
C GLU A 984 -19.60 29.26 6.28
N ALA A 985 -18.87 28.79 7.29
CA ALA A 985 -17.41 28.72 7.31
C ALA A 985 -16.86 27.72 6.28
N TRP A 986 -17.48 26.54 6.14
CA TRP A 986 -17.13 25.56 5.10
C TRP A 986 -17.32 26.15 3.70
N ALA A 987 -18.51 26.71 3.41
CA ALA A 987 -18.79 27.31 2.10
C ALA A 987 -17.88 28.52 1.77
N LEU A 988 -17.36 29.24 2.77
CA LEU A 988 -16.32 30.25 2.58
C LEU A 988 -14.96 29.62 2.26
N SER A 989 -14.56 28.56 2.96
CA SER A 989 -13.29 27.84 2.77
C SER A 989 -13.20 27.18 1.38
N ASP A 990 -14.27 26.52 0.95
CA ASP A 990 -14.37 25.88 -0.36
C ASP A 990 -14.20 26.92 -1.48
N ARG A 991 -14.93 28.03 -1.41
CA ARG A 991 -14.85 29.11 -2.40
C ARG A 991 -13.50 29.84 -2.39
N ILE A 992 -12.85 29.98 -1.22
CA ILE A 992 -11.47 30.49 -1.14
C ILE A 992 -10.50 29.55 -1.87
N SER A 993 -10.74 28.24 -1.78
CA SER A 993 -9.94 27.21 -2.48
C SER A 993 -10.19 27.22 -3.98
N ASP A 994 -11.45 27.33 -4.43
CA ASP A 994 -11.82 27.54 -5.84
C ASP A 994 -11.11 28.74 -6.47
N VAL A 995 -11.19 29.90 -5.82
CA VAL A 995 -10.64 31.16 -6.35
C VAL A 995 -9.11 31.07 -6.44
N LYS A 996 -8.45 30.50 -5.42
CA LYS A 996 -7.00 30.20 -5.47
C LYS A 996 -6.65 29.25 -6.62
N ALA A 997 -7.41 28.18 -6.82
CA ALA A 997 -7.18 27.22 -7.91
C ALA A 997 -7.40 27.85 -9.30
N GLN A 998 -8.34 28.78 -9.43
CA GLN A 998 -8.58 29.53 -10.66
C GLN A 998 -7.43 30.52 -10.94
N ILE A 999 -6.95 31.26 -9.93
CA ILE A 999 -5.77 32.14 -10.04
C ILE A 999 -4.54 31.32 -10.45
N ALA A 1000 -4.26 30.19 -9.79
CA ALA A 1000 -3.11 29.34 -10.10
C ALA A 1000 -3.16 28.76 -11.54
N LYS A 1001 -4.33 28.32 -12.01
CA LYS A 1001 -4.51 27.88 -13.42
C LYS A 1001 -4.22 29.00 -14.42
N VAL A 1002 -4.56 30.23 -14.06
CA VAL A 1002 -4.37 31.44 -14.85
C VAL A 1002 -2.90 31.91 -14.84
N ASP A 1003 -2.20 31.82 -13.72
CA ASP A 1003 -0.78 32.19 -13.62
C ASP A 1003 0.16 31.15 -14.23
N ASN A 1004 -0.20 29.86 -14.22
CA ASN A 1004 0.57 28.79 -14.84
C ASN A 1004 0.61 28.84 -16.39
N ASN A 1005 -0.14 29.75 -17.03
CA ASN A 1005 -0.12 29.94 -18.48
C ASN A 1005 0.07 31.42 -18.85
N PRO A 1006 1.23 32.05 -18.56
CA PRO A 1006 1.43 33.49 -18.76
C PRO A 1006 1.26 33.97 -20.21
N ASN A 1007 1.20 33.05 -21.18
CA ASN A 1007 1.05 33.36 -22.61
C ASN A 1007 -0.40 33.38 -23.11
N TYR A 1008 -1.42 32.91 -22.36
CA TYR A 1008 -2.80 32.85 -22.90
C TYR A 1008 -3.32 34.21 -23.35
N ILE A 1009 -2.98 35.29 -22.63
CA ILE A 1009 -3.35 36.67 -22.99
C ILE A 1009 -2.78 37.02 -24.36
N SER A 1010 -1.51 36.68 -24.63
CA SER A 1010 -0.87 36.95 -25.93
C SER A 1010 -1.48 36.14 -27.07
N TYR A 1011 -2.01 34.95 -26.78
CA TYR A 1011 -2.73 34.11 -27.75
C TYR A 1011 -4.11 34.71 -28.08
N LEU A 1012 -4.88 35.09 -27.06
CA LEU A 1012 -6.16 35.79 -27.23
C LEU A 1012 -6.00 37.11 -28.00
N GLU A 1013 -4.93 37.88 -27.71
CA GLU A 1013 -4.62 39.09 -28.46
C GLU A 1013 -4.31 38.81 -29.93
N LYS A 1014 -3.45 37.84 -30.24
CA LYS A 1014 -3.17 37.42 -31.63
C LYS A 1014 -4.44 37.01 -32.38
N TYR A 1015 -5.26 36.18 -31.76
CA TYR A 1015 -6.54 35.72 -32.33
C TYR A 1015 -7.49 36.88 -32.58
N SER A 1016 -7.61 37.83 -31.64
CA SER A 1016 -8.46 39.02 -31.78
C SER A 1016 -7.98 40.02 -32.85
N ASN A 1017 -6.68 40.02 -33.16
CA ASN A 1017 -6.08 40.87 -34.18
C ASN A 1017 -6.11 40.25 -35.59
N GLY A 1018 -6.59 39.00 -35.74
CA GLY A 1018 -6.79 38.36 -37.04
C GLY A 1018 -5.51 38.05 -37.84
N VAL A 1019 -4.36 37.98 -37.17
CA VAL A 1019 -3.07 37.68 -37.82
C VAL A 1019 -2.90 36.16 -37.92
N VAL A 1020 -3.00 35.64 -39.14
CA VAL A 1020 -2.59 34.28 -39.51
C VAL A 1020 -1.27 34.41 -40.28
N ASP A 1021 -0.18 33.94 -39.69
CA ASP A 1021 1.13 33.95 -40.34
C ASP A 1021 1.25 32.74 -41.30
N GLU A 1022 1.12 32.99 -42.61
CA GLU A 1022 1.59 32.08 -43.66
C GLU A 1022 3.06 32.38 -44.02
N GLU A 1023 3.79 31.34 -44.46
CA GLU A 1023 5.17 31.35 -44.98
C GLU A 1023 6.32 31.76 -44.04
N ALA A 1024 7.10 30.77 -43.60
CA ALA A 1024 8.49 30.94 -43.13
C ALA A 1024 9.38 29.73 -43.50
N THR A 1025 9.28 29.21 -44.72
CA THR A 1025 10.14 28.13 -45.23
C THR A 1025 11.27 28.64 -46.14
N ASN A 1026 12.53 28.31 -45.78
CA ASN A 1026 13.73 28.05 -46.61
C ASN A 1026 15.02 28.69 -46.03
N GLY A 1027 16.13 27.94 -46.01
CA GLY A 1027 17.49 28.51 -45.81
C GLY A 1027 18.46 27.80 -44.86
N ASP A 1028 18.80 26.54 -45.15
CA ASP A 1028 20.15 25.89 -45.10
C ASP A 1028 21.20 26.28 -44.01
N ALA A 1029 21.99 25.36 -43.43
CA ALA A 1029 22.05 23.88 -43.45
C ALA A 1029 23.02 23.34 -42.36
N ASN A 1030 23.04 22.01 -42.17
CA ASN A 1030 23.76 21.21 -41.14
C ASN A 1030 23.19 21.36 -39.71
N GLY A 1031 22.77 20.32 -38.97
CA GLY A 1031 22.89 18.85 -39.13
C GLY A 1031 23.55 18.27 -37.85
N THR A 1032 22.98 17.32 -37.09
CA THR A 1032 22.05 16.22 -37.44
C THR A 1032 21.00 15.95 -36.33
N THR A 1033 19.93 15.22 -36.66
CA THR A 1033 18.65 15.05 -35.91
C THR A 1033 18.51 13.77 -35.07
N ILE A 1034 17.68 13.84 -34.01
CA ILE A 1034 16.62 12.86 -33.68
C ILE A 1034 15.32 13.66 -33.43
N VAL A 1035 14.13 13.06 -33.60
CA VAL A 1035 12.85 13.77 -33.87
C VAL A 1035 11.69 13.24 -33.01
N ASN A 1036 10.77 14.14 -32.65
CA ASN A 1036 9.35 14.11 -32.21
C ASN A 1036 8.65 12.75 -31.93
N GLY A 1037 7.64 12.66 -31.05
CA GLY A 1037 6.98 13.70 -30.24
C GLY A 1037 5.73 14.32 -30.89
N GLU A 1038 4.62 13.57 -30.97
CA GLU A 1038 3.35 14.04 -31.55
C GLU A 1038 2.40 14.63 -30.49
N ALA A 1039 1.48 15.50 -30.93
CA ALA A 1039 0.60 16.31 -30.09
C ALA A 1039 -0.88 15.95 -30.28
N ALA A 1040 -1.73 16.32 -29.32
CA ALA A 1040 -3.14 15.94 -29.30
C ALA A 1040 -3.97 16.58 -30.43
N GLU A 1041 -4.64 15.75 -31.23
CA GLU A 1041 -5.77 16.19 -32.05
C GLU A 1041 -7.05 16.30 -31.21
N MET A 1042 -7.81 17.39 -31.38
CA MET A 1042 -9.16 17.50 -30.87
C MET A 1042 -10.14 16.87 -31.86
N VAL A 1043 -10.74 15.73 -31.51
CA VAL A 1043 -11.87 15.17 -32.25
C VAL A 1043 -13.18 15.63 -31.60
N SER A 1044 -14.16 16.01 -32.41
CA SER A 1044 -15.46 16.52 -31.98
C SER A 1044 -16.25 15.50 -31.14
N ALA A 1045 -16.75 15.94 -29.98
CA ALA A 1045 -17.82 15.24 -29.28
C ALA A 1045 -19.11 15.22 -30.13
N PRO A 1046 -19.93 14.16 -30.07
CA PRO A 1046 -21.25 14.16 -30.68
C PRO A 1046 -22.19 15.13 -29.96
N GLU A 1047 -23.19 15.65 -30.67
CA GLU A 1047 -24.23 16.50 -30.10
C GLU A 1047 -25.19 15.65 -29.22
N GLU A 1048 -25.06 15.73 -27.90
CA GLU A 1048 -26.06 15.17 -26.99
C GLU A 1048 -27.34 16.02 -27.05
N ASN A 1049 -28.38 15.45 -27.67
CA ASN A 1049 -29.67 16.11 -27.83
C ASN A 1049 -30.41 16.18 -26.49
N TRP A 1050 -30.55 17.39 -25.92
CA TRP A 1050 -31.25 17.63 -24.65
C TRP A 1050 -32.78 17.60 -24.82
N ASP A 1051 -33.33 16.42 -25.13
CA ASP A 1051 -34.77 16.16 -25.06
C ASP A 1051 -35.21 16.12 -23.58
N PHE A 1052 -35.62 17.27 -23.06
CA PHE A 1052 -36.21 17.40 -21.73
C PHE A 1052 -37.67 16.92 -21.74
N ASP A 1053 -37.90 15.68 -21.30
CA ASP A 1053 -39.25 15.08 -21.19
C ASP A 1053 -39.56 14.71 -19.73
N GLY A 1054 -40.22 15.63 -19.02
CA GLY A 1054 -40.59 15.52 -17.61
C GLY A 1054 -41.45 16.72 -17.18
N PRO A 1055 -42.46 16.52 -16.30
CA PRO A 1055 -43.52 17.51 -16.12
C PRO A 1055 -43.08 18.75 -15.32
N VAL A 1056 -43.51 19.91 -15.80
CA VAL A 1056 -43.60 21.15 -15.01
C VAL A 1056 -44.86 21.12 -14.13
N ASP A 1057 -44.69 21.53 -12.87
CA ASP A 1057 -45.73 22.16 -12.06
C ASP A 1057 -45.29 23.62 -11.80
N ASP A 1058 -46.26 24.54 -11.69
CA ASP A 1058 -46.04 25.99 -11.81
C ASP A 1058 -45.38 26.67 -10.61
N ASP A 1059 -44.56 27.72 -10.86
CA ASP A 1059 -44.95 29.09 -10.49
C ASP A 1059 -44.08 30.21 -11.13
N PHE A 1060 -44.74 31.20 -11.74
CA PHE A 1060 -44.33 32.60 -12.00
C PHE A 1060 -42.97 32.89 -12.74
N LEU A 1061 -42.89 33.70 -13.81
CA LEU A 1061 -43.79 34.71 -14.38
C LEU A 1061 -43.61 34.88 -15.92
N VAL A 1062 -44.67 35.34 -16.60
CA VAL A 1062 -44.74 35.54 -18.05
C VAL A 1062 -44.63 37.03 -18.45
N ILE A 1063 -43.89 37.34 -19.52
CA ILE A 1063 -44.15 38.52 -20.38
C ILE A 1063 -44.09 38.10 -21.86
N ASN A 1064 -45.22 38.22 -22.56
CA ASN A 1064 -45.33 38.11 -24.03
C ASN A 1064 -44.93 39.45 -24.69
N ALA A 1065 -44.67 39.65 -25.99
CA ALA A 1065 -44.85 38.88 -27.23
C ALA A 1065 -43.79 39.41 -28.26
N ALA A 1066 -43.76 39.14 -29.57
CA ALA A 1066 -44.71 38.56 -30.52
C ALA A 1066 -44.00 37.97 -31.76
N THR A 1067 -44.78 37.31 -32.63
CA THR A 1067 -44.37 36.83 -33.96
C THR A 1067 -43.96 37.94 -34.92
N ASN A 1068 -42.93 37.71 -35.74
CA ASN A 1068 -43.03 37.97 -37.19
C ASN A 1068 -41.96 37.22 -38.01
N THR A 1069 -42.20 37.14 -39.31
CA THR A 1069 -41.42 36.36 -40.28
C THR A 1069 -40.38 37.17 -41.05
N ASP A 1070 -39.43 36.43 -41.64
CA ASP A 1070 -38.80 36.66 -42.95
C ASP A 1070 -37.48 37.49 -43.03
N SER A 1071 -36.62 37.00 -43.94
CA SER A 1071 -35.53 37.66 -44.67
C SER A 1071 -34.33 38.29 -43.92
N GLN A 1072 -33.13 37.92 -44.37
CA GLN A 1072 -31.86 38.57 -44.00
C GLN A 1072 -31.77 40.03 -44.49
N PRO A 1073 -30.96 40.84 -43.79
CA PRO A 1073 -29.87 41.54 -44.46
C PRO A 1073 -28.52 41.33 -43.76
N GLN A 1074 -27.43 41.33 -44.55
CA GLN A 1074 -26.07 41.36 -44.00
C GLN A 1074 -25.81 42.67 -43.24
N MET A 1075 -25.23 42.58 -42.04
CA MET A 1075 -24.60 43.73 -41.38
C MET A 1075 -23.09 43.57 -41.36
N HIS A 1076 -22.36 44.59 -41.82
CA HIS A 1076 -20.94 44.73 -41.53
C HIS A 1076 -20.76 44.91 -40.01
N ILE A 1077 -19.92 44.07 -39.42
CA ILE A 1077 -19.38 44.29 -38.07
C ILE A 1077 -18.00 44.92 -38.23
N GLU A 1078 -17.84 46.17 -37.80
CA GLU A 1078 -16.50 46.73 -37.59
C GLU A 1078 -15.83 46.03 -36.40
N PRO A 1079 -14.58 45.54 -36.54
CA PRO A 1079 -13.87 44.92 -35.43
C PRO A 1079 -13.49 45.98 -34.39
N LYS A 1080 -14.31 46.10 -33.33
CA LYS A 1080 -13.91 46.84 -32.13
C LYS A 1080 -12.75 46.11 -31.48
N PRO A 1081 -11.61 46.78 -31.18
CA PRO A 1081 -10.52 46.15 -30.44
C PRO A 1081 -11.01 45.82 -29.02
N LEU A 1082 -11.19 44.52 -28.76
CA LEU A 1082 -11.44 44.01 -27.41
C LEU A 1082 -10.22 44.34 -26.55
N ARG A 1083 -10.43 45.07 -25.46
CA ARG A 1083 -9.34 45.48 -24.55
C ARG A 1083 -8.94 44.34 -23.62
N ILE A 1084 -8.48 43.22 -24.20
CA ILE A 1084 -8.30 41.93 -23.51
C ILE A 1084 -7.47 42.08 -22.23
N ARG A 1085 -6.36 42.84 -22.24
CA ARG A 1085 -5.56 43.13 -21.03
C ARG A 1085 -6.29 43.92 -19.95
N GLU A 1086 -7.14 44.89 -20.31
CA GLU A 1086 -7.92 45.65 -19.33
C GLU A 1086 -9.03 44.78 -18.72
N THR A 1087 -9.70 43.95 -19.53
CA THR A 1087 -10.68 42.97 -19.04
C THR A 1087 -10.02 41.94 -18.13
N ASP A 1088 -8.87 41.39 -18.52
CA ASP A 1088 -8.13 40.38 -17.76
C ASP A 1088 -7.64 40.92 -16.41
N THR A 1089 -7.01 42.10 -16.40
CA THR A 1089 -6.60 42.76 -15.14
C THR A 1089 -7.79 43.13 -14.26
N THR A 1090 -8.94 43.50 -14.84
CA THR A 1090 -10.19 43.71 -14.09
C THR A 1090 -10.69 42.41 -13.46
N ILE A 1091 -10.70 41.29 -14.20
CA ILE A 1091 -11.12 39.97 -13.69
C ILE A 1091 -10.18 39.50 -12.57
N ARG A 1092 -8.86 39.55 -12.79
CA ARG A 1092 -7.85 39.22 -11.76
C ARG A 1092 -8.04 40.04 -10.49
N GLN A 1093 -8.27 41.35 -10.62
CA GLN A 1093 -8.51 42.20 -9.46
C GLN A 1093 -9.87 41.94 -8.79
N MET A 1094 -10.91 41.54 -9.54
CA MET A 1094 -12.16 41.05 -8.94
C MET A 1094 -11.96 39.75 -8.16
N MET A 1095 -11.16 38.80 -8.68
CA MET A 1095 -10.83 37.55 -8.00
C MET A 1095 -10.00 37.78 -6.73
N GLU A 1096 -8.99 38.66 -6.78
CA GLU A 1096 -8.18 39.02 -5.61
C GLU A 1096 -9.02 39.76 -4.55
N ASN A 1097 -9.89 40.69 -4.97
CA ASN A 1097 -10.83 41.35 -4.06
C ASN A 1097 -11.81 40.34 -3.43
N GLU A 1098 -12.32 39.37 -4.18
CA GLU A 1098 -13.19 38.29 -3.66
C GLU A 1098 -12.43 37.41 -2.66
N LEU A 1099 -11.18 37.04 -2.96
CA LEU A 1099 -10.30 36.25 -2.11
C LEU A 1099 -10.01 37.00 -0.79
N GLN A 1100 -9.66 38.28 -0.87
CA GLN A 1100 -9.42 39.14 0.29
C GLN A 1100 -10.70 39.30 1.15
N GLN A 1101 -11.85 39.58 0.52
CA GLN A 1101 -13.12 39.79 1.22
C GLN A 1101 -13.59 38.51 1.93
N ARG A 1102 -13.58 37.36 1.25
CA ARG A 1102 -13.97 36.08 1.85
C ARG A 1102 -12.97 35.62 2.91
N GLY A 1103 -11.68 35.80 2.65
CA GLY A 1103 -10.61 35.50 3.62
C GLY A 1103 -10.73 36.32 4.90
N GLN A 1104 -11.05 37.61 4.79
CA GLN A 1104 -11.33 38.46 5.95
C GLN A 1104 -12.59 38.01 6.69
N ALA A 1105 -13.71 37.74 5.99
CA ALA A 1105 -14.94 37.28 6.64
C ALA A 1105 -14.76 35.95 7.39
N LEU A 1106 -14.05 34.98 6.78
CA LEU A 1106 -13.71 33.71 7.43
C LEU A 1106 -12.81 33.93 8.65
N LYS A 1107 -11.81 34.83 8.54
CA LYS A 1107 -10.92 35.19 9.66
C LYS A 1107 -11.68 35.84 10.81
N GLU A 1108 -12.50 36.85 10.55
CA GLU A 1108 -13.31 37.53 11.57
C GLU A 1108 -14.26 36.56 12.28
N HIS A 1109 -14.85 35.62 11.55
CA HIS A 1109 -15.63 34.54 12.17
C HIS A 1109 -14.76 33.64 13.05
N GLN A 1110 -13.60 33.20 12.57
CA GLN A 1110 -12.67 32.34 13.32
C GLN A 1110 -12.08 33.01 14.57
N GLU A 1111 -11.82 34.31 14.55
CA GLU A 1111 -11.31 35.09 15.70
C GLU A 1111 -12.39 35.33 16.77
N SER A 1112 -13.67 35.14 16.45
CA SER A 1112 -14.78 35.22 17.42
C SER A 1112 -14.99 33.95 18.27
N LEU A 1113 -14.25 32.87 17.98
CA LEU A 1113 -14.43 31.54 18.55
C LEU A 1113 -13.29 31.19 19.52
N THR A 1114 -13.36 31.73 20.75
CA THR A 1114 -12.30 31.66 21.76
C THR A 1114 -12.78 31.21 23.16
N GLY A 1115 -13.91 30.51 23.25
CA GLY A 1115 -14.51 30.09 24.52
C GLY A 1115 -13.85 28.89 25.19
N THR A 1116 -13.07 28.10 24.44
CA THR A 1116 -12.51 26.81 24.87
C THR A 1116 -10.97 26.80 24.76
N PRO A 1117 -10.25 27.55 25.61
CA PRO A 1117 -8.79 27.70 25.55
C PRO A 1117 -8.03 26.47 26.09
N TYR A 1118 -7.04 26.03 25.33
CA TYR A 1118 -6.08 24.98 25.68
C TYR A 1118 -4.64 25.47 25.51
N ARG A 1119 -3.81 25.33 26.54
CA ARG A 1119 -2.39 25.71 26.57
C ARG A 1119 -1.49 24.58 26.10
N LEU A 1120 -0.49 24.89 25.29
CA LEU A 1120 0.53 23.90 24.95
C LEU A 1120 1.39 23.58 26.19
N HIS A 1121 1.43 22.31 26.59
CA HIS A 1121 2.19 21.82 27.75
C HIS A 1121 3.44 21.04 27.35
N ALA A 1122 3.35 20.15 26.35
CA ALA A 1122 4.51 19.42 25.86
C ALA A 1122 4.46 19.16 24.35
N VAL A 1123 5.64 18.97 23.74
CA VAL A 1123 5.80 18.58 22.33
C VAL A 1123 6.89 17.52 22.23
N ILE A 1124 6.52 16.33 21.76
CA ILE A 1124 7.46 15.27 21.40
C ILE A 1124 7.86 15.47 19.94
N CYS A 1125 9.17 15.55 19.70
CA CYS A 1125 9.77 15.73 18.38
C CYS A 1125 10.42 14.44 17.90
N HIS A 1126 10.46 14.25 16.57
CA HIS A 1126 11.11 13.13 15.91
C HIS A 1126 11.92 13.57 14.68
N ARG A 1127 13.26 13.59 14.80
CA ARG A 1127 14.19 13.80 13.67
C ARG A 1127 14.65 12.45 13.12
N GLY A 1128 14.40 12.21 11.83
CA GLY A 1128 14.69 10.94 11.17
C GLY A 1128 13.71 10.62 10.05
N GLN A 1129 13.84 9.43 9.46
CA GLN A 1129 12.90 8.83 8.52
C GLN A 1129 11.67 8.27 9.27
N LEU A 1130 10.89 7.38 8.65
CA LEU A 1130 9.78 6.69 9.34
C LEU A 1130 10.30 5.53 10.22
N MET A 1131 11.25 4.73 9.73
CA MET A 1131 11.74 3.52 10.41
C MET A 1131 12.99 3.76 11.30
N SER A 1132 13.59 4.96 11.26
CA SER A 1132 14.73 5.31 12.10
C SER A 1132 14.85 6.81 12.34
N GLY A 1133 15.23 7.17 13.56
CA GLY A 1133 15.47 8.55 13.96
C GLY A 1133 15.86 8.70 15.42
N HIS A 1134 15.54 9.86 15.98
CA HIS A 1134 15.73 10.18 17.39
C HIS A 1134 14.59 11.03 17.93
N TYR A 1135 14.18 10.73 19.16
CA TYR A 1135 13.07 11.37 19.86
C TYR A 1135 13.54 12.15 21.08
N TRP A 1136 12.90 13.30 21.32
CA TRP A 1136 13.06 14.10 22.55
C TRP A 1136 11.76 14.84 22.84
N VAL A 1137 11.63 15.40 24.05
CA VAL A 1137 10.44 16.17 24.44
C VAL A 1137 10.80 17.56 24.95
N TRP A 1138 10.04 18.56 24.50
CA TRP A 1138 9.96 19.88 25.11
C TRP A 1138 8.74 19.93 26.05
N ILE A 1139 8.91 20.42 27.28
CA ILE A 1139 7.81 20.58 28.25
C ILE A 1139 7.84 22.01 28.81
N HIS A 1140 6.68 22.68 28.86
CA HIS A 1140 6.52 23.95 29.53
C HIS A 1140 6.23 23.73 31.02
N ASP A 1141 7.03 24.34 31.88
CA ASP A 1141 6.71 24.44 33.30
C ASP A 1141 5.90 25.72 33.56
N PHE A 1142 4.61 25.59 33.81
CA PHE A 1142 3.75 26.72 34.13
C PHE A 1142 4.03 27.33 35.52
N GLU A 1143 4.72 26.63 36.44
CA GLU A 1143 5.08 27.20 37.75
C GLU A 1143 6.26 28.19 37.63
N ASP A 1144 7.33 27.76 36.96
CA ASP A 1144 8.55 28.55 36.79
C ASP A 1144 8.51 29.41 35.51
N ASN A 1145 7.50 29.21 34.65
CA ASN A 1145 7.30 29.82 33.32
C ASN A 1145 8.53 29.68 32.40
N VAL A 1146 9.02 28.45 32.25
CA VAL A 1146 10.17 28.11 31.40
C VAL A 1146 9.90 26.84 30.59
N TRP A 1147 10.52 26.74 29.42
CA TRP A 1147 10.54 25.51 28.63
C TRP A 1147 11.74 24.66 29.01
N ARG A 1148 11.54 23.36 29.19
CA ARG A 1148 12.59 22.38 29.45
C ARG A 1148 12.68 21.36 28.32
N TRP A 1149 13.89 21.19 27.80
CA TRP A 1149 14.24 20.24 26.76
C TRP A 1149 14.84 19.00 27.40
N TYR A 1150 14.19 17.86 27.21
CA TYR A 1150 14.61 16.56 27.72
C TYR A 1150 15.06 15.69 26.54
N ASN A 1151 16.37 15.51 26.43
CA ASN A 1151 16.99 14.68 25.40
C ASN A 1151 17.76 13.54 26.07
N ASP A 1152 17.05 12.44 26.33
CA ASP A 1152 17.54 11.35 27.18
C ASP A 1152 18.12 11.87 28.51
N ALA A 1153 19.43 11.79 28.70
CA ALA A 1153 20.12 12.19 29.92
C ALA A 1153 20.40 13.71 30.01
N ASP A 1154 20.35 14.43 28.89
CA ASP A 1154 20.57 15.88 28.84
C ASP A 1154 19.25 16.63 29.07
N VAL A 1155 19.14 17.34 30.19
CA VAL A 1155 18.03 18.28 30.47
C VAL A 1155 18.55 19.71 30.40
N LYS A 1156 17.84 20.58 29.67
CA LYS A 1156 18.17 22.01 29.50
C LYS A 1156 16.93 22.88 29.69
N GLU A 1157 17.14 24.17 29.97
CA GLU A 1157 16.09 25.18 30.17
C GLU A 1157 16.21 26.30 29.11
N ASN A 1158 15.08 26.77 28.58
CA ASN A 1158 14.96 28.02 27.83
C ASN A 1158 13.83 28.87 28.41
N LYS A 1159 13.99 30.20 28.40
CA LYS A 1159 13.06 31.17 28.97
C LYS A 1159 12.27 31.95 27.92
N ASP A 1160 12.69 31.98 26.66
CA ASP A 1160 11.89 32.61 25.60
C ASP A 1160 10.98 31.56 24.93
N THR A 1161 9.71 31.58 25.34
CA THR A 1161 8.65 30.76 24.73
C THR A 1161 8.51 31.00 23.23
N ARG A 1162 8.82 32.21 22.72
CA ARG A 1162 8.75 32.51 21.29
C ARG A 1162 9.83 31.77 20.50
N GLU A 1163 11.06 31.72 21.02
CA GLU A 1163 12.18 31.01 20.37
C GLU A 1163 11.86 29.51 20.25
N VAL A 1164 11.30 28.92 21.32
CA VAL A 1164 10.87 27.51 21.32
C VAL A 1164 9.72 27.28 20.34
N LEU A 1165 8.67 28.11 20.37
CA LEU A 1165 7.54 27.98 19.44
C LEU A 1165 7.93 28.23 17.98
N GLU A 1166 8.86 29.14 17.71
CA GLU A 1166 9.40 29.40 16.37
C GLU A 1166 10.22 28.20 15.87
N THR A 1167 11.08 27.62 16.72
CA THR A 1167 11.84 26.39 16.41
C THR A 1167 10.92 25.20 16.12
N LEU A 1168 9.83 25.04 16.88
CA LEU A 1168 8.84 23.99 16.66
C LEU A 1168 8.00 24.28 15.39
N SER A 1169 7.59 25.53 15.17
CA SER A 1169 6.71 25.93 14.05
C SER A 1169 7.40 26.04 12.69
N THR A 1170 8.73 26.00 12.64
CA THR A 1170 9.53 26.07 11.39
C THR A 1170 10.08 24.71 10.96
N SER A 1171 9.89 23.65 11.73
CA SER A 1171 10.50 22.33 11.50
C SER A 1171 9.48 21.22 11.22
N GLY A 1172 9.92 20.20 10.47
CA GLY A 1172 9.17 18.95 10.23
C GLY A 1172 9.25 17.94 11.39
N GLU A 1173 9.65 18.40 12.58
CA GLU A 1173 10.05 17.57 13.71
C GLU A 1173 8.96 17.32 14.76
N PRO A 1174 8.05 18.27 15.09
CA PRO A 1174 6.95 17.99 16.01
C PRO A 1174 6.06 16.85 15.49
N TYR A 1175 5.82 15.87 16.36
CA TYR A 1175 5.07 14.66 16.05
C TYR A 1175 3.84 14.50 16.96
N PHE A 1176 4.01 14.67 18.27
CA PHE A 1176 2.93 14.51 19.25
C PHE A 1176 2.85 15.75 20.14
N LEU A 1177 1.71 16.44 20.12
CA LEU A 1177 1.47 17.67 20.88
C LEU A 1177 0.57 17.36 22.07
N CYS A 1178 0.95 17.83 23.26
CA CYS A 1178 0.17 17.68 24.48
C CYS A 1178 -0.28 19.06 24.95
N TYR A 1179 -1.58 19.32 24.85
CA TYR A 1179 -2.23 20.51 25.38
C TYR A 1179 -2.91 20.20 26.72
N VAL A 1180 -3.13 21.23 27.52
CA VAL A 1180 -3.91 21.17 28.76
C VAL A 1180 -4.93 22.31 28.79
N ARG A 1181 -6.13 22.06 29.31
CA ARG A 1181 -7.20 23.06 29.43
C ARG A 1181 -6.76 24.25 30.27
N ASP A 1182 -6.97 25.47 29.80
CA ASP A 1182 -6.33 26.65 30.40
C ASP A 1182 -6.87 27.00 31.81
N GLU A 1183 -8.16 26.77 32.06
CA GLU A 1183 -8.82 27.19 33.31
C GLU A 1183 -8.25 26.48 34.56
N ASP A 1184 -7.92 25.19 34.44
CA ASP A 1184 -7.53 24.30 35.52
C ASP A 1184 -6.21 23.55 35.27
N LYS A 1185 -5.41 23.97 34.28
CA LYS A 1185 -4.09 23.40 33.94
C LYS A 1185 -3.20 23.05 35.13
N MET A 1186 -3.20 23.90 36.16
CA MET A 1186 -2.38 23.73 37.36
C MET A 1186 -2.77 22.50 38.18
N ASP A 1187 -3.99 21.98 38.05
CA ASP A 1187 -4.44 20.77 38.74
C ASP A 1187 -4.13 19.49 37.95
N PHE A 1188 -3.89 19.60 36.64
CA PHE A 1188 -3.61 18.46 35.75
C PHE A 1188 -2.14 18.25 35.42
N VAL A 1189 -1.31 19.30 35.37
CA VAL A 1189 0.12 19.19 35.03
C VAL A 1189 1.01 20.10 35.87
N ASN A 1190 2.20 19.61 36.22
CA ASN A 1190 3.36 20.40 36.65
C ASN A 1190 4.64 19.56 36.58
N VAL A 1191 5.81 20.20 36.54
CA VAL A 1191 7.12 19.52 36.54
C VAL A 1191 7.58 19.26 37.98
N PRO A 1192 7.76 18.00 38.43
CA PRO A 1192 8.22 17.72 39.79
C PRO A 1192 9.62 18.27 40.06
N LYS A 1193 9.77 18.97 41.19
CA LYS A 1193 11.05 19.49 41.70
C LYS A 1193 11.71 18.45 42.60
N ARG A 1194 13.04 18.31 42.51
CA ARG A 1194 13.81 17.31 43.27
C ARG A 1194 13.62 17.49 44.78
N GLN A 1195 13.50 16.40 45.53
CA GLN A 1195 13.38 16.49 46.99
C GLN A 1195 14.73 16.88 47.63
N PRO A 1196 14.76 17.87 48.56
CA PRO A 1196 15.98 18.23 49.27
C PRO A 1196 16.39 17.12 50.23
N ALA A 1197 17.70 16.83 50.31
CA ALA A 1197 18.21 15.73 51.11
C ALA A 1197 18.09 16.00 52.63
N THR A 1198 17.19 15.27 53.29
CA THR A 1198 17.09 15.23 54.76
C THR A 1198 18.41 14.71 55.37
N PRO A 1199 19.05 15.44 56.32
CA PRO A 1199 20.29 14.98 56.94
C PRO A 1199 20.03 13.84 57.93
N SER A 1200 20.62 12.66 57.67
CA SER A 1200 20.47 11.48 58.53
C SER A 1200 21.32 11.58 59.80
N SER A 1201 20.73 11.22 60.94
CA SER A 1201 21.29 11.43 62.28
C SER A 1201 22.24 10.32 62.75
N GLU A 1202 23.05 9.74 61.87
CA GLU A 1202 23.90 8.56 62.15
C GLU A 1202 25.39 8.85 61.92
N ALA A 1203 25.94 9.78 62.71
CA ALA A 1203 27.37 10.13 62.70
C ALA A 1203 28.00 10.16 64.11
N GLN A 1204 27.55 9.29 65.02
CA GLN A 1204 28.15 9.13 66.36
C GLN A 1204 28.35 7.66 66.75
N ASN A 1205 29.23 6.93 66.05
CA ASN A 1205 30.03 5.89 66.70
C ASN A 1205 31.27 5.44 65.90
N THR A 1206 32.36 5.15 66.63
CA THR A 1206 33.68 4.69 66.14
C THR A 1206 34.41 5.71 65.23
N ARG A 1207 35.71 6.01 65.42
CA ARG A 1207 36.79 5.28 66.11
C ARG A 1207 37.64 6.19 67.02
N ALA A 1208 38.27 5.58 68.02
CA ALA A 1208 39.38 6.13 68.79
C ALA A 1208 40.67 5.33 68.52
N SER A 1209 41.83 5.85 68.95
CA SER A 1209 43.21 5.37 68.67
C SER A 1209 43.64 5.56 67.21
N GLY A 1210 44.78 6.17 66.85
CA GLY A 1210 45.93 6.77 67.58
C GLY A 1210 47.06 7.03 66.54
N MET A 1211 48.14 7.80 66.72
CA MET A 1211 48.71 8.46 67.91
C MET A 1211 49.64 9.64 67.50
N VAL A 1212 49.56 10.76 68.24
CA VAL A 1212 50.49 11.90 68.45
C VAL A 1212 51.81 12.03 67.64
N THR A 1213 52.02 13.23 67.04
CA THR A 1213 53.29 13.99 67.14
C THR A 1213 53.00 15.50 67.21
N ASP A 1214 53.47 16.18 68.26
CA ASP A 1214 53.28 17.63 68.47
C ASP A 1214 54.31 18.50 67.74
N ARG A 1215 53.95 19.78 67.47
CA ARG A 1215 54.79 20.95 67.76
C ARG A 1215 54.08 22.31 67.61
N ASP A 1216 54.00 23.02 68.73
CA ASP A 1216 54.20 24.47 68.97
C ASP A 1216 53.74 25.48 67.89
N GLY A 1217 52.78 26.38 68.22
CA GLY A 1217 52.24 27.36 67.25
C GLY A 1217 51.58 28.66 67.77
N ASP A 1218 51.63 28.95 69.08
CA ASP A 1218 51.21 30.23 69.71
C ASP A 1218 49.71 30.64 69.67
N VAL A 1219 49.38 31.75 70.33
CA VAL A 1219 48.03 32.18 70.74
C VAL A 1219 47.73 33.60 70.27
N ASP A 1220 46.47 33.92 69.95
CA ASP A 1220 45.89 35.18 70.44
C ASP A 1220 44.35 35.16 70.47
N ALA A 1221 43.76 35.96 71.36
CA ALA A 1221 42.30 36.09 71.49
C ALA A 1221 41.90 37.48 72.00
N VAL A 1222 41.14 38.23 71.20
CA VAL A 1222 40.51 39.50 71.59
C VAL A 1222 39.06 39.51 71.09
N ALA A 1223 38.16 40.04 71.92
CA ALA A 1223 36.73 40.14 71.65
C ALA A 1223 36.29 41.63 71.66
N GLU A 1224 34.99 41.87 71.84
CA GLU A 1224 34.33 43.18 71.98
C GLU A 1224 34.19 44.03 70.70
N ALA A 1225 33.19 44.92 70.57
CA ALA A 1225 31.82 44.90 71.11
C ALA A 1225 30.99 46.00 70.42
N ALA A 1226 29.71 45.76 70.16
CA ALA A 1226 28.70 46.80 69.97
C ALA A 1226 27.30 46.25 70.27
N ALA A 1227 26.67 46.76 71.33
CA ALA A 1227 25.23 46.62 71.59
C ALA A 1227 24.50 47.87 70.97
N GLN A 1228 23.21 48.15 71.15
CA GLN A 1228 22.30 47.81 72.25
C GLN A 1228 20.84 48.20 71.92
N GLU A 1229 19.85 47.39 72.38
CA GLU A 1229 18.46 47.75 72.77
C GLU A 1229 17.49 48.44 71.77
N ALA A 1230 16.15 48.38 71.89
CA ALA A 1230 15.25 47.69 72.84
C ALA A 1230 13.82 47.48 72.22
N ASP A 1231 13.05 46.55 72.81
CA ASP A 1231 11.57 46.42 72.91
C ASP A 1231 10.62 46.57 71.69
N GLY A 1232 9.42 45.96 71.66
CA GLY A 1232 8.84 45.02 72.64
C GLY A 1232 7.39 44.56 72.35
N ALA A 1233 7.12 43.30 72.67
CA ALA A 1233 5.85 42.61 72.96
C ALA A 1233 4.44 43.14 72.52
N MET A 1234 3.79 42.36 71.63
CA MET A 1234 2.49 41.65 71.81
C MET A 1234 1.12 42.35 72.15
N THR A 1235 0.06 41.58 71.83
CA THR A 1235 -1.30 41.52 72.44
C THR A 1235 -2.37 42.62 72.18
N SER A 1236 -3.23 42.32 71.19
CA SER A 1236 -4.70 42.16 71.28
C SER A 1236 -5.63 43.20 71.96
N THR A 1237 -6.72 43.49 71.23
CA THR A 1237 -8.13 43.74 71.67
C THR A 1237 -8.60 45.12 72.24
N THR A 1238 -9.33 45.84 71.37
CA THR A 1238 -10.65 46.49 71.58
C THR A 1238 -10.80 47.86 72.31
N THR A 1239 -11.41 48.81 71.57
CA THR A 1239 -12.24 49.97 72.01
C THR A 1239 -11.70 51.08 72.91
N THR A 1240 -11.99 52.35 72.53
CA THR A 1240 -13.03 53.19 73.16
C THR A 1240 -13.39 54.39 72.25
N THR A 1241 -14.62 54.92 72.37
CA THR A 1241 -15.23 55.97 71.53
C THR A 1241 -15.12 57.37 72.17
N THR A 1242 -15.32 58.48 71.42
CA THR A 1242 -16.28 59.59 71.73
C THR A 1242 -16.12 60.83 70.81
N THR A 1243 -17.18 61.12 70.02
CA THR A 1243 -17.63 62.41 69.38
C THR A 1243 -16.61 63.49 68.91
N MET A 1244 -16.76 64.11 67.73
CA MET A 1244 -17.97 64.88 67.31
C MET A 1244 -18.15 65.01 65.77
N THR A 1245 -19.41 65.29 65.39
CA THR A 1245 -19.95 65.99 64.18
C THR A 1245 -18.97 66.65 63.20
N THR A 1246 -19.16 66.67 61.86
CA THR A 1246 -20.36 66.59 60.95
C THR A 1246 -19.93 66.06 59.55
N THR A 1247 -20.74 65.54 58.60
CA THR A 1247 -22.19 65.18 58.46
C THR A 1247 -22.44 64.34 57.19
N ALA A 1248 -23.54 63.57 57.16
CA ALA A 1248 -24.48 63.29 56.05
C ALA A 1248 -23.99 62.79 54.65
N THR A 1249 -24.60 61.79 54.00
CA THR A 1249 -25.68 60.82 54.33
C THR A 1249 -25.55 59.66 53.31
N ALA A 1250 -25.49 58.37 53.68
CA ALA A 1250 -26.58 57.46 54.15
C ALA A 1250 -27.58 57.06 53.01
N THR A 1251 -28.07 55.81 52.89
CA THR A 1251 -28.15 54.69 53.86
C THR A 1251 -28.14 53.29 53.20
N THR A 1252 -27.81 52.25 53.98
CA THR A 1252 -27.90 50.79 53.72
C THR A 1252 -29.35 50.24 53.66
N ILE A 1253 -29.53 48.95 53.31
CA ILE A 1253 -30.32 47.93 54.08
C ILE A 1253 -30.24 46.51 53.46
N THR A 1254 -30.50 45.47 54.28
CA THR A 1254 -30.48 44.01 53.98
C THR A 1254 -31.90 43.38 53.94
N PRO A 1255 -32.09 42.10 53.50
CA PRO A 1255 -33.37 41.64 52.93
C PRO A 1255 -34.36 40.96 53.90
N ILE A 1256 -35.61 40.80 53.43
CA ILE A 1256 -36.69 39.89 53.92
C ILE A 1256 -37.64 39.59 52.74
N ALA A 1257 -38.51 38.56 52.85
CA ALA A 1257 -39.29 37.98 51.74
C ALA A 1257 -40.84 38.17 51.85
N GLU A 1258 -41.56 37.52 50.92
CA GLU A 1258 -42.99 37.12 50.89
C GLU A 1258 -44.07 37.97 50.17
N SER A 1259 -44.94 37.21 49.46
CA SER A 1259 -46.32 37.49 49.01
C SER A 1259 -46.55 38.46 47.83
N GLY A 1260 -47.67 38.31 47.10
CA GLY A 1260 -48.20 39.41 46.27
C GLY A 1260 -48.91 39.21 44.93
N ALA A 1261 -49.33 38.00 44.54
CA ALA A 1261 -50.43 37.65 43.58
C ALA A 1261 -50.83 38.53 42.34
N GLU A 1262 -51.19 37.80 41.27
CA GLU A 1262 -52.08 38.19 40.12
C GLU A 1262 -51.59 39.11 38.97
N LYS A 1263 -51.82 38.60 37.74
CA LYS A 1263 -52.22 39.30 36.49
C LYS A 1263 -51.23 40.29 35.82
N SER A 1264 -51.23 40.49 34.51
CA SER A 1264 -51.57 39.72 33.29
C SER A 1264 -51.35 40.68 32.10
N GLU A 1265 -51.22 40.17 30.86
CA GLU A 1265 -51.02 40.97 29.63
C GLU A 1265 -49.62 41.65 29.55
N VAL A 1266 -48.98 41.94 28.40
CA VAL A 1266 -48.87 41.38 27.04
C VAL A 1266 -48.08 42.45 26.24
N GLY A 1267 -47.18 42.05 25.33
CA GLY A 1267 -46.56 42.94 24.35
C GLY A 1267 -45.11 43.32 24.63
N GLY A 1268 -44.21 42.93 23.73
CA GLY A 1268 -42.76 43.09 23.81
C GLY A 1268 -42.07 42.08 22.92
#